data_AF-F3Y5P4-F1
#
_entry.id   AF-F3Y5P4-F1
#
_cell.length_a   1.000
_cell.length_b   1.000
_cell.length_c   1.000
_cell.angle_alpha   90.00
_cell.angle_beta   90.00
_cell.angle_gamma   90.00
#
_symmetry.space_group_name_H-M   'P 1'
#
loop_
_entity.id
_entity.type
_entity.pdbx_description
1 polymer ?
#
loop_
_entity_poly.entity_id
_entity_poly.type
_entity_poly.pdbx_seq_one_letter_code
_entity_poly.pdbx_strand_id
1 'polypeptide(L)'
;MKEKHENWSHPLAFWLCDCAAIIPNPATQNFAKNDFLDGLLMLNLMKFINPHFSENEKNGQSLYEELLNQISQFYEKNLDQVIVCKMPEISILESSGEIDEITFEELKKLLLLLLGCAIQSDHKKVFVDRITGFDQTIQAELAACIQKLTESDEIVQNLEDFERRKMKETDEVGGGGGSIEDVDSDDMESSTTSSSNGEIAIKQQDQSFLMSRSTSPTSELRHQTLQIANLQHEMRQMRTQAENRDEECQKLELDNEEKAQKIKILENERLKLVDFKKKWKSVNDDLQEANCKIEKLQNLVGIEKKYREARDGKELYKSKYDIVVKKNLEMEETITTLEKNLKTLQMEMKEKFGVEDNLQRMRNTIDDLEAEISKKNLEIEDFLDEKHRMDREIKELKEIVHQMEVPSTTTTPRIMDSLADQLENAKQDEFEMMKAEIRKLRAQTEGATPETTIIQCNQDLDTLRSQLSTEQHQTAQLHLEIQKMQVEKEQIDGNMERIGIELEEMSAQVENLNLERDEAVKQLLEARRKFGEFQMGQSRDLEEKWSKEVEKSNKISKKCEILEEKLQESDFLLAKSRDEAKKLQFELDEALEETSHVTRSLSSEKNTLKAKLLELQDQVEAQTLELLNQKNCGKRLEDRDQMISNLHNLKNELENDLKTCQTQLELESKKLQRLREDLVLEKSRRADLIGRIHSLCTTLSLNGANFEKINNDDELIDNIDDIMMNALVAVKRERDDLRIQGNQQIQELHDLKRDIEKLRRSESESLNESDDRVRELTRENMHTKEQVFMLQEKLRELNLELSTKNDEIDMVKASIEELNRNSTASCTSNAEIARLQVSIRNSQIQEDLVKQENTKLRDELQEMQKMSKKRSQNLDELENMHKTLLVDHSRLQQLHNLLTRDYDEAKKESMELRQKVQNIPRQQAVFMNANIRELEAKLSEEISRREQLEKEHKMCRIHCENLRRDITELVQTRDELSLELRRAHDTCHNKNNQIDELKKQLNQKISEVNKLSSKIEALSQLNRTYNEENRNLSRQLEILLTQNKELLQRALHDKDQYHLEMKDFQDQLSALRRHKEKLEDKIMDQYRTMENKKSTPERKQPLVKRAAKALINRRRATSNGGSTTEDSSVYSADERSSPPLAGTNEDVDHLPPTCSSSDDHDVISPDFSAKNPLLRSRNDFMGGSVRSPRRYGNDHDGHIYTSPFLPPRVPIRNSPMTSSLRSRPPPPPYNRSPAHKIEQNSSFFEPIAHSTPNSSILEERRVVGEGEKRELVRDKEERIDKTLSYYENVNLPQNPPDLPENSDLKPNESTIWHEYGCV
;
A
#
# COMPACT_ATOMS: atom_id res chain seq x y z
N MET A 1 27.43 -18.89 -19.78
CA MET A 1 26.32 -18.56 -20.72
C MET A 1 25.73 -19.81 -21.38
N LYS A 2 26.49 -20.87 -21.66
CA LYS A 2 25.89 -22.14 -22.12
C LYS A 2 25.14 -22.84 -20.98
N GLU A 3 25.61 -22.71 -19.73
CA GLU A 3 25.02 -23.32 -18.54
C GLU A 3 23.59 -22.81 -18.25
N LYS A 4 23.27 -21.53 -18.53
CA LYS A 4 21.92 -20.96 -18.34
C LYS A 4 20.83 -21.60 -19.23
N HIS A 5 21.18 -22.52 -20.15
CA HIS A 5 20.21 -23.33 -20.90
C HIS A 5 19.95 -24.73 -20.30
N GLU A 6 20.82 -25.27 -19.44
CA GLU A 6 20.72 -26.65 -18.97
C GLU A 6 19.59 -26.86 -17.93
N ASN A 7 19.26 -25.84 -17.14
CA ASN A 7 18.10 -25.89 -16.22
C ASN A 7 16.78 -26.15 -16.98
N TRP A 8 16.65 -25.66 -18.21
CA TRP A 8 15.45 -25.86 -19.02
C TRP A 8 15.40 -27.19 -19.80
N SER A 9 16.45 -28.01 -19.74
CA SER A 9 16.44 -29.40 -20.21
C SER A 9 16.00 -30.42 -19.14
N HIS A 10 15.74 -29.99 -17.91
CA HIS A 10 15.35 -30.90 -16.83
C HIS A 10 13.95 -31.52 -17.07
N PRO A 11 13.78 -32.85 -16.98
CA PRO A 11 12.53 -33.53 -17.37
C PRO A 11 11.28 -33.05 -16.64
N LEU A 12 11.38 -32.70 -15.35
CA LEU A 12 10.24 -32.18 -14.58
C LEU A 12 9.69 -30.86 -15.13
N ALA A 13 10.56 -29.98 -15.63
CA ALA A 13 10.15 -28.72 -16.24
C ALA A 13 9.50 -28.96 -17.62
N PHE A 14 10.04 -29.89 -18.40
CA PHE A 14 9.46 -30.31 -19.69
C PHE A 14 8.07 -30.94 -19.52
N TRP A 15 7.91 -31.81 -18.50
CA TRP A 15 6.63 -32.41 -18.13
C TRP A 15 5.58 -31.37 -17.73
N LEU A 16 5.95 -30.35 -16.93
CA LEU A 16 5.05 -29.26 -16.59
C LEU A 16 4.61 -28.46 -17.82
N CYS A 17 5.55 -28.13 -18.72
CA CYS A 17 5.26 -27.41 -19.97
C CYS A 17 4.21 -28.12 -20.81
N ASP A 18 4.32 -29.45 -20.96
CA ASP A 18 3.36 -30.26 -21.70
C ASP A 18 1.99 -30.33 -21.00
N CYS A 19 1.98 -30.49 -19.67
CA CYS A 19 0.75 -30.59 -18.87
C CYS A 19 -0.17 -29.35 -19.00
N ALA A 20 0.38 -28.18 -19.34
CA ALA A 20 -0.41 -26.98 -19.66
C ALA A 20 -1.48 -27.23 -20.73
N ALA A 21 -1.20 -28.10 -21.71
CA ALA A 21 -2.13 -28.47 -22.77
C ALA A 21 -3.13 -29.59 -22.38
N ILE A 22 -3.18 -30.02 -21.11
CA ILE A 22 -4.22 -30.91 -20.56
C ILE A 22 -5.33 -30.08 -19.89
N ILE A 23 -4.95 -28.98 -19.25
CA ILE A 23 -5.83 -28.20 -18.38
C ILE A 23 -6.92 -27.50 -19.21
N PRO A 24 -8.23 -27.68 -18.90
CA PRO A 24 -9.33 -27.14 -19.69
C PRO A 24 -9.59 -25.63 -19.48
N ASN A 25 -8.61 -24.88 -18.95
CA ASN A 25 -8.70 -23.45 -18.74
C ASN A 25 -8.03 -22.72 -19.94
N PRO A 26 -8.72 -21.82 -20.66
CA PRO A 26 -8.12 -21.08 -21.78
C PRO A 26 -6.96 -20.18 -21.35
N ALA A 27 -6.86 -19.80 -20.08
CA ALA A 27 -5.71 -19.05 -19.56
C ALA A 27 -4.41 -19.89 -19.53
N THR A 28 -4.49 -21.20 -19.28
CA THR A 28 -3.29 -22.05 -19.14
C THR A 28 -2.66 -22.49 -20.46
N GLN A 29 -3.30 -22.22 -21.59
CA GLN A 29 -2.82 -22.67 -22.91
C GLN A 29 -1.73 -21.76 -23.54
N ASN A 30 -1.43 -20.61 -22.93
CA ASN A 30 -0.50 -19.60 -23.47
C ASN A 30 0.70 -19.29 -22.57
N PHE A 31 0.99 -20.10 -21.55
CA PHE A 31 2.09 -19.85 -20.60
C PHE A 31 3.45 -19.80 -21.30
N ALA A 32 4.17 -18.69 -21.16
CA ALA A 32 5.56 -18.56 -21.56
C ALA A 32 6.48 -19.24 -20.53
N LYS A 33 7.74 -19.49 -20.90
CA LYS A 33 8.67 -20.26 -20.05
C LYS A 33 8.97 -19.64 -18.68
N ASN A 34 8.77 -18.34 -18.50
CA ASN A 34 8.99 -17.69 -17.21
C ASN A 34 7.73 -17.72 -16.31
N ASP A 35 6.58 -18.01 -16.89
CA ASP A 35 5.27 -17.90 -16.22
C ASP A 35 5.03 -19.06 -15.24
N PHE A 36 5.94 -20.03 -15.13
CA PHE A 36 5.87 -21.08 -14.10
C PHE A 36 6.21 -20.58 -12.69
N LEU A 37 6.88 -19.41 -12.57
CA LEU A 37 7.26 -18.80 -11.30
C LEU A 37 6.07 -18.20 -10.53
N ASP A 38 4.89 -18.07 -11.14
CA ASP A 38 3.69 -17.55 -10.47
C ASP A 38 2.95 -18.59 -9.62
N GLY A 39 3.30 -19.87 -9.74
CA GLY A 39 2.59 -20.99 -9.10
C GLY A 39 1.19 -21.30 -9.69
N LEU A 40 0.63 -20.43 -10.53
CA LEU A 40 -0.73 -20.50 -11.07
C LEU A 40 -0.90 -21.69 -12.01
N LEU A 41 0.09 -22.01 -12.86
CA LEU A 41 0.00 -23.22 -13.69
C LEU A 41 0.00 -24.48 -12.83
N MET A 42 0.87 -24.54 -11.82
CA MET A 42 0.96 -25.70 -10.91
C MET A 42 -0.31 -25.86 -10.07
N LEU A 43 -0.92 -24.76 -9.61
CA LEU A 43 -2.22 -24.79 -8.93
C LEU A 43 -3.36 -25.24 -9.86
N ASN A 44 -3.39 -24.77 -11.11
CA ASN A 44 -4.38 -25.23 -12.10
C ASN A 44 -4.17 -26.69 -12.50
N LEU A 45 -2.92 -27.17 -12.55
CA LEU A 45 -2.60 -28.57 -12.72
C LEU A 45 -3.08 -29.40 -11.51
N MET A 46 -2.88 -28.90 -10.29
CA MET A 46 -3.36 -29.56 -9.08
C MET A 46 -4.90 -29.61 -8.99
N LYS A 47 -5.60 -28.60 -9.49
CA LYS A 47 -7.06 -28.62 -9.68
C LYS A 47 -7.52 -29.71 -10.66
N PHE A 48 -6.74 -29.98 -11.71
CA PHE A 48 -7.03 -31.07 -12.65
C PHE A 48 -6.69 -32.46 -12.06
N ILE A 49 -5.63 -32.55 -11.23
CA ILE A 49 -5.22 -33.78 -10.53
C ILE A 49 -6.23 -34.15 -9.43
N ASN A 50 -6.75 -33.17 -8.68
CA ASN A 50 -7.74 -33.35 -7.62
C ASN A 50 -8.93 -32.39 -7.79
N PRO A 51 -9.99 -32.80 -8.53
CA PRO A 51 -11.19 -31.99 -8.74
C PRO A 51 -12.01 -31.68 -7.47
N HIS A 52 -11.66 -32.24 -6.31
CA HIS A 52 -12.26 -31.89 -5.02
C HIS A 52 -11.59 -30.68 -4.34
N PHE A 53 -10.67 -29.99 -5.03
CA PHE A 53 -10.16 -28.69 -4.60
C PHE A 53 -11.28 -27.66 -4.48
N SER A 54 -11.51 -27.15 -3.27
CA SER A 54 -12.44 -26.05 -2.99
C SER A 54 -11.65 -24.78 -2.72
N GLU A 55 -11.89 -23.73 -3.51
CA GLU A 55 -11.29 -22.42 -3.28
C GLU A 55 -11.74 -21.85 -1.94
N ASN A 56 -10.80 -21.75 -0.99
CA ASN A 56 -10.99 -20.92 0.19
C ASN A 56 -10.56 -19.49 -0.17
N GLU A 57 -11.51 -18.56 -0.31
CA GLU A 57 -11.25 -17.13 -0.62
C GLU A 57 -10.59 -16.38 0.56
N LYS A 58 -9.42 -16.84 1.00
CA LYS A 58 -8.59 -16.21 2.02
C LYS A 58 -7.63 -15.22 1.36
N ASN A 59 -8.14 -14.01 1.13
CA ASN A 59 -7.38 -12.88 0.61
C ASN A 59 -6.03 -12.72 1.34
N GLY A 60 -4.92 -12.96 0.64
CA GLY A 60 -3.56 -12.72 1.13
C GLY A 60 -2.68 -13.95 1.38
N GLN A 61 -3.15 -15.18 1.12
CA GLN A 61 -2.27 -16.35 1.09
C GLN A 61 -1.56 -16.52 -0.26
N SER A 62 -0.38 -17.15 -0.24
CA SER A 62 0.43 -17.38 -1.44
C SER A 62 -0.10 -18.53 -2.30
N LEU A 63 0.09 -18.42 -3.62
CA LEU A 63 -0.19 -19.51 -4.57
C LEU A 63 0.72 -20.73 -4.31
N TYR A 64 1.93 -20.53 -3.75
CA TYR A 64 2.81 -21.62 -3.33
C TYR A 64 2.40 -22.25 -1.99
N GLU A 65 1.92 -21.45 -1.03
CA GLU A 65 1.33 -21.97 0.22
C GLU A 65 0.14 -22.89 -0.07
N GLU A 66 -0.82 -22.42 -0.87
CA GLU A 66 -2.05 -23.18 -1.14
C GLU A 66 -1.78 -24.43 -1.98
N LEU A 67 -0.84 -24.35 -2.93
CA LEU A 67 -0.36 -25.51 -3.69
C LEU A 67 0.28 -26.57 -2.78
N LEU A 68 1.17 -26.19 -1.86
CA LEU A 68 1.84 -27.14 -0.96
C LEU A 68 0.91 -27.71 0.12
N ASN A 69 -0.03 -26.90 0.61
CA ASN A 69 -1.13 -27.33 1.46
C ASN A 69 -1.97 -28.40 0.75
N GLN A 70 -2.35 -28.17 -0.51
CA GLN A 70 -3.13 -29.12 -1.30
C GLN A 70 -2.35 -30.38 -1.71
N ILE A 71 -1.05 -30.28 -1.99
CA ILE A 71 -0.16 -31.43 -2.22
C ILE A 71 -0.08 -32.30 -0.97
N SER A 72 0.15 -31.69 0.19
CA SER A 72 0.25 -32.39 1.47
C SER A 72 -1.07 -33.09 1.82
N GLN A 73 -2.21 -32.40 1.66
CA GLN A 73 -3.53 -33.00 1.85
C GLN A 73 -3.84 -34.12 0.85
N PHE A 74 -3.34 -34.08 -0.39
CA PHE A 74 -3.52 -35.18 -1.36
C PHE A 74 -2.76 -36.43 -0.93
N TYR A 75 -1.51 -36.30 -0.48
CA TYR A 75 -0.76 -37.42 0.09
C TYR A 75 -1.44 -37.97 1.35
N GLU A 76 -1.77 -37.11 2.32
CA GLU A 76 -2.34 -37.55 3.61
C GLU A 76 -3.75 -38.14 3.50
N LYS A 77 -4.62 -37.60 2.63
CA LYS A 77 -6.06 -37.94 2.60
C LYS A 77 -6.51 -38.78 1.40
N ASN A 78 -5.78 -38.75 0.28
CA ASN A 78 -6.15 -39.49 -0.93
C ASN A 78 -5.25 -40.72 -1.16
N LEU A 79 -4.08 -40.79 -0.53
CA LEU A 79 -3.06 -41.82 -0.77
C LEU A 79 -2.61 -42.59 0.49
N ASP A 80 -3.12 -42.22 1.68
CA ASP A 80 -2.67 -42.71 2.99
C ASP A 80 -1.13 -42.67 3.12
N GLN A 81 -0.54 -41.53 2.77
CA GLN A 81 0.91 -41.31 2.64
C GLN A 81 1.36 -40.01 3.33
N VAL A 82 2.57 -40.01 3.89
CA VAL A 82 3.20 -38.84 4.53
C VAL A 82 4.45 -38.45 3.73
N ILE A 83 4.60 -37.14 3.46
CA ILE A 83 5.80 -36.57 2.85
C ILE A 83 6.91 -36.52 3.91
N VAL A 84 8.03 -37.20 3.67
CA VAL A 84 9.15 -37.35 4.62
C VAL A 84 10.38 -36.51 4.20
N CYS A 85 10.49 -36.14 2.92
CA CYS A 85 11.54 -35.23 2.47
C CYS A 85 11.36 -33.80 3.03
N LYS A 86 12.44 -33.00 3.07
CA LYS A 86 12.36 -31.57 3.39
C LYS A 86 11.42 -30.86 2.42
N MET A 87 10.32 -30.32 2.94
CA MET A 87 9.32 -29.55 2.20
C MET A 87 9.96 -28.37 1.44
N PRO A 88 9.51 -28.02 0.22
CA PRO A 88 10.05 -26.88 -0.52
C PRO A 88 9.94 -25.56 0.24
N GLU A 89 11.00 -24.76 0.24
CA GLU A 89 11.02 -23.47 0.94
C GLU A 89 10.31 -22.37 0.13
N ILE A 90 9.01 -22.18 0.41
CA ILE A 90 8.10 -21.20 -0.19
C ILE A 90 8.74 -19.81 -0.34
N SER A 91 9.39 -19.30 0.72
CA SER A 91 10.00 -17.97 0.71
C SER A 91 11.12 -17.81 -0.31
N ILE A 92 11.78 -18.90 -0.73
CA ILE A 92 12.78 -18.88 -1.81
C ILE A 92 12.07 -18.73 -3.16
N LEU A 93 11.01 -19.52 -3.40
CA LEU A 93 10.24 -19.51 -4.64
C LEU A 93 9.52 -18.17 -4.90
N GLU A 94 9.08 -17.48 -3.85
CA GLU A 94 8.44 -16.16 -3.94
C GLU A 94 9.44 -15.00 -4.12
N SER A 95 10.65 -15.12 -3.59
CA SER A 95 11.64 -14.03 -3.61
C SER A 95 12.33 -13.85 -4.98
N SER A 96 12.14 -14.79 -5.90
CA SER A 96 12.96 -14.93 -7.11
C SER A 96 12.24 -14.55 -8.40
N GLY A 97 12.53 -13.35 -8.92
CA GLY A 97 12.12 -12.93 -10.26
C GLY A 97 12.94 -13.55 -11.41
N GLU A 98 14.05 -14.21 -11.11
CA GLU A 98 14.84 -15.04 -12.05
C GLU A 98 15.07 -16.43 -11.44
N ILE A 99 15.14 -17.47 -12.28
CA ILE A 99 15.53 -18.81 -11.85
C ILE A 99 17.05 -18.86 -11.66
N ASP A 100 17.47 -18.85 -10.39
CA ASP A 100 18.81 -19.23 -9.96
C ASP A 100 18.91 -20.73 -9.65
N GLU A 101 20.05 -21.21 -9.15
CA GLU A 101 20.25 -22.63 -8.86
C GLU A 101 19.48 -23.13 -7.63
N ILE A 102 19.23 -22.26 -6.64
CA ILE A 102 18.59 -22.61 -5.36
C ILE A 102 17.07 -22.70 -5.53
N THR A 103 16.50 -21.68 -6.17
CA THR A 103 15.09 -21.60 -6.57
C THR A 103 14.72 -22.73 -7.52
N PHE A 104 15.65 -23.14 -8.40
CA PHE A 104 15.49 -24.31 -9.24
C PHE A 104 15.49 -25.63 -8.46
N GLU A 105 16.32 -25.79 -7.41
CA GLU A 105 16.27 -26.96 -6.53
C GLU A 105 14.99 -27.03 -5.68
N GLU A 106 14.49 -25.91 -5.14
CA GLU A 106 13.19 -25.89 -4.46
C GLU A 106 12.04 -26.19 -5.44
N LEU A 107 12.12 -25.68 -6.67
CA LEU A 107 11.15 -25.96 -7.74
C LEU A 107 11.19 -27.44 -8.17
N LYS A 108 12.37 -28.07 -8.26
CA LYS A 108 12.49 -29.51 -8.53
C LYS A 108 11.74 -30.34 -7.49
N LYS A 109 11.88 -30.03 -6.20
CA LYS A 109 11.15 -30.75 -5.13
C LYS A 109 9.64 -30.58 -5.27
N LEU A 110 9.17 -29.37 -5.53
CA LEU A 110 7.76 -29.07 -5.75
C LEU A 110 7.17 -29.82 -6.95
N LEU A 111 7.88 -29.80 -8.10
CA LEU A 111 7.48 -30.51 -9.31
C LEU A 111 7.56 -32.04 -9.16
N LEU A 112 8.50 -32.55 -8.36
CA LEU A 112 8.60 -33.97 -8.06
C LEU A 112 7.38 -34.44 -7.25
N LEU A 113 6.98 -33.70 -6.20
CA LEU A 113 5.75 -34.00 -5.45
C LEU A 113 4.48 -33.87 -6.33
N LEU A 114 4.42 -32.86 -7.20
CA LEU A 114 3.28 -32.67 -8.12
C LEU A 114 3.18 -33.78 -9.18
N LEU A 115 4.31 -34.28 -9.70
CA LEU A 115 4.40 -35.46 -10.56
C LEU A 115 3.91 -36.73 -9.83
N GLY A 116 4.29 -36.88 -8.56
CA GLY A 116 3.81 -37.96 -7.69
C GLY A 116 2.29 -37.91 -7.48
N CYS A 117 1.72 -36.72 -7.24
CA CYS A 117 0.27 -36.53 -7.18
C CYS A 117 -0.40 -36.93 -8.51
N ALA A 118 0.13 -36.44 -9.64
CA ALA A 118 -0.41 -36.70 -10.97
C ALA A 118 -0.48 -38.20 -11.30
N ILE A 119 0.58 -38.95 -11.00
CA ILE A 119 0.72 -40.37 -11.38
C ILE A 119 0.08 -41.33 -10.37
N GLN A 120 -0.21 -40.89 -9.14
CA GLN A 120 -1.05 -41.66 -8.22
C GLN A 120 -2.56 -41.38 -8.38
N SER A 121 -2.95 -40.22 -8.93
CA SER A 121 -4.35 -39.82 -9.17
C SER A 121 -5.19 -40.75 -10.06
N ASP A 122 -6.51 -40.54 -10.09
CA ASP A 122 -7.42 -41.19 -11.05
C ASP A 122 -7.10 -40.82 -12.52
N HIS A 123 -6.57 -39.62 -12.74
CA HIS A 123 -6.16 -39.12 -14.05
C HIS A 123 -4.79 -39.64 -14.52
N LYS A 124 -4.10 -40.49 -13.74
CA LYS A 124 -2.76 -41.02 -14.04
C LYS A 124 -2.57 -41.60 -15.44
N LYS A 125 -3.61 -42.19 -16.04
CA LYS A 125 -3.54 -42.66 -17.44
C LYS A 125 -3.18 -41.54 -18.41
N VAL A 126 -3.81 -40.37 -18.27
CA VAL A 126 -3.56 -39.20 -19.13
C VAL A 126 -2.09 -38.77 -19.01
N PHE A 127 -1.55 -38.73 -17.79
CA PHE A 127 -0.15 -38.36 -17.54
C PHE A 127 0.84 -39.42 -18.05
N VAL A 128 0.56 -40.72 -17.84
CA VAL A 128 1.41 -41.82 -18.33
C VAL A 128 1.39 -41.89 -19.85
N ASP A 129 0.22 -41.83 -20.49
CA ASP A 129 0.08 -41.84 -21.96
C ASP A 129 0.89 -40.68 -22.58
N ARG A 130 0.85 -39.48 -21.97
CA ARG A 130 1.67 -38.33 -22.39
C ARG A 130 3.16 -38.53 -22.17
N ILE A 131 3.59 -39.06 -21.01
CA ILE A 131 5.00 -39.36 -20.76
C ILE A 131 5.54 -40.38 -21.78
N THR A 132 4.75 -41.38 -22.19
CA THR A 132 5.15 -42.31 -23.25
C THR A 132 5.28 -41.68 -24.65
N GLY A 133 4.87 -40.43 -24.82
CA GLY A 133 5.06 -39.63 -26.03
C GLY A 133 6.33 -38.77 -26.05
N PHE A 134 7.08 -38.66 -24.94
CA PHE A 134 8.33 -37.88 -24.88
C PHE A 134 9.53 -38.64 -25.47
N ASP A 135 10.65 -37.96 -25.70
CA ASP A 135 11.92 -38.59 -26.10
C ASP A 135 12.40 -39.60 -25.05
N GLN A 136 13.02 -40.70 -25.49
CA GLN A 136 13.37 -41.84 -24.63
C GLN A 136 14.27 -41.47 -23.42
N THR A 137 15.11 -40.44 -23.56
CA THR A 137 15.90 -39.88 -22.45
C THR A 137 15.01 -39.27 -21.37
N ILE A 138 14.05 -38.43 -21.77
CA ILE A 138 13.07 -37.79 -20.88
C ILE A 138 12.19 -38.85 -20.22
N GLN A 139 11.78 -39.89 -20.96
CA GLN A 139 11.05 -41.03 -20.41
C GLN A 139 11.84 -41.74 -19.31
N ALA A 140 13.13 -42.02 -19.54
CA ALA A 140 13.99 -42.73 -18.58
C ALA A 140 14.21 -41.91 -17.29
N GLU A 141 14.45 -40.61 -17.40
CA GLU A 141 14.67 -39.74 -16.24
C GLU A 141 13.37 -39.45 -15.47
N LEU A 142 12.23 -39.30 -16.14
CA LEU A 142 10.92 -39.24 -15.47
C LEU A 142 10.57 -40.58 -14.80
N ALA A 143 10.86 -41.72 -15.45
CA ALA A 143 10.68 -43.03 -14.82
C ALA A 143 11.52 -43.19 -13.55
N ALA A 144 12.76 -42.69 -13.54
CA ALA A 144 13.59 -42.65 -12.33
C ALA A 144 13.01 -41.72 -11.25
N CYS A 145 12.46 -40.56 -11.62
CA CYS A 145 11.76 -39.66 -10.69
C CYS A 145 10.52 -40.35 -10.06
N ILE A 146 9.71 -41.02 -10.88
CA ILE A 146 8.52 -41.77 -10.45
C ILE A 146 8.93 -42.92 -9.52
N GLN A 147 9.93 -43.72 -9.91
CA GLN A 147 10.44 -44.81 -9.10
C GLN A 147 10.94 -44.31 -7.74
N LYS A 148 11.62 -43.16 -7.69
CA LYS A 148 12.05 -42.55 -6.43
C LYS A 148 10.87 -42.06 -5.56
N LEU A 149 9.74 -41.69 -6.15
CA LEU A 149 8.51 -41.33 -5.43
C LEU A 149 7.71 -42.54 -4.92
N THR A 150 7.79 -43.69 -5.61
CA THR A 150 6.96 -44.87 -5.30
C THR A 150 7.69 -46.01 -4.60
N GLU A 151 9.02 -46.05 -4.67
CA GLU A 151 9.86 -47.11 -4.07
C GLU A 151 10.83 -46.60 -2.98
N SER A 152 10.97 -45.28 -2.77
CA SER A 152 11.87 -44.72 -1.76
C SER A 152 11.13 -44.07 -0.58
N ASP A 153 11.24 -44.74 0.58
CA ASP A 153 10.93 -44.23 1.92
C ASP A 153 11.55 -42.84 2.25
N GLU A 154 12.53 -42.37 1.48
CA GLU A 154 13.18 -41.07 1.68
C GLU A 154 12.29 -39.86 1.33
N ILE A 155 11.32 -40.04 0.42
CA ILE A 155 10.46 -38.95 -0.06
C ILE A 155 9.06 -39.06 0.52
N VAL A 156 8.48 -40.25 0.46
CA VAL A 156 7.10 -40.52 0.89
C VAL A 156 7.05 -41.88 1.60
N GLN A 157 6.34 -41.97 2.71
CA GLN A 157 6.09 -43.24 3.42
C GLN A 157 4.58 -43.47 3.58
N ASN A 158 4.15 -44.74 3.59
CA ASN A 158 2.77 -45.07 3.94
C ASN A 158 2.47 -44.63 5.39
N LEU A 159 1.30 -44.05 5.63
CA LEU A 159 0.91 -43.48 6.92
C LEU A 159 0.92 -44.54 8.04
N GLU A 160 0.43 -45.76 7.79
CA GLU A 160 0.48 -46.82 8.81
C GLU A 160 1.92 -47.20 9.18
N ASP A 161 2.83 -47.24 8.22
CA ASP A 161 4.22 -47.64 8.46
C ASP A 161 5.06 -46.50 9.06
N PHE A 162 4.74 -45.25 8.75
CA PHE A 162 5.26 -44.07 9.44
C PHE A 162 4.77 -44.04 10.90
N GLU A 163 3.48 -44.27 11.16
CA GLU A 163 2.95 -44.39 12.52
C GLU A 163 3.55 -45.58 13.28
N ARG A 164 3.68 -46.76 12.66
CA ARG A 164 4.36 -47.93 13.27
C ARG A 164 5.84 -47.66 13.59
N ARG A 165 6.53 -46.81 12.82
CA ARG A 165 7.91 -46.38 13.09
C ARG A 165 7.95 -45.40 14.26
N LYS A 166 7.06 -44.41 14.25
CA LYS A 166 6.93 -43.35 15.27
C LYS A 166 6.48 -43.87 16.64
N MET A 167 5.65 -44.92 16.69
CA MET A 167 5.31 -45.64 17.93
C MET A 167 6.52 -46.40 18.49
N LYS A 168 7.28 -47.12 17.65
CA LYS A 168 8.51 -47.81 18.10
C LYS A 168 9.56 -46.84 18.66
N GLU A 169 9.72 -45.67 18.05
CA GLU A 169 10.62 -44.62 18.54
C GLU A 169 10.12 -43.91 19.82
N THR A 170 8.86 -44.06 20.20
CA THR A 170 8.31 -43.47 21.44
C THR A 170 8.18 -44.44 22.61
N ASP A 171 8.00 -45.74 22.35
CA ASP A 171 7.89 -46.77 23.40
C ASP A 171 9.24 -47.17 24.05
N GLU A 172 10.39 -47.00 23.37
CA GLU A 172 11.70 -47.37 23.94
C GLU A 172 12.33 -46.28 24.85
N VAL A 173 11.84 -45.04 24.85
CA VAL A 173 12.46 -43.91 25.59
C VAL A 173 11.90 -43.79 27.02
N GLY A 174 11.94 -44.91 27.75
CA GLY A 174 11.13 -45.17 28.95
C GLY A 174 11.84 -45.25 30.32
N GLY A 175 13.13 -44.95 30.44
CA GLY A 175 13.79 -44.87 31.77
C GLY A 175 15.32 -44.86 31.79
N GLY A 176 15.89 -44.22 32.81
CA GLY A 176 17.35 -44.08 33.01
C GLY A 176 17.99 -42.98 32.14
N GLY A 177 18.90 -42.14 32.61
CA GLY A 177 19.40 -41.98 33.98
C GLY A 177 20.71 -42.73 34.28
N GLY A 178 21.82 -42.28 33.67
CA GLY A 178 23.17 -42.76 33.98
C GLY A 178 24.20 -42.22 32.98
N SER A 179 25.32 -41.70 33.47
CA SER A 179 26.49 -41.31 32.66
C SER A 179 27.49 -42.47 32.59
N ILE A 180 28.14 -42.62 31.44
CA ILE A 180 29.48 -43.20 31.15
C ILE A 180 29.67 -42.93 29.63
N GLU A 181 30.63 -42.15 29.12
CA GLU A 181 32.10 -42.09 29.28
C GLU A 181 32.87 -42.91 28.23
N ASP A 182 33.87 -42.22 27.64
CA ASP A 182 35.08 -42.69 26.93
C ASP A 182 35.14 -42.95 25.40
N VAL A 183 36.39 -42.92 24.92
CA VAL A 183 36.96 -43.16 23.56
C VAL A 183 37.14 -41.94 22.62
N ASP A 184 38.09 -41.07 23.01
CA ASP A 184 39.37 -40.75 22.33
C ASP A 184 39.52 -39.95 21.00
N SER A 185 40.68 -39.25 20.97
CA SER A 185 41.48 -38.73 19.84
C SER A 185 40.99 -37.53 19.00
N ASP A 186 41.80 -36.53 18.65
CA ASP A 186 43.28 -36.38 18.71
C ASP A 186 43.77 -34.99 19.20
N ASP A 187 45.01 -34.95 19.71
CA ASP A 187 45.76 -33.76 20.17
C ASP A 187 46.54 -33.04 19.07
N MET A 188 46.80 -31.73 19.24
CA MET A 188 48.14 -31.11 19.08
C MET A 188 48.15 -29.58 19.36
N GLU A 189 48.82 -29.14 20.43
CA GLU A 189 49.99 -28.21 20.34
C GLU A 189 50.65 -27.92 21.72
N SER A 190 51.79 -28.58 21.95
CA SER A 190 52.97 -28.17 22.75
C SER A 190 52.87 -27.08 23.85
N SER A 191 53.25 -27.44 25.10
CA SER A 191 54.59 -27.08 25.68
C SER A 191 54.84 -27.40 27.18
N THR A 192 55.94 -28.12 27.43
CA THR A 192 56.91 -28.00 28.56
C THR A 192 56.57 -28.33 30.04
N THR A 193 57.06 -29.51 30.46
CA THR A 193 57.98 -29.80 31.61
C THR A 193 57.52 -29.86 33.08
N SER A 194 57.60 -31.10 33.63
CA SER A 194 58.44 -31.52 34.80
C SER A 194 58.07 -31.08 36.24
N SER A 195 58.20 -31.92 37.28
CA SER A 195 58.43 -33.38 37.38
C SER A 195 58.05 -33.87 38.79
N SER A 196 57.55 -35.10 38.93
CA SER A 196 57.48 -35.81 40.22
C SER A 196 58.76 -36.61 40.48
N ASN A 197 58.98 -37.03 41.74
CA ASN A 197 59.77 -38.22 42.08
C ASN A 197 59.43 -38.68 43.52
N GLY A 198 59.34 -39.99 43.73
CA GLY A 198 59.06 -40.57 45.05
C GLY A 198 59.32 -42.07 45.08
N GLU A 199 60.40 -42.49 45.74
CA GLU A 199 60.76 -43.89 45.97
C GLU A 199 60.60 -44.26 47.45
N ILE A 200 60.29 -45.53 47.74
CA ILE A 200 60.23 -46.08 49.10
C ILE A 200 61.15 -47.31 49.16
N ALA A 201 62.21 -47.25 49.98
CA ALA A 201 63.08 -48.41 50.21
C ALA A 201 63.81 -48.45 51.59
N ILE A 202 63.32 -49.31 52.49
CA ILE A 202 64.11 -50.31 53.26
C ILE A 202 64.94 -49.87 54.52
N LYS A 203 64.70 -50.60 55.64
CA LYS A 203 65.49 -50.74 56.92
C LYS A 203 65.43 -49.56 57.94
N GLN A 204 65.63 -49.74 59.26
CA GLN A 204 66.18 -50.86 60.05
C GLN A 204 65.68 -50.92 61.54
N GLN A 205 65.63 -52.13 62.15
CA GLN A 205 65.88 -52.59 63.56
C GLN A 205 65.71 -51.64 64.81
N ASP A 206 65.41 -52.09 66.06
CA ASP A 206 65.35 -53.45 66.67
C ASP A 206 64.55 -53.55 68.02
N GLN A 207 64.26 -54.80 68.45
CA GLN A 207 64.02 -55.39 69.83
C GLN A 207 63.35 -54.56 70.97
N SER A 208 62.29 -54.99 71.71
CA SER A 208 62.04 -56.18 72.58
C SER A 208 62.90 -56.22 73.89
N PHE A 209 62.46 -56.69 75.08
CA PHE A 209 61.69 -57.90 75.44
C PHE A 209 60.80 -57.81 76.73
N LEU A 210 60.03 -58.89 76.94
CA LEU A 210 58.97 -59.27 77.90
C LEU A 210 59.02 -58.93 79.42
N MET A 211 57.85 -59.14 80.05
CA MET A 211 57.53 -59.10 81.48
C MET A 211 58.19 -60.21 82.33
N SER A 212 58.26 -59.99 83.66
CA SER A 212 57.89 -61.02 84.65
C SER A 212 57.52 -60.44 86.03
N ARG A 213 56.66 -61.15 86.77
CA ARG A 213 56.23 -60.78 88.14
C ARG A 213 57.08 -61.52 89.18
N SER A 214 57.44 -60.86 90.28
CA SER A 214 57.23 -61.32 91.67
C SER A 214 58.24 -60.73 92.66
N THR A 215 57.79 -59.82 93.51
CA THR A 215 58.09 -59.74 94.96
C THR A 215 57.21 -58.64 95.56
N SER A 216 56.74 -58.81 96.79
CA SER A 216 55.86 -57.83 97.43
C SER A 216 56.64 -56.56 97.79
N PRO A 217 56.31 -55.38 97.21
CA PRO A 217 57.16 -54.21 97.34
C PRO A 217 57.21 -53.66 98.77
N THR A 218 58.44 -53.39 99.23
CA THR A 218 58.73 -52.60 100.44
C THR A 218 58.14 -51.20 100.31
N SER A 219 57.97 -50.49 101.43
CA SER A 219 57.31 -49.17 101.46
C SER A 219 57.98 -48.16 100.50
N GLU A 220 59.30 -48.20 100.43
CA GLU A 220 60.12 -47.35 99.57
C GLU A 220 59.93 -47.68 98.07
N LEU A 221 59.89 -48.96 97.70
CA LEU A 221 59.63 -49.37 96.32
C LEU A 221 58.22 -48.99 95.86
N ARG A 222 57.23 -48.94 96.78
CA ARG A 222 55.89 -48.39 96.48
C ARG A 222 55.93 -46.89 96.26
N HIS A 223 56.71 -46.15 97.04
CA HIS A 223 56.88 -44.70 96.82
C HIS A 223 57.53 -44.41 95.47
N GLN A 224 58.60 -45.15 95.11
CA GLN A 224 59.23 -45.07 93.79
C GLN A 224 58.26 -45.48 92.67
N THR A 225 57.46 -46.53 92.86
CA THR A 225 56.41 -46.94 91.89
C THR A 225 55.36 -45.84 91.70
N LEU A 226 54.93 -45.17 92.77
CA LEU A 226 54.01 -44.03 92.70
C LEU A 226 54.66 -42.81 92.01
N GLN A 227 55.93 -42.53 92.28
CA GLN A 227 56.67 -41.44 91.62
C GLN A 227 56.83 -41.70 90.12
N ILE A 228 57.18 -42.94 89.73
CA ILE A 228 57.22 -43.37 88.33
C ILE A 228 55.83 -43.28 87.69
N ALA A 229 54.76 -43.69 88.39
CA ALA A 229 53.40 -43.56 87.90
C ALA A 229 52.97 -42.09 87.73
N ASN A 230 53.40 -41.18 88.61
CA ASN A 230 53.13 -39.74 88.49
C ASN A 230 53.88 -39.12 87.31
N LEU A 231 55.17 -39.42 87.14
CA LEU A 231 55.96 -39.01 85.98
C LEU A 231 55.41 -39.59 84.67
N GLN A 232 54.91 -40.83 84.68
CA GLN A 232 54.20 -41.42 83.53
C GLN A 232 52.85 -40.77 83.27
N HIS A 233 52.16 -40.26 84.30
CA HIS A 233 50.92 -39.51 84.13
C HIS A 233 51.20 -38.11 83.56
N GLU A 234 52.21 -37.41 84.07
CA GLU A 234 52.70 -36.13 83.53
C GLU A 234 53.16 -36.29 82.07
N MET A 235 53.93 -37.33 81.74
CA MET A 235 54.28 -37.62 80.34
C MET A 235 53.07 -37.89 79.44
N ARG A 236 52.00 -38.51 79.95
CA ARG A 236 50.75 -38.68 79.19
C ARG A 236 50.02 -37.36 79.02
N GLN A 237 49.91 -36.54 80.07
CA GLN A 237 49.33 -35.20 79.96
C GLN A 237 50.09 -34.34 78.94
N MET A 238 51.43 -34.34 78.96
CA MET A 238 52.24 -33.58 78.00
C MET A 238 52.11 -34.12 76.57
N ARG A 239 51.95 -35.43 76.36
CA ARG A 239 51.65 -36.01 75.03
C ARG A 239 50.27 -35.60 74.54
N THR A 240 49.23 -35.73 75.35
CA THR A 240 47.88 -35.31 74.96
C THR A 240 47.76 -33.79 74.81
N GLN A 241 48.58 -32.99 75.50
CA GLN A 241 48.71 -31.56 75.20
C GLN A 241 49.44 -31.27 73.89
N ALA A 242 50.42 -32.10 73.49
CA ALA A 242 51.05 -31.99 72.17
C ALA A 242 50.08 -32.43 71.06
N GLU A 243 49.45 -33.60 71.19
CA GLU A 243 48.42 -34.14 70.29
C GLU A 243 47.30 -33.11 70.05
N ASN A 244 46.72 -32.54 71.11
CA ASN A 244 45.71 -31.48 71.01
C ASN A 244 46.23 -30.19 70.33
N ARG A 245 47.53 -29.90 70.38
CA ARG A 245 48.14 -28.73 69.73
C ARG A 245 48.49 -28.98 68.28
N ASP A 246 48.87 -30.20 67.93
CA ASP A 246 49.05 -30.61 66.54
C ASP A 246 47.69 -30.64 65.80
N GLU A 247 46.61 -31.06 66.48
CA GLU A 247 45.23 -30.91 65.99
C GLU A 247 44.82 -29.43 65.82
N GLU A 248 45.16 -28.56 66.78
CA GLU A 248 44.90 -27.11 66.69
C GLU A 248 45.69 -26.47 65.52
N CYS A 249 46.94 -26.86 65.32
CA CYS A 249 47.76 -26.43 64.19
C CYS A 249 47.18 -26.88 62.84
N GLN A 250 46.86 -28.16 62.66
CA GLN A 250 46.25 -28.68 61.41
C GLN A 250 44.93 -27.95 61.08
N LYS A 251 44.13 -27.65 62.11
CA LYS A 251 42.88 -26.89 61.93
C LYS A 251 43.13 -25.44 61.48
N LEU A 252 44.19 -24.80 61.97
CA LEU A 252 44.61 -23.47 61.52
C LEU A 252 45.25 -23.49 60.13
N GLU A 253 45.95 -24.56 59.76
CA GLU A 253 46.47 -24.75 58.39
C GLU A 253 45.32 -24.86 57.38
N LEU A 254 44.29 -25.67 57.66
CA LEU A 254 43.11 -25.79 56.81
C LEU A 254 42.31 -24.47 56.68
N ASP A 255 42.14 -23.73 57.78
CA ASP A 255 41.49 -22.41 57.79
C ASP A 255 42.30 -21.36 57.03
N ASN A 256 43.63 -21.43 57.05
CA ASN A 256 44.50 -20.58 56.23
C ASN A 256 44.46 -20.97 54.74
N GLU A 257 44.39 -22.26 54.41
CA GLU A 257 44.27 -22.74 53.03
C GLU A 257 42.93 -22.34 52.40
N GLU A 258 41.79 -22.46 53.12
CA GLU A 258 40.49 -21.96 52.63
C GLU A 258 40.56 -20.43 52.36
N LYS A 259 41.22 -19.68 53.25
CA LYS A 259 41.42 -18.23 53.09
C LYS A 259 42.31 -17.91 51.90
N ALA A 260 43.39 -18.65 51.67
CA ALA A 260 44.28 -18.47 50.52
C ALA A 260 43.54 -18.72 49.18
N GLN A 261 42.75 -19.79 49.11
CA GLN A 261 41.91 -20.09 47.94
C GLN A 261 40.84 -18.99 47.72
N LYS A 262 40.19 -18.52 48.79
CA LYS A 262 39.20 -17.44 48.74
C LYS A 262 39.80 -16.08 48.31
N ILE A 263 41.03 -15.77 48.72
CA ILE A 263 41.78 -14.60 48.22
C ILE A 263 42.05 -14.74 46.72
N LYS A 264 42.54 -15.90 46.27
CA LYS A 264 42.85 -16.17 44.86
C LYS A 264 41.63 -16.04 43.93
N ILE A 265 40.44 -16.42 44.41
CA ILE A 265 39.16 -16.20 43.71
C ILE A 265 38.85 -14.70 43.60
N LEU A 266 38.94 -13.95 44.70
CA LEU A 266 38.68 -12.50 44.73
C LEU A 266 39.68 -11.68 43.88
N GLU A 267 40.93 -12.14 43.77
CA GLU A 267 41.92 -11.51 42.87
C GLU A 267 41.58 -11.72 41.40
N ASN A 268 41.12 -12.92 41.01
CA ASN A 268 40.63 -13.20 39.67
C ASN A 268 39.36 -12.39 39.31
N GLU A 269 38.42 -12.25 40.25
CA GLU A 269 37.25 -11.37 40.10
C GLU A 269 37.66 -9.90 39.93
N ARG A 270 38.61 -9.42 40.74
CA ARG A 270 39.16 -8.06 40.60
C ARG A 270 39.81 -7.84 39.23
N LEU A 271 40.52 -8.84 38.70
CA LEU A 271 41.14 -8.75 37.37
C LEU A 271 40.08 -8.65 36.26
N LYS A 272 39.08 -9.53 36.27
CA LYS A 272 37.92 -9.48 35.36
C LYS A 272 37.24 -8.11 35.37
N LEU A 273 36.96 -7.55 36.55
CA LEU A 273 36.32 -6.23 36.69
C LEU A 273 37.18 -5.07 36.15
N VAL A 274 38.50 -5.15 36.27
CA VAL A 274 39.43 -4.17 35.69
C VAL A 274 39.39 -4.22 34.16
N ASP A 275 39.35 -5.41 33.56
CA ASP A 275 39.32 -5.55 32.10
C ASP A 275 37.96 -5.20 31.49
N PHE A 276 36.85 -5.50 32.18
CA PHE A 276 35.54 -4.94 31.82
C PHE A 276 35.55 -3.40 31.84
N LYS A 277 36.19 -2.77 32.84
CA LYS A 277 36.31 -1.31 32.91
C LYS A 277 37.17 -0.73 31.77
N LYS A 278 38.25 -1.42 31.35
CA LYS A 278 39.03 -1.03 30.17
C LYS A 278 38.19 -1.08 28.89
N LYS A 279 37.48 -2.20 28.66
CA LYS A 279 36.60 -2.40 27.49
C LYS A 279 35.50 -1.34 27.43
N TRP A 280 34.82 -1.08 28.55
CA TRP A 280 33.79 -0.03 28.62
C TRP A 280 34.34 1.36 28.31
N LYS A 281 35.56 1.68 28.77
CA LYS A 281 36.19 2.97 28.41
C LYS A 281 36.48 3.05 26.91
N SER A 282 37.01 2.00 26.27
CA SER A 282 37.24 1.97 24.82
C SER A 282 35.95 2.31 24.07
N VAL A 283 34.88 1.55 24.33
CA VAL A 283 33.58 1.76 23.67
C VAL A 283 33.02 3.16 23.90
N ASN A 284 33.25 3.77 25.07
CA ASN A 284 32.86 5.16 25.32
C ASN A 284 33.72 6.17 24.54
N ASP A 285 35.03 5.95 24.45
CA ASP A 285 35.93 6.79 23.66
C ASP A 285 35.60 6.68 22.15
N ASP A 286 35.32 5.46 21.66
CA ASP A 286 34.88 5.16 20.29
C ASP A 286 33.53 5.85 19.95
N LEU A 287 32.57 5.81 20.88
CA LEU A 287 31.27 6.46 20.77
C LEU A 287 31.41 8.00 20.77
N GLN A 288 32.36 8.55 21.54
CA GLN A 288 32.67 9.97 21.49
C GLN A 288 33.27 10.37 20.12
N GLU A 289 34.14 9.55 19.52
CA GLU A 289 34.64 9.80 18.15
C GLU A 289 33.51 9.74 17.11
N ALA A 290 32.59 8.76 17.23
CA ALA A 290 31.42 8.65 16.37
C ALA A 290 30.52 9.91 16.46
N ASN A 291 30.24 10.42 17.65
CA ASN A 291 29.48 11.66 17.84
C ASN A 291 30.19 12.86 17.18
N CYS A 292 31.52 12.97 17.29
CA CYS A 292 32.31 14.02 16.65
C CYS A 292 32.31 13.93 15.11
N LYS A 293 32.02 12.76 14.54
CA LYS A 293 31.80 12.57 13.09
C LYS A 293 30.37 12.93 12.69
N ILE A 294 29.37 12.51 13.49
CA ILE A 294 27.95 12.82 13.26
C ILE A 294 27.70 14.33 13.25
N GLU A 295 28.25 15.09 14.20
CA GLU A 295 28.10 16.56 14.25
C GLU A 295 28.67 17.25 13.00
N LYS A 296 29.78 16.74 12.44
CA LYS A 296 30.35 17.24 11.18
C LYS A 296 29.46 16.88 9.98
N LEU A 297 28.92 15.67 9.94
CA LEU A 297 28.00 15.23 8.88
C LEU A 297 26.69 16.01 8.90
N GLN A 298 26.11 16.30 10.08
CA GLN A 298 24.90 17.13 10.22
C GLN A 298 25.09 18.53 9.63
N ASN A 299 26.25 19.16 9.85
CA ASN A 299 26.58 20.45 9.23
C ASN A 299 26.69 20.35 7.70
N LEU A 300 27.26 19.27 7.16
CA LEU A 300 27.32 19.05 5.71
C LEU A 300 25.94 18.79 5.09
N VAL A 301 25.08 17.99 5.73
CA VAL A 301 23.67 17.77 5.31
C VAL A 301 22.87 19.08 5.33
N GLY A 302 23.11 19.96 6.30
CA GLY A 302 22.51 21.30 6.37
C GLY A 302 22.98 22.27 5.26
N ILE A 303 24.15 22.03 4.66
CA ILE A 303 24.66 22.76 3.50
C ILE A 303 24.12 22.13 2.21
N GLU A 304 24.15 20.80 2.11
CA GLU A 304 23.62 20.03 0.99
C GLU A 304 22.13 20.31 0.74
N LYS A 305 21.32 20.39 1.82
CA LYS A 305 19.90 20.77 1.73
C LYS A 305 19.71 22.14 1.04
N LYS A 306 20.54 23.14 1.35
CA LYS A 306 20.48 24.46 0.71
C LYS A 306 20.87 24.42 -0.76
N TYR A 307 21.80 23.54 -1.14
CA TYR A 307 22.15 23.31 -2.54
C TYR A 307 21.07 22.54 -3.31
N ARG A 308 20.32 21.62 -2.67
CA ARG A 308 19.09 21.05 -3.23
C ARG A 308 18.03 22.14 -3.45
N GLU A 309 17.65 22.87 -2.41
CA GLU A 309 16.66 23.97 -2.50
C GLU A 309 16.99 25.00 -3.61
N ALA A 310 18.27 25.36 -3.76
CA ALA A 310 18.74 26.25 -4.82
C ALA A 310 18.72 25.60 -6.22
N ARG A 311 18.98 24.29 -6.32
CA ARG A 311 18.87 23.52 -7.56
C ARG A 311 17.41 23.38 -7.99
N ASP A 312 16.54 23.00 -7.07
CA ASP A 312 15.11 22.77 -7.33
C ASP A 312 14.43 24.09 -7.75
N GLY A 313 14.80 25.20 -7.12
CA GLY A 313 14.41 26.54 -7.56
C GLY A 313 14.89 26.87 -8.98
N LYS A 314 16.13 26.51 -9.34
CA LYS A 314 16.66 26.69 -10.71
C LYS A 314 15.92 25.80 -11.73
N GLU A 315 15.61 24.56 -11.39
CA GLU A 315 14.86 23.64 -12.25
C GLU A 315 13.40 24.09 -12.43
N LEU A 316 12.76 24.66 -11.40
CA LEU A 316 11.46 25.33 -11.49
C LEU A 316 11.49 26.54 -12.45
N TYR A 317 12.50 27.41 -12.34
CA TYR A 317 12.63 28.55 -13.26
C TYR A 317 12.97 28.12 -14.69
N LYS A 318 13.76 27.04 -14.86
CA LYS A 318 14.00 26.44 -16.19
C LYS A 318 12.71 25.89 -16.79
N SER A 319 11.92 25.12 -16.03
CA SER A 319 10.63 24.59 -16.49
C SER A 319 9.67 25.71 -16.92
N LYS A 320 9.57 26.79 -16.12
CA LYS A 320 8.77 27.98 -16.48
C LYS A 320 9.28 28.66 -17.76
N TYR A 321 10.60 28.75 -17.95
CA TYR A 321 11.19 29.28 -19.17
C TYR A 321 10.90 28.38 -20.39
N ASP A 322 11.09 27.07 -20.25
CA ASP A 322 10.85 26.09 -21.32
C ASP A 322 9.37 26.07 -21.76
N ILE A 323 8.42 26.24 -20.82
CA ILE A 323 6.99 26.41 -21.11
C ILE A 323 6.72 27.71 -21.90
N VAL A 324 7.34 28.83 -21.52
CA VAL A 324 7.20 30.11 -22.25
C VAL A 324 7.83 30.03 -23.63
N VAL A 325 8.97 29.35 -23.78
CA VAL A 325 9.61 29.10 -25.09
C VAL A 325 8.72 28.21 -25.95
N LYS A 326 8.14 27.13 -25.42
CA LYS A 326 7.20 26.27 -26.17
C LYS A 326 5.97 27.06 -26.63
N LYS A 327 5.38 27.88 -25.75
CA LYS A 327 4.25 28.75 -26.12
C LYS A 327 4.64 29.80 -27.18
N ASN A 328 5.85 30.35 -27.12
CA ASN A 328 6.33 31.26 -28.16
C ASN A 328 6.53 30.54 -29.50
N LEU A 329 7.06 29.33 -29.50
CA LEU A 329 7.18 28.50 -30.71
C LEU A 329 5.79 28.17 -31.31
N GLU A 330 4.83 27.76 -30.48
CA GLU A 330 3.43 27.55 -30.90
C GLU A 330 2.82 28.82 -31.49
N MET A 331 3.10 30.00 -30.91
CA MET A 331 2.67 31.27 -31.48
C MET A 331 3.38 31.56 -32.81
N GLU A 332 4.68 31.29 -32.96
CA GLU A 332 5.41 31.43 -34.24
C GLU A 332 4.88 30.45 -35.32
N GLU A 333 4.46 29.24 -34.94
CA GLU A 333 3.79 28.28 -35.83
C GLU A 333 2.38 28.77 -36.24
N THR A 334 1.59 29.35 -35.32
CA THR A 334 0.30 29.97 -35.69
C THR A 334 0.49 31.22 -36.56
N ILE A 335 1.54 32.02 -36.34
CA ILE A 335 1.84 33.20 -37.18
C ILE A 335 2.28 32.76 -38.58
N THR A 336 3.18 31.79 -38.70
CA THR A 336 3.66 31.31 -40.01
C THR A 336 2.58 30.57 -40.81
N THR A 337 1.66 29.86 -40.16
CA THR A 337 0.47 29.29 -40.82
C THR A 337 -0.55 30.36 -41.23
N LEU A 338 -0.80 31.38 -40.39
CA LEU A 338 -1.62 32.53 -40.78
C LEU A 338 -1.00 33.34 -41.93
N GLU A 339 0.32 33.53 -41.93
CA GLU A 339 1.05 34.13 -43.05
C GLU A 339 0.92 33.29 -44.32
N LYS A 340 1.02 31.96 -44.23
CA LYS A 340 0.85 31.06 -45.37
C LYS A 340 -0.55 31.19 -45.94
N ASN A 341 -1.58 31.18 -45.09
CA ASN A 341 -2.98 31.34 -45.50
C ASN A 341 -3.22 32.73 -46.11
N LEU A 342 -2.63 33.79 -45.55
CA LEU A 342 -2.70 35.15 -46.10
C LEU A 342 -1.98 35.25 -47.45
N LYS A 343 -0.85 34.58 -47.64
CA LYS A 343 -0.14 34.47 -48.93
C LYS A 343 -0.99 33.71 -49.96
N THR A 344 -1.65 32.62 -49.57
CA THR A 344 -2.58 31.88 -50.44
C THR A 344 -3.77 32.75 -50.87
N LEU A 345 -4.45 33.39 -49.92
CA LEU A 345 -5.55 34.34 -50.20
C LEU A 345 -5.10 35.51 -51.09
N GLN A 346 -3.86 35.98 -50.96
CA GLN A 346 -3.28 37.01 -51.84
C GLN A 346 -2.98 36.49 -53.27
N MET A 347 -2.73 35.19 -53.46
CA MET A 347 -2.63 34.61 -54.80
C MET A 347 -4.02 34.38 -55.41
N GLU A 348 -4.95 33.80 -54.66
CA GLU A 348 -6.36 33.65 -55.07
C GLU A 348 -6.98 35.01 -55.45
N MET A 349 -6.69 36.08 -54.69
CA MET A 349 -7.14 37.43 -55.01
C MET A 349 -6.53 37.98 -56.30
N LYS A 350 -5.26 37.65 -56.61
CA LYS A 350 -4.61 38.04 -57.88
C LYS A 350 -5.15 37.25 -59.06
N GLU A 351 -5.39 35.95 -58.90
CA GLU A 351 -6.02 35.11 -59.92
C GLU A 351 -7.45 35.58 -60.21
N LYS A 352 -8.24 35.84 -59.15
CA LYS A 352 -9.57 36.42 -59.27
C LYS A 352 -9.56 37.79 -59.96
N PHE A 353 -8.60 38.66 -59.64
CA PHE A 353 -8.44 39.95 -60.33
C PHE A 353 -8.04 39.78 -61.80
N GLY A 354 -7.20 38.79 -62.14
CA GLY A 354 -6.88 38.44 -63.52
C GLY A 354 -8.06 37.87 -64.31
N VAL A 355 -8.94 37.11 -63.65
CA VAL A 355 -10.22 36.65 -64.22
C VAL A 355 -11.20 37.80 -64.38
N GLU A 356 -11.28 38.73 -63.42
CA GLU A 356 -12.12 39.93 -63.51
C GLU A 356 -11.66 40.88 -64.62
N ASP A 357 -10.34 41.09 -64.80
CA ASP A 357 -9.78 41.87 -65.91
C ASP A 357 -9.97 41.18 -67.27
N ASN A 358 -9.83 39.84 -67.35
CA ASN A 358 -10.21 39.09 -68.56
C ASN A 358 -11.71 39.24 -68.87
N LEU A 359 -12.58 39.14 -67.87
CA LEU A 359 -14.03 39.32 -68.04
C LEU A 359 -14.38 40.76 -68.44
N GLN A 360 -13.70 41.77 -67.90
CA GLN A 360 -13.92 43.16 -68.30
C GLN A 360 -13.40 43.43 -69.71
N ARG A 361 -12.25 42.87 -70.10
CA ARG A 361 -11.79 42.92 -71.50
C ARG A 361 -12.76 42.24 -72.45
N MET A 362 -13.34 41.10 -72.08
CA MET A 362 -14.40 40.45 -72.88
C MET A 362 -15.69 41.27 -72.95
N ARG A 363 -16.12 41.91 -71.85
CA ARG A 363 -17.24 42.87 -71.87
C ARG A 363 -16.98 44.01 -72.83
N ASN A 364 -15.85 44.70 -72.71
CA ASN A 364 -15.50 45.81 -73.61
C ASN A 364 -15.53 45.37 -75.09
N THR A 365 -15.01 44.19 -75.43
CA THR A 365 -15.09 43.68 -76.82
C THR A 365 -16.50 43.31 -77.27
N ILE A 366 -17.41 42.99 -76.35
CA ILE A 366 -18.83 42.79 -76.67
C ILE A 366 -19.49 44.17 -76.86
N ASP A 367 -19.24 45.13 -75.97
CA ASP A 367 -19.75 46.50 -76.07
C ASP A 367 -19.30 47.18 -77.39
N ASP A 368 -18.04 46.99 -77.80
CA ASP A 368 -17.47 47.46 -79.08
C ASP A 368 -18.19 46.81 -80.29
N LEU A 369 -18.45 45.50 -80.24
CA LEU A 369 -19.15 44.77 -81.30
C LEU A 369 -20.64 45.12 -81.35
N GLU A 370 -21.30 45.32 -80.20
CA GLU A 370 -22.68 45.80 -80.13
C GLU A 370 -22.80 47.25 -80.65
N ALA A 371 -21.77 48.09 -80.44
CA ALA A 371 -21.69 49.42 -81.03
C ALA A 371 -21.46 49.36 -82.56
N GLU A 372 -20.62 48.45 -83.07
CA GLU A 372 -20.44 48.25 -84.51
C GLU A 372 -21.73 47.71 -85.16
N ILE A 373 -22.39 46.72 -84.54
CA ILE A 373 -23.70 46.21 -84.97
C ILE A 373 -24.75 47.33 -84.95
N SER A 374 -24.80 48.17 -83.91
CA SER A 374 -25.73 49.30 -83.83
C SER A 374 -25.47 50.34 -84.92
N LYS A 375 -24.20 50.62 -85.22
CA LYS A 375 -23.80 51.49 -86.34
C LYS A 375 -24.17 50.87 -87.69
N LYS A 376 -24.03 49.55 -87.86
CA LYS A 376 -24.44 48.84 -89.08
C LYS A 376 -25.94 48.79 -89.25
N ASN A 377 -26.70 48.65 -88.16
CA ASN A 377 -28.16 48.75 -88.18
C ASN A 377 -28.63 50.16 -88.54
N LEU A 378 -27.96 51.22 -88.05
CA LEU A 378 -28.21 52.60 -88.49
C LEU A 378 -27.86 52.82 -89.96
N GLU A 379 -26.72 52.30 -90.44
CA GLU A 379 -26.40 52.34 -91.88
C GLU A 379 -27.46 51.62 -92.73
N ILE A 380 -28.00 50.49 -92.23
CA ILE A 380 -29.10 49.76 -92.89
C ILE A 380 -30.42 50.54 -92.81
N GLU A 381 -30.73 51.20 -91.69
CA GLU A 381 -31.93 52.02 -91.51
C GLU A 381 -31.87 53.26 -92.43
N ASP A 382 -30.73 53.95 -92.52
CA ASP A 382 -30.45 55.00 -93.50
C ASP A 382 -30.64 54.48 -94.94
N PHE A 383 -30.12 53.30 -95.28
CA PHE A 383 -30.33 52.70 -96.62
C PHE A 383 -31.79 52.28 -96.87
N LEU A 384 -32.54 51.88 -95.84
CA LEU A 384 -33.96 51.55 -95.95
C LEU A 384 -34.83 52.81 -96.10
N ASP A 385 -34.49 53.91 -95.42
CA ASP A 385 -35.21 55.17 -95.54
C ASP A 385 -34.85 55.91 -96.85
N GLU A 386 -33.60 55.79 -97.33
CA GLU A 386 -33.17 56.14 -98.69
C GLU A 386 -33.95 55.32 -99.72
N LYS A 387 -34.04 53.99 -99.54
CA LYS A 387 -34.84 53.09 -100.39
C LYS A 387 -36.32 53.46 -100.36
N HIS A 388 -36.89 53.79 -99.20
CA HIS A 388 -38.27 54.26 -99.10
C HIS A 388 -38.48 55.66 -99.69
N ARG A 389 -37.46 56.54 -99.70
CA ARG A 389 -37.51 57.81 -100.45
C ARG A 389 -37.47 57.55 -101.95
N MET A 390 -36.56 56.70 -102.42
CA MET A 390 -36.48 56.24 -103.81
C MET A 390 -37.80 55.56 -104.25
N ASP A 391 -38.40 54.69 -103.43
CA ASP A 391 -39.70 54.06 -103.70
C ASP A 391 -40.84 55.09 -103.78
N ARG A 392 -40.83 56.13 -102.94
CA ARG A 392 -41.79 57.24 -103.01
C ARG A 392 -41.58 58.07 -104.29
N GLU A 393 -40.35 58.47 -104.60
CA GLU A 393 -40.00 59.19 -105.83
C GLU A 393 -40.35 58.37 -107.08
N ILE A 394 -40.05 57.07 -107.09
CA ILE A 394 -40.43 56.12 -108.15
C ILE A 394 -41.95 55.96 -108.23
N LYS A 395 -42.68 56.01 -107.11
CA LYS A 395 -44.15 55.94 -107.12
C LYS A 395 -44.79 57.24 -107.62
N GLU A 396 -44.28 58.40 -107.22
CA GLU A 396 -44.71 59.70 -107.73
C GLU A 396 -44.40 59.83 -109.23
N LEU A 397 -43.20 59.42 -109.67
CA LEU A 397 -42.85 59.32 -111.09
C LEU A 397 -43.76 58.32 -111.83
N LYS A 398 -44.11 57.18 -111.24
CA LYS A 398 -45.09 56.23 -111.81
C LYS A 398 -46.49 56.84 -111.88
N GLU A 399 -46.95 57.61 -110.89
CA GLU A 399 -48.25 58.29 -110.93
C GLU A 399 -48.28 59.45 -111.94
N ILE A 400 -47.16 60.14 -112.16
CA ILE A 400 -46.99 61.15 -113.22
C ILE A 400 -46.99 60.48 -114.60
N VAL A 401 -46.21 59.40 -114.78
CA VAL A 401 -46.17 58.61 -116.02
C VAL A 401 -47.51 57.94 -116.31
N HIS A 402 -48.26 57.49 -115.29
CA HIS A 402 -49.59 56.91 -115.46
C HIS A 402 -50.65 57.97 -115.84
N GLN A 403 -50.42 59.25 -115.53
CA GLN A 403 -51.20 60.38 -116.04
C GLN A 403 -50.74 60.88 -117.42
N MET A 404 -49.68 60.30 -117.99
CA MET A 404 -49.12 60.63 -119.31
C MET A 404 -49.09 59.39 -120.21
N GLU A 405 -50.26 58.98 -120.67
CA GLU A 405 -50.43 57.84 -121.58
C GLU A 405 -49.68 57.99 -122.92
N VAL A 406 -49.53 56.84 -123.61
CA VAL A 406 -48.94 56.61 -124.94
C VAL A 406 -47.40 56.34 -124.92
N PRO A 407 -46.89 55.27 -125.56
CA PRO A 407 -45.68 54.60 -125.05
C PRO A 407 -44.41 54.78 -125.90
N SER A 408 -43.25 55.11 -125.28
CA SER A 408 -41.92 54.90 -125.89
C SER A 408 -40.72 55.00 -124.91
N THR A 409 -39.86 53.97 -124.92
CA THR A 409 -38.37 54.01 -124.83
C THR A 409 -37.59 54.82 -123.75
N THR A 410 -37.04 54.08 -122.78
CA THR A 410 -35.58 54.00 -122.41
C THR A 410 -34.88 55.08 -121.51
N THR A 411 -33.97 54.57 -120.64
CA THR A 411 -32.69 55.13 -120.07
C THR A 411 -32.60 55.80 -118.66
N THR A 412 -31.99 55.04 -117.71
CA THR A 412 -31.01 55.39 -116.62
C THR A 412 -31.32 56.44 -115.51
N PRO A 413 -30.60 56.47 -114.33
CA PRO A 413 -29.39 55.71 -113.90
C PRO A 413 -29.50 54.90 -112.58
N ARG A 414 -28.36 54.29 -112.17
CA ARG A 414 -28.17 53.16 -111.23
C ARG A 414 -27.58 53.57 -109.85
N ILE A 415 -27.64 52.68 -108.83
CA ILE A 415 -26.47 52.15 -108.06
C ILE A 415 -26.84 51.11 -106.96
N MET A 416 -25.97 50.09 -106.83
CA MET A 416 -25.79 49.06 -105.77
C MET A 416 -26.84 47.99 -105.39
N ASP A 417 -28.16 48.18 -105.38
CA ASP A 417 -29.10 47.06 -105.05
C ASP A 417 -29.45 46.23 -106.31
N SER A 418 -28.45 46.01 -107.18
CA SER A 418 -28.67 45.66 -108.60
C SER A 418 -27.37 45.26 -109.35
N LEU A 419 -26.36 44.60 -108.76
CA LEU A 419 -25.12 44.30 -109.51
C LEU A 419 -25.29 43.26 -110.64
N ALA A 420 -26.17 42.27 -110.45
CA ALA A 420 -26.54 41.31 -111.52
C ALA A 420 -27.32 42.02 -112.63
N ASP A 421 -28.39 42.74 -112.26
CA ASP A 421 -29.15 43.61 -113.15
C ASP A 421 -28.31 44.73 -113.77
N GLN A 422 -27.16 45.12 -113.21
CA GLN A 422 -26.23 46.09 -113.81
C GLN A 422 -25.15 45.42 -114.65
N LEU A 423 -25.00 44.09 -114.63
CA LEU A 423 -24.31 43.36 -115.69
C LEU A 423 -25.26 43.10 -116.86
N GLU A 424 -26.49 42.69 -116.57
CA GLU A 424 -27.59 42.52 -117.53
C GLU A 424 -27.89 43.85 -118.23
N ASN A 425 -28.14 44.92 -117.47
CA ASN A 425 -28.37 46.26 -117.99
C ASN A 425 -27.09 47.04 -118.33
N ALA A 426 -25.87 46.62 -117.95
CA ALA A 426 -24.67 47.13 -118.65
C ALA A 426 -24.63 46.59 -120.07
N LYS A 427 -24.87 45.30 -120.27
CA LYS A 427 -24.98 44.73 -121.61
C LYS A 427 -26.19 45.28 -122.36
N GLN A 428 -27.34 45.49 -121.70
CA GLN A 428 -28.52 46.08 -122.33
C GLN A 428 -28.35 47.57 -122.62
N ASP A 429 -27.70 48.36 -121.76
CA ASP A 429 -27.39 49.78 -122.05
C ASP A 429 -26.27 49.91 -123.08
N GLU A 430 -25.23 49.06 -123.08
CA GLU A 430 -24.26 49.00 -124.17
C GLU A 430 -24.93 48.53 -125.47
N PHE A 431 -25.92 47.64 -125.42
CA PHE A 431 -26.65 47.15 -126.59
C PHE A 431 -27.74 48.11 -127.06
N GLU A 432 -28.41 48.87 -126.20
CA GLU A 432 -29.32 49.97 -126.58
C GLU A 432 -28.54 51.22 -126.97
N MET A 433 -27.38 51.50 -126.40
CA MET A 433 -26.45 52.55 -126.87
C MET A 433 -25.80 52.13 -128.19
N MET A 434 -25.42 50.87 -128.39
CA MET A 434 -24.95 50.36 -129.69
C MET A 434 -26.09 50.27 -130.70
N LYS A 435 -27.33 49.94 -130.31
CA LYS A 435 -28.51 50.08 -131.18
C LYS A 435 -28.86 51.54 -131.45
N ALA A 436 -28.65 52.47 -130.51
CA ALA A 436 -28.87 53.90 -130.71
C ALA A 436 -27.79 54.47 -131.63
N GLU A 437 -26.54 54.07 -131.47
CA GLU A 437 -25.44 54.40 -132.38
C GLU A 437 -25.68 53.74 -133.75
N ILE A 438 -26.16 52.49 -133.84
CA ILE A 438 -26.56 51.85 -135.11
C ILE A 438 -27.81 52.53 -135.72
N ARG A 439 -28.80 52.97 -134.93
CA ARG A 439 -29.97 53.73 -135.40
C ARG A 439 -29.57 55.14 -135.87
N LYS A 440 -28.61 55.77 -135.21
CA LYS A 440 -28.05 57.10 -135.51
C LYS A 440 -27.11 57.06 -136.71
N LEU A 441 -26.29 56.01 -136.84
CA LEU A 441 -25.49 55.71 -138.03
C LEU A 441 -26.38 55.32 -139.21
N ARG A 442 -27.46 54.54 -139.02
CA ARG A 442 -28.49 54.31 -140.07
C ARG A 442 -29.18 55.61 -140.47
N ALA A 443 -29.65 56.41 -139.51
CA ALA A 443 -30.21 57.75 -139.78
C ALA A 443 -29.20 58.76 -140.37
N GLN A 444 -27.90 58.45 -140.36
CA GLN A 444 -26.83 59.20 -141.01
C GLN A 444 -26.25 58.50 -142.26
N THR A 445 -26.81 57.35 -142.68
CA THR A 445 -26.40 56.62 -143.90
C THR A 445 -27.56 56.28 -144.86
N GLU A 446 -28.81 56.27 -144.40
CA GLU A 446 -30.02 56.14 -145.24
C GLU A 446 -30.41 57.48 -145.92
N GLY A 447 -29.40 58.30 -146.26
CA GLY A 447 -29.51 59.65 -146.80
C GLY A 447 -28.83 59.84 -148.16
N ALA A 448 -28.83 58.81 -149.03
CA ALA A 448 -28.24 58.86 -150.37
C ALA A 448 -29.05 58.09 -151.44
N THR A 449 -29.36 58.77 -152.54
CA THR A 449 -29.96 58.32 -153.82
C THR A 449 -28.95 57.56 -154.71
N PRO A 450 -29.29 56.95 -155.89
CA PRO A 450 -30.53 57.01 -156.71
C PRO A 450 -31.13 55.63 -157.10
N GLU A 451 -32.41 55.48 -157.51
CA GLU A 451 -32.99 55.67 -158.87
C GLU A 451 -32.12 55.12 -160.04
N THR A 452 -32.60 54.26 -160.96
CA THR A 452 -33.45 54.64 -162.12
C THR A 452 -33.96 53.40 -162.94
N THR A 453 -35.19 53.50 -163.49
CA THR A 453 -35.87 52.80 -164.62
C THR A 453 -35.07 51.73 -165.42
N ILE A 454 -35.43 50.43 -165.51
CA ILE A 454 -36.53 49.73 -166.25
C ILE A 454 -36.57 49.95 -167.79
N ILE A 455 -36.87 48.86 -168.55
CA ILE A 455 -37.39 48.74 -169.94
C ILE A 455 -36.43 48.24 -171.05
N GLN A 456 -36.61 46.97 -171.41
CA GLN A 456 -36.47 46.29 -172.74
C GLN A 456 -35.14 46.32 -173.53
N CYS A 457 -34.48 45.16 -173.57
CA CYS A 457 -33.87 44.63 -174.80
C CYS A 457 -34.10 43.11 -174.84
N ASN A 458 -34.82 42.60 -175.85
CA ASN A 458 -35.59 41.34 -175.74
C ASN A 458 -34.84 40.06 -176.18
N GLN A 459 -33.60 39.83 -175.72
CA GLN A 459 -32.91 38.54 -175.90
C GLN A 459 -32.21 38.00 -174.64
N ASP A 460 -31.76 38.85 -173.71
CA ASP A 460 -31.10 38.43 -172.46
C ASP A 460 -32.07 38.05 -171.32
N LEU A 461 -33.38 38.09 -171.57
CA LEU A 461 -34.40 37.87 -170.53
C LEU A 461 -34.54 36.41 -170.10
N ASP A 462 -34.28 35.45 -170.99
CA ASP A 462 -34.45 34.02 -170.68
C ASP A 462 -33.24 33.41 -169.97
N THR A 463 -32.04 33.93 -170.21
CA THR A 463 -30.84 33.59 -169.41
C THR A 463 -30.97 34.11 -167.99
N LEU A 464 -31.44 35.36 -167.81
CA LEU A 464 -31.75 35.92 -166.49
C LEU A 464 -32.91 35.20 -165.78
N ARG A 465 -33.94 34.74 -166.50
CA ARG A 465 -34.99 33.87 -165.91
C ARG A 465 -34.42 32.55 -165.38
N SER A 466 -33.48 31.93 -166.10
CA SER A 466 -32.82 30.70 -165.67
C SER A 466 -32.00 30.91 -164.39
N GLN A 467 -31.20 31.99 -164.34
CA GLN A 467 -30.43 32.37 -163.15
C GLN A 467 -31.33 32.75 -161.95
N LEU A 468 -32.41 33.49 -162.20
CA LEU A 468 -33.40 33.80 -161.17
C LEU A 468 -34.06 32.53 -160.62
N SER A 469 -34.31 31.52 -161.46
CA SER A 469 -34.86 30.24 -161.02
C SER A 469 -33.87 29.43 -160.16
N THR A 470 -32.57 29.50 -160.42
CA THR A 470 -31.56 28.86 -159.55
C THR A 470 -31.41 29.59 -158.22
N GLU A 471 -31.36 30.93 -158.23
CA GLU A 471 -31.32 31.74 -157.00
C GLU A 471 -32.59 31.60 -156.15
N GLN A 472 -33.77 31.49 -156.79
CA GLN A 472 -35.03 31.17 -156.09
C GLN A 472 -35.01 29.77 -155.46
N HIS A 473 -34.41 28.78 -156.11
CA HIS A 473 -34.28 27.45 -155.52
C HIS A 473 -33.29 27.44 -154.35
N GLN A 474 -32.17 28.17 -154.48
CA GLN A 474 -31.12 28.27 -153.46
C GLN A 474 -31.56 29.08 -152.25
N THR A 475 -32.32 30.17 -152.44
CA THR A 475 -32.98 30.91 -151.34
C THR A 475 -34.06 30.08 -150.67
N ALA A 476 -34.87 29.30 -151.41
CA ALA A 476 -35.82 28.36 -150.81
C ALA A 476 -35.12 27.25 -149.99
N GLN A 477 -33.96 26.77 -150.44
CA GLN A 477 -33.15 25.80 -149.71
C GLN A 477 -32.56 26.38 -148.42
N LEU A 478 -32.06 27.63 -148.47
CA LEU A 478 -31.65 28.37 -147.27
C LEU A 478 -32.83 28.64 -146.32
N HIS A 479 -34.04 28.87 -146.84
CA HIS A 479 -35.23 29.08 -146.02
C HIS A 479 -35.63 27.80 -145.26
N LEU A 480 -35.52 26.63 -145.90
CA LEU A 480 -35.70 25.34 -145.23
C LEU A 480 -34.61 25.07 -144.18
N GLU A 481 -33.36 25.46 -144.45
CA GLU A 481 -32.27 25.29 -143.48
C GLU A 481 -32.44 26.22 -142.27
N ILE A 482 -32.84 27.48 -142.48
CA ILE A 482 -33.26 28.41 -141.41
C ILE A 482 -34.43 27.82 -140.62
N GLN A 483 -35.44 27.26 -141.29
CA GLN A 483 -36.60 26.66 -140.61
C GLN A 483 -36.21 25.46 -139.74
N LYS A 484 -35.25 24.62 -140.15
CA LYS A 484 -34.68 23.57 -139.28
C LYS A 484 -33.97 24.17 -138.08
N MET A 485 -33.03 25.10 -138.31
CA MET A 485 -32.27 25.76 -137.23
C MET A 485 -33.19 26.47 -136.23
N GLN A 486 -34.35 26.95 -136.69
CA GLN A 486 -35.35 27.59 -135.86
C GLN A 486 -36.14 26.58 -135.01
N VAL A 487 -36.49 25.40 -135.55
CA VAL A 487 -37.06 24.29 -134.76
C VAL A 487 -36.04 23.71 -133.78
N GLU A 488 -34.76 23.56 -134.16
CA GLU A 488 -33.70 23.16 -133.25
C GLU A 488 -33.47 24.19 -132.14
N LYS A 489 -33.55 25.50 -132.46
CA LYS A 489 -33.54 26.56 -131.46
C LYS A 489 -34.74 26.46 -130.51
N GLU A 490 -35.96 26.31 -131.01
CA GLU A 490 -37.17 26.16 -130.19
C GLU A 490 -37.09 24.92 -129.28
N GLN A 491 -36.48 23.82 -129.76
CA GLN A 491 -36.20 22.63 -128.95
C GLN A 491 -35.12 22.87 -127.88
N ILE A 492 -34.08 23.67 -128.17
CA ILE A 492 -33.05 24.05 -127.21
C ILE A 492 -33.61 25.02 -126.16
N ASP A 493 -34.33 26.06 -126.58
CA ASP A 493 -34.99 27.02 -125.69
C ASP A 493 -35.93 26.29 -124.70
N GLY A 494 -36.80 25.41 -125.21
CA GLY A 494 -37.71 24.61 -124.38
C GLY A 494 -37.03 23.52 -123.53
N ASN A 495 -35.78 23.13 -123.84
CA ASN A 495 -34.95 22.34 -122.92
C ASN A 495 -34.33 23.22 -121.82
N MET A 496 -33.93 24.44 -122.16
CA MET A 496 -33.38 25.42 -121.23
C MET A 496 -34.44 25.85 -120.20
N GLU A 497 -35.68 26.06 -120.64
CA GLU A 497 -36.83 26.38 -119.79
C GLU A 497 -37.14 25.24 -118.81
N ARG A 498 -37.10 23.96 -119.26
CA ARG A 498 -37.22 22.80 -118.36
C ARG A 498 -36.11 22.75 -117.30
N ILE A 499 -34.86 22.93 -117.71
CA ILE A 499 -33.71 22.95 -116.77
C ILE A 499 -33.80 24.15 -115.82
N GLY A 500 -34.34 25.29 -116.26
CA GLY A 500 -34.64 26.44 -115.42
C GLY A 500 -35.64 26.10 -114.30
N ILE A 501 -36.76 25.46 -114.66
CA ILE A 501 -37.77 25.02 -113.69
C ILE A 501 -37.19 23.96 -112.74
N GLU A 502 -36.45 22.97 -113.24
CA GLU A 502 -35.77 21.97 -112.39
C GLU A 502 -34.76 22.60 -111.41
N LEU A 503 -34.07 23.68 -111.82
CA LEU A 503 -33.16 24.43 -110.95
C LEU A 503 -33.89 25.32 -109.93
N GLU A 504 -35.03 25.93 -110.30
CA GLU A 504 -35.88 26.69 -109.37
C GLU A 504 -36.52 25.76 -108.32
N GLU A 505 -37.03 24.59 -108.73
CA GLU A 505 -37.54 23.56 -107.82
C GLU A 505 -36.44 23.04 -106.88
N MET A 506 -35.23 22.75 -107.38
CA MET A 506 -34.08 22.38 -106.55
C MET A 506 -33.66 23.52 -105.60
N SER A 507 -33.67 24.77 -106.05
CA SER A 507 -33.35 25.93 -105.21
C SER A 507 -34.36 26.09 -104.06
N ALA A 508 -35.66 26.03 -104.36
CA ALA A 508 -36.72 26.04 -103.35
C ALA A 508 -36.64 24.83 -102.39
N GLN A 509 -36.23 23.65 -102.86
CA GLN A 509 -36.01 22.49 -101.99
C GLN A 509 -34.80 22.68 -101.07
N VAL A 510 -33.70 23.27 -101.55
CA VAL A 510 -32.52 23.61 -100.74
C VAL A 510 -32.83 24.73 -99.72
N GLU A 511 -33.67 25.69 -100.07
CA GLU A 511 -34.13 26.74 -99.15
C GLU A 511 -35.00 26.15 -98.03
N ASN A 512 -35.98 25.30 -98.36
CA ASN A 512 -36.78 24.58 -97.36
C ASN A 512 -35.92 23.71 -96.43
N LEU A 513 -34.95 22.95 -96.98
CA LEU A 513 -34.01 22.16 -96.17
C LEU A 513 -33.11 23.02 -95.27
N ASN A 514 -32.80 24.26 -95.67
CA ASN A 514 -32.11 25.21 -94.79
C ASN A 514 -33.01 25.74 -93.67
N LEU A 515 -34.28 26.05 -93.96
CA LEU A 515 -35.25 26.45 -92.93
C LEU A 515 -35.50 25.33 -91.91
N GLU A 516 -35.66 24.08 -92.37
CA GLU A 516 -35.76 22.90 -91.49
C GLU A 516 -34.48 22.73 -90.64
N ARG A 517 -33.29 22.89 -91.24
CA ARG A 517 -32.00 22.82 -90.54
C ARG A 517 -31.87 23.92 -89.47
N ASP A 518 -32.27 25.16 -89.77
CA ASP A 518 -32.16 26.28 -88.83
C ASP A 518 -33.18 26.19 -87.68
N GLU A 519 -34.40 25.73 -87.95
CA GLU A 519 -35.38 25.44 -86.88
C GLU A 519 -34.93 24.24 -86.01
N ALA A 520 -34.34 23.19 -86.59
CA ALA A 520 -33.75 22.09 -85.83
C ALA A 520 -32.55 22.55 -84.97
N VAL A 521 -31.68 23.42 -85.48
CA VAL A 521 -30.58 24.03 -84.72
C VAL A 521 -31.12 24.90 -83.58
N LYS A 522 -32.16 25.69 -83.82
CA LYS A 522 -32.84 26.52 -82.82
C LYS A 522 -33.47 25.67 -81.71
N GLN A 523 -34.12 24.56 -82.04
CA GLN A 523 -34.64 23.60 -81.06
C GLN A 523 -33.52 22.92 -80.25
N LEU A 524 -32.40 22.56 -80.88
CA LEU A 524 -31.22 22.04 -80.17
C LEU A 524 -30.60 23.08 -79.23
N LEU A 525 -30.54 24.35 -79.62
CA LEU A 525 -30.06 25.45 -78.76
C LEU A 525 -30.99 25.69 -77.58
N GLU A 526 -32.31 25.63 -77.76
CA GLU A 526 -33.27 25.76 -76.66
C GLU A 526 -33.25 24.54 -75.72
N ALA A 527 -33.12 23.32 -76.26
CA ALA A 527 -32.92 22.11 -75.46
C ALA A 527 -31.62 22.18 -74.65
N ARG A 528 -30.52 22.66 -75.26
CA ARG A 528 -29.23 22.87 -74.58
C ARG A 528 -29.33 23.94 -73.48
N ARG A 529 -30.10 25.01 -73.71
CA ARG A 529 -30.37 26.04 -72.69
C ARG A 529 -31.12 25.44 -71.49
N LYS A 530 -32.23 24.74 -71.74
CA LYS A 530 -33.03 24.07 -70.69
C LYS A 530 -32.25 22.99 -69.94
N PHE A 531 -31.36 22.26 -70.62
CA PHE A 531 -30.45 21.32 -69.96
C PHE A 531 -29.42 22.04 -69.08
N GLY A 532 -28.85 23.16 -69.53
CA GLY A 532 -27.97 24.00 -68.72
C GLY A 532 -28.67 24.61 -67.51
N GLU A 533 -29.91 25.09 -67.67
CA GLU A 533 -30.77 25.57 -66.58
C GLU A 533 -31.07 24.46 -65.56
N PHE A 534 -31.40 23.25 -66.02
CA PHE A 534 -31.59 22.06 -65.18
C PHE A 534 -30.31 21.67 -64.44
N GLN A 535 -29.16 21.67 -65.12
CA GLN A 535 -27.87 21.32 -64.53
C GLN A 535 -27.44 22.36 -63.48
N MET A 536 -27.61 23.66 -63.74
CA MET A 536 -27.38 24.73 -62.77
C MET A 536 -28.36 24.67 -61.59
N GLY A 537 -29.62 24.30 -61.84
CA GLY A 537 -30.60 24.02 -60.80
C GLY A 537 -30.15 22.87 -59.90
N GLN A 538 -29.79 21.72 -60.49
CA GLN A 538 -29.30 20.55 -59.77
C GLN A 538 -28.00 20.84 -58.99
N SER A 539 -27.05 21.57 -59.57
CA SER A 539 -25.84 22.00 -58.86
C SER A 539 -26.18 22.87 -57.65
N ARG A 540 -27.08 23.86 -57.78
CA ARG A 540 -27.51 24.70 -56.66
C ARG A 540 -28.25 23.88 -55.58
N ASP A 541 -29.09 22.94 -56.00
CA ASP A 541 -29.80 22.01 -55.11
C ASP A 541 -28.87 21.06 -54.35
N LEU A 542 -27.71 20.74 -54.94
CA LEU A 542 -26.66 19.94 -54.31
C LEU A 542 -25.77 20.82 -53.42
N GLU A 543 -25.38 22.00 -53.86
CA GLU A 543 -24.62 22.99 -53.08
C GLU A 543 -25.37 23.40 -51.81
N GLU A 544 -26.69 23.62 -51.87
CA GLU A 544 -27.49 23.95 -50.69
C GLU A 544 -27.60 22.74 -49.72
N LYS A 545 -27.68 21.52 -50.24
CA LYS A 545 -27.65 20.29 -49.42
C LYS A 545 -26.29 20.08 -48.77
N TRP A 546 -25.20 20.21 -49.54
CA TRP A 546 -23.82 20.13 -49.03
C TRP A 546 -23.52 21.25 -48.03
N SER A 547 -23.98 22.47 -48.27
CA SER A 547 -23.84 23.59 -47.33
C SER A 547 -24.55 23.30 -46.00
N LYS A 548 -25.79 22.77 -46.05
CA LYS A 548 -26.53 22.34 -44.85
C LYS A 548 -25.87 21.16 -44.14
N GLU A 549 -25.27 20.22 -44.87
CA GLU A 549 -24.55 19.09 -44.27
C GLU A 549 -23.21 19.49 -43.67
N VAL A 550 -22.47 20.42 -44.31
CA VAL A 550 -21.27 21.05 -43.74
C VAL A 550 -21.63 21.88 -42.51
N GLU A 551 -22.77 22.59 -42.52
CA GLU A 551 -23.28 23.26 -41.30
C GLU A 551 -23.60 22.25 -40.17
N LYS A 552 -24.20 21.10 -40.48
CA LYS A 552 -24.41 20.03 -39.48
C LYS A 552 -23.07 19.47 -38.99
N SER A 553 -22.14 19.18 -39.90
CA SER A 553 -20.81 18.67 -39.58
C SER A 553 -20.03 19.64 -38.68
N ASN A 554 -20.05 20.94 -38.98
CA ASN A 554 -19.43 21.98 -38.16
C ASN A 554 -20.14 22.17 -36.80
N LYS A 555 -21.46 21.90 -36.72
CA LYS A 555 -22.21 21.87 -35.44
C LYS A 555 -21.97 20.57 -34.66
N ILE A 556 -21.47 19.52 -35.30
CA ILE A 556 -21.03 18.27 -34.67
C ILE A 556 -19.57 18.39 -34.23
N SER A 557 -18.64 18.88 -35.06
CA SER A 557 -17.25 19.08 -34.64
C SER A 557 -17.16 20.01 -33.44
N LYS A 558 -17.88 21.13 -33.43
CA LYS A 558 -17.97 22.03 -32.26
C LYS A 558 -18.56 21.38 -31.01
N LYS A 559 -19.36 20.31 -31.16
CA LYS A 559 -19.81 19.50 -30.01
C LYS A 559 -18.75 18.47 -29.60
N CYS A 560 -18.02 17.88 -30.54
CA CYS A 560 -16.87 17.02 -30.26
C CYS A 560 -15.77 17.81 -29.55
N GLU A 561 -15.37 18.98 -30.06
CA GLU A 561 -14.42 19.92 -29.44
C GLU A 561 -14.78 20.22 -27.97
N ILE A 562 -16.05 20.55 -27.68
CA ILE A 562 -16.54 20.81 -26.31
C ILE A 562 -16.61 19.53 -25.45
N LEU A 563 -16.81 18.35 -26.05
CA LEU A 563 -16.77 17.08 -25.33
C LEU A 563 -15.33 16.59 -25.09
N GLU A 564 -14.41 16.88 -26.00
CA GLU A 564 -12.97 16.62 -25.88
C GLU A 564 -12.34 17.53 -24.83
N GLU A 565 -12.69 18.82 -24.78
CA GLU A 565 -12.30 19.74 -23.71
C GLU A 565 -12.77 19.23 -22.33
N LYS A 566 -14.02 18.76 -22.24
CA LYS A 566 -14.57 18.15 -21.01
C LYS A 566 -13.97 16.79 -20.67
N LEU A 567 -13.59 15.98 -21.67
CA LEU A 567 -12.89 14.72 -21.46
C LEU A 567 -11.48 14.99 -20.93
N GLN A 568 -10.77 15.99 -21.48
CA GLN A 568 -9.47 16.44 -20.99
C GLN A 568 -9.57 17.03 -19.57
N GLU A 569 -10.61 17.80 -19.25
CA GLU A 569 -10.86 18.27 -17.87
C GLU A 569 -11.13 17.09 -16.91
N SER A 570 -11.94 16.12 -17.33
CA SER A 570 -12.20 14.90 -16.56
C SER A 570 -10.94 14.04 -16.37
N ASP A 571 -10.13 13.86 -17.41
CA ASP A 571 -8.86 13.12 -17.34
C ASP A 571 -7.81 13.86 -16.51
N PHE A 572 -7.79 15.19 -16.52
CA PHE A 572 -6.96 15.99 -15.63
C PHE A 572 -7.38 15.84 -14.16
N LEU A 573 -8.69 15.84 -13.87
CA LEU A 573 -9.21 15.57 -12.52
C LEU A 573 -8.95 14.13 -12.07
N LEU A 574 -9.07 13.14 -12.98
CA LEU A 574 -8.71 11.74 -12.71
C LEU A 574 -7.20 11.55 -12.55
N ALA A 575 -6.35 12.29 -13.28
CA ALA A 575 -4.90 12.28 -13.09
C ALA A 575 -4.54 12.86 -11.71
N LYS A 576 -5.10 14.02 -11.34
CA LYS A 576 -4.94 14.61 -10.00
C LYS A 576 -5.41 13.66 -8.90
N SER A 577 -6.56 13.00 -9.08
CA SER A 577 -7.08 12.01 -8.12
C SER A 577 -6.19 10.75 -8.03
N ARG A 578 -5.62 10.29 -9.15
CA ARG A 578 -4.64 9.18 -9.16
C ARG A 578 -3.33 9.56 -8.48
N ASP A 579 -2.85 10.79 -8.63
CA ASP A 579 -1.63 11.25 -7.98
C ASP A 579 -1.84 11.55 -6.49
N GLU A 580 -3.03 12.03 -6.10
CA GLU A 580 -3.47 12.08 -4.69
C GLU A 580 -3.58 10.67 -4.09
N ALA A 581 -4.14 9.69 -4.83
CA ALA A 581 -4.21 8.30 -4.39
C ALA A 581 -2.81 7.65 -4.25
N LYS A 582 -1.89 7.87 -5.19
CA LYS A 582 -0.47 7.45 -5.07
C LYS A 582 0.20 8.07 -3.85
N LYS A 583 -0.06 9.37 -3.58
CA LYS A 583 0.50 10.06 -2.41
C LYS A 583 -0.05 9.48 -1.11
N LEU A 584 -1.36 9.22 -1.03
CA LEU A 584 -1.99 8.57 0.11
C LEU A 584 -1.51 7.11 0.28
N GLN A 585 -1.27 6.39 -0.81
CA GLN A 585 -0.69 5.04 -0.77
C GLN A 585 0.76 5.06 -0.26
N PHE A 586 1.60 5.96 -0.76
CA PHE A 586 2.97 6.13 -0.25
C PHE A 586 2.95 6.56 1.24
N GLU A 587 2.06 7.46 1.63
CA GLU A 587 1.87 7.86 3.03
C GLU A 587 1.38 6.71 3.93
N LEU A 588 0.62 5.76 3.38
CA LEU A 588 0.18 4.54 4.05
C LEU A 588 1.32 3.51 4.15
N ASP A 589 2.05 3.25 3.06
CA ASP A 589 3.21 2.34 3.03
C ASP A 589 4.30 2.82 4.00
N GLU A 590 4.53 4.14 4.05
CA GLU A 590 5.44 4.78 4.99
C GLU A 590 4.95 4.68 6.45
N ALA A 591 3.64 4.82 6.69
CA ALA A 591 3.05 4.58 8.01
C ALA A 591 3.08 3.09 8.42
N LEU A 592 3.00 2.16 7.46
CA LEU A 592 3.11 0.72 7.67
C LEU A 592 4.56 0.32 7.99
N GLU A 593 5.57 0.91 7.34
CA GLU A 593 6.98 0.65 7.68
C GLU A 593 7.39 1.35 8.99
N GLU A 594 6.89 2.56 9.29
CA GLU A 594 7.02 3.15 10.64
C GLU A 594 6.38 2.25 11.71
N THR A 595 5.16 1.75 11.47
CA THR A 595 4.45 0.83 12.38
C THR A 595 5.21 -0.49 12.52
N SER A 596 5.81 -0.98 11.44
CA SER A 596 6.64 -2.20 11.44
C SER A 596 7.95 -1.99 12.19
N HIS A 597 8.60 -0.83 12.03
CA HIS A 597 9.80 -0.46 12.79
C HIS A 597 9.50 -0.28 14.28
N VAL A 598 8.40 0.40 14.63
CA VAL A 598 7.90 0.51 16.02
C VAL A 598 7.55 -0.87 16.58
N THR A 599 6.93 -1.75 15.80
CA THR A 599 6.61 -3.13 16.21
C THR A 599 7.86 -3.97 16.41
N ARG A 600 8.87 -3.86 15.54
CA ARG A 600 10.21 -4.48 15.73
C ARG A 600 10.88 -3.94 16.99
N SER A 601 10.82 -2.63 17.23
CA SER A 601 11.40 -1.97 18.41
C SER A 601 10.72 -2.44 19.71
N LEU A 602 9.38 -2.40 19.77
CA LEU A 602 8.58 -2.89 20.89
C LEU A 602 8.73 -4.41 21.09
N SER A 603 8.91 -5.20 20.02
CA SER A 603 9.21 -6.63 20.13
C SER A 603 10.59 -6.87 20.73
N SER A 604 11.60 -6.09 20.31
CA SER A 604 12.94 -6.12 20.89
C SER A 604 12.93 -5.72 22.37
N GLU A 605 12.22 -4.64 22.73
CA GLU A 605 12.08 -4.19 24.11
C GLU A 605 11.33 -5.24 24.95
N LYS A 606 10.18 -5.75 24.47
CA LYS A 606 9.42 -6.86 25.07
C LYS A 606 10.29 -8.09 25.32
N ASN A 607 11.22 -8.41 24.42
CA ASN A 607 12.15 -9.52 24.61
C ASN A 607 13.25 -9.20 25.63
N THR A 608 13.78 -7.97 25.69
CA THR A 608 14.68 -7.57 26.80
C THR A 608 13.97 -7.48 28.15
N LEU A 609 12.69 -7.10 28.18
CA LEU A 609 11.85 -7.07 29.37
C LEU A 609 11.51 -8.49 29.83
N LYS A 610 11.20 -9.42 28.92
CA LYS A 610 11.10 -10.87 29.23
C LYS A 610 12.40 -11.40 29.83
N ALA A 611 13.56 -11.08 29.24
CA ALA A 611 14.86 -11.51 29.76
C ALA A 611 15.13 -10.95 31.16
N LYS A 612 14.84 -9.67 31.40
CA LYS A 612 14.92 -9.04 32.74
C LYS A 612 13.90 -9.63 33.73
N LEU A 613 12.69 -9.99 33.29
CA LEU A 613 11.70 -10.64 34.13
C LEU A 613 12.15 -12.05 34.53
N LEU A 614 12.78 -12.80 33.61
CA LEU A 614 13.38 -14.09 33.91
C LEU A 614 14.55 -13.93 34.90
N GLU A 615 15.47 -13.00 34.67
CA GLU A 615 16.58 -12.71 35.59
C GLU A 615 16.10 -12.27 36.98
N LEU A 616 15.03 -11.45 37.05
CA LEU A 616 14.40 -11.06 38.31
C LEU A 616 13.66 -12.23 38.98
N GLN A 617 13.04 -13.13 38.21
CA GLN A 617 12.44 -14.35 38.74
C GLN A 617 13.52 -15.28 39.32
N ASP A 618 14.61 -15.54 38.60
CA ASP A 618 15.77 -16.31 39.08
C ASP A 618 16.34 -15.70 40.37
N GLN A 619 16.43 -14.36 40.45
CA GLN A 619 16.87 -13.66 41.66
C GLN A 619 15.87 -13.77 42.82
N VAL A 620 14.56 -13.79 42.56
CA VAL A 620 13.52 -14.00 43.57
C VAL A 620 13.46 -15.46 44.04
N GLU A 621 13.66 -16.43 43.15
CA GLU A 621 13.76 -17.85 43.48
C GLU A 621 15.04 -18.12 44.31
N ALA A 622 16.18 -17.53 43.94
CA ALA A 622 17.40 -17.56 44.75
C ALA A 622 17.20 -16.92 46.14
N GLN A 623 16.55 -15.74 46.22
CA GLN A 623 16.27 -15.08 47.50
C GLN A 623 15.26 -15.84 48.37
N THR A 624 14.25 -16.49 47.77
CA THR A 624 13.29 -17.31 48.53
C THR A 624 13.92 -18.62 49.02
N LEU A 625 14.84 -19.22 48.26
CA LEU A 625 15.69 -20.32 48.73
C LEU A 625 16.65 -19.89 49.85
N GLU A 626 17.29 -18.72 49.75
CA GLU A 626 18.15 -18.17 50.81
C GLU A 626 17.35 -17.88 52.08
N LEU A 627 16.15 -17.28 51.97
CA LEU A 627 15.23 -17.05 53.08
C LEU A 627 14.66 -18.37 53.66
N LEU A 628 14.43 -19.40 52.86
CA LEU A 628 14.01 -20.72 53.33
C LEU A 628 15.14 -21.40 54.10
N ASN A 629 16.37 -21.35 53.59
CA ASN A 629 17.56 -21.82 54.31
C ASN A 629 17.80 -21.02 55.59
N GLN A 630 17.60 -19.70 55.59
CA GLN A 630 17.71 -18.87 56.79
C GLN A 630 16.63 -19.23 57.82
N LYS A 631 15.38 -19.49 57.42
CA LYS A 631 14.31 -20.00 58.31
C LYS A 631 14.63 -21.38 58.86
N ASN A 632 15.17 -22.29 58.04
CA ASN A 632 15.59 -23.63 58.48
C ASN A 632 16.78 -23.56 59.46
N CYS A 633 17.74 -22.65 59.22
CA CYS A 633 18.80 -22.34 60.19
C CYS A 633 18.24 -21.74 61.48
N GLY A 634 17.32 -20.77 61.38
CA GLY A 634 16.65 -20.15 62.52
C GLY A 634 15.92 -21.16 63.39
N LYS A 635 15.08 -22.02 62.80
CA LYS A 635 14.39 -23.09 63.53
C LYS A 635 15.38 -24.05 64.21
N ARG A 636 16.47 -24.46 63.53
CA ARG A 636 17.52 -25.29 64.16
C ARG A 636 18.29 -24.57 65.27
N LEU A 637 18.24 -23.25 65.36
CA LEU A 637 18.75 -22.48 66.50
C LEU A 637 17.69 -22.44 67.61
N GLU A 638 16.43 -22.13 67.29
CA GLU A 638 15.29 -22.18 68.24
C GLU A 638 15.17 -23.56 68.92
N ASP A 639 15.25 -24.65 68.16
CA ASP A 639 15.24 -26.04 68.66
C ASP A 639 16.43 -26.30 69.62
N ARG A 640 17.60 -25.69 69.37
CA ARG A 640 18.80 -25.82 70.21
C ARG A 640 18.75 -24.93 71.45
N ASP A 641 18.24 -23.71 71.33
CA ASP A 641 18.06 -22.78 72.45
C ASP A 641 16.98 -23.29 73.40
N GLN A 642 15.91 -23.92 72.89
CA GLN A 642 14.92 -24.63 73.71
C GLN A 642 15.57 -25.84 74.41
N MET A 643 16.42 -26.61 73.74
CA MET A 643 17.16 -27.71 74.37
C MET A 643 18.14 -27.21 75.45
N ILE A 644 18.83 -26.09 75.21
CA ILE A 644 19.72 -25.44 76.19
C ILE A 644 18.90 -24.92 77.38
N SER A 645 17.71 -24.33 77.15
CA SER A 645 16.79 -23.90 78.20
C SER A 645 16.30 -25.08 79.05
N ASN A 646 15.91 -26.19 78.42
CA ASN A 646 15.50 -27.41 79.10
C ASN A 646 16.65 -27.98 79.96
N LEU A 647 17.87 -28.04 79.41
CA LEU A 647 19.07 -28.47 80.15
C LEU A 647 19.44 -27.51 81.29
N HIS A 648 19.20 -26.20 81.13
CA HIS A 648 19.44 -25.20 82.17
C HIS A 648 18.41 -25.32 83.31
N ASN A 649 17.15 -25.59 82.99
CA ASN A 649 16.10 -25.87 83.98
C ASN A 649 16.42 -27.15 84.76
N LEU A 650 16.73 -28.25 84.06
CA LEU A 650 17.14 -29.52 84.67
C LEU A 650 18.40 -29.37 85.54
N LYS A 651 19.38 -28.55 85.12
CA LYS A 651 20.55 -28.21 85.94
C LYS A 651 20.15 -27.45 87.21
N ASN A 652 19.21 -26.51 87.13
CA ASN A 652 18.74 -25.75 88.29
C ASN A 652 17.89 -26.61 89.24
N GLU A 653 17.10 -27.56 88.71
CA GLU A 653 16.41 -28.60 89.49
C GLU A 653 17.43 -29.46 90.24
N LEU A 654 18.41 -30.05 89.54
CA LEU A 654 19.48 -30.85 90.15
C LEU A 654 20.32 -30.06 91.17
N GLU A 655 20.56 -28.77 90.95
CA GLU A 655 21.20 -27.90 91.94
C GLU A 655 20.32 -27.63 93.17
N ASN A 656 19.01 -27.54 93.00
CA ASN A 656 18.07 -27.34 94.10
C ASN A 656 17.85 -28.64 94.89
N ASP A 657 17.83 -29.79 94.22
CA ASP A 657 17.89 -31.11 94.83
C ASP A 657 19.21 -31.29 95.59
N LEU A 658 20.35 -30.85 95.02
CA LEU A 658 21.64 -30.87 95.71
C LEU A 658 21.64 -29.96 96.95
N LYS A 659 21.10 -28.74 96.87
CA LYS A 659 20.93 -27.84 98.04
C LYS A 659 19.98 -28.42 99.08
N THR A 660 18.92 -29.10 98.66
CA THR A 660 17.96 -29.79 99.54
C THR A 660 18.61 -30.99 100.21
N CYS A 661 19.39 -31.80 99.47
CA CYS A 661 20.18 -32.89 100.02
C CYS A 661 21.31 -32.39 100.95
N GLN A 662 21.95 -31.25 100.65
CA GLN A 662 22.96 -30.63 101.52
C GLN A 662 22.35 -30.08 102.80
N THR A 663 21.22 -29.38 102.73
CA THR A 663 20.52 -28.87 103.93
C THR A 663 19.90 -30.00 104.74
N GLN A 664 19.41 -31.06 104.11
CA GLN A 664 18.98 -32.29 104.79
C GLN A 664 20.18 -33.03 105.41
N LEU A 665 21.33 -33.10 104.74
CA LEU A 665 22.57 -33.67 105.30
C LEU A 665 23.11 -32.82 106.46
N GLU A 666 22.99 -31.49 106.39
CA GLU A 666 23.26 -30.59 107.52
C GLU A 666 22.26 -30.78 108.66
N LEU A 667 20.97 -30.99 108.38
CA LEU A 667 19.95 -31.25 109.40
C LEU A 667 20.15 -32.62 110.05
N GLU A 668 20.46 -33.67 109.28
CA GLU A 668 20.84 -34.98 109.81
C GLU A 668 22.19 -34.93 110.52
N SER A 669 23.16 -34.14 110.05
CA SER A 669 24.43 -33.92 110.76
C SER A 669 24.21 -33.16 112.07
N LYS A 670 23.33 -32.14 112.11
CA LYS A 670 22.94 -31.42 113.33
C LYS A 670 22.07 -32.27 114.26
N LYS A 671 21.22 -33.15 113.73
CA LYS A 671 20.50 -34.18 114.51
C LYS A 671 21.48 -35.22 115.05
N LEU A 672 22.49 -35.63 114.30
CA LEU A 672 23.48 -36.63 114.70
C LEU A 672 24.56 -36.04 115.62
N GLN A 673 24.82 -34.73 115.51
CA GLN A 673 25.57 -33.91 116.46
C GLN A 673 24.80 -33.79 117.78
N ARG A 674 23.52 -33.39 117.73
CA ARG A 674 22.65 -33.39 118.92
C ARG A 674 22.50 -34.79 119.51
N LEU A 675 22.23 -35.82 118.72
CA LEU A 675 22.21 -37.21 119.19
C LEU A 675 23.58 -37.71 119.66
N ARG A 676 24.71 -37.08 119.29
CA ARG A 676 26.02 -37.34 119.90
C ARG A 676 26.20 -36.57 121.20
N GLU A 677 25.72 -35.33 121.30
CA GLU A 677 25.73 -34.50 122.50
C GLU A 677 24.77 -35.07 123.54
N ASP A 678 23.54 -35.39 123.17
CA ASP A 678 22.57 -36.18 123.92
C ASP A 678 23.11 -37.59 124.21
N LEU A 679 23.78 -38.29 123.28
CA LEU A 679 24.43 -39.57 123.64
C LEU A 679 25.66 -39.37 124.54
N VAL A 680 26.26 -38.17 124.64
CA VAL A 680 27.35 -37.86 125.58
C VAL A 680 26.79 -37.37 126.93
N LEU A 681 25.67 -36.65 126.94
CA LEU A 681 24.92 -36.24 128.12
C LEU A 681 24.11 -37.41 128.70
N GLU A 682 23.70 -38.36 127.87
CA GLU A 682 23.01 -39.60 128.25
C GLU A 682 23.99 -40.77 128.34
N LYS A 683 25.25 -40.65 127.88
CA LYS A 683 26.38 -41.46 128.39
C LYS A 683 26.99 -40.88 129.65
N SER A 684 26.93 -39.58 129.90
CA SER A 684 27.36 -39.01 131.19
C SER A 684 26.27 -39.24 132.22
N ARG A 685 24.99 -38.97 131.92
CA ARG A 685 23.86 -39.45 132.73
C ARG A 685 23.81 -40.97 132.77
N ARG A 686 24.14 -41.76 131.74
CA ARG A 686 24.30 -43.22 131.96
C ARG A 686 25.56 -43.57 132.73
N ALA A 687 26.66 -42.82 132.72
CA ALA A 687 27.83 -43.11 133.55
C ALA A 687 27.63 -42.65 135.01
N ASP A 688 26.76 -41.67 135.23
CA ASP A 688 26.37 -41.13 136.52
C ASP A 688 25.13 -41.85 137.07
N LEU A 689 24.24 -42.35 136.20
CA LEU A 689 23.15 -43.26 136.52
C LEU A 689 23.67 -44.68 136.66
N ILE A 690 24.60 -45.20 135.85
CA ILE A 690 25.36 -46.42 136.14
C ILE A 690 26.38 -46.15 137.25
N GLY A 691 26.74 -44.89 137.55
CA GLY A 691 27.40 -44.52 138.81
C GLY A 691 26.46 -44.74 139.98
N ARG A 692 25.21 -44.28 139.86
CA ARG A 692 24.11 -44.46 140.81
C ARG A 692 23.42 -45.83 140.72
N ILE A 693 23.71 -46.69 139.75
CA ILE A 693 23.16 -48.05 139.49
C ILE A 693 24.30 -49.08 139.47
N HIS A 694 25.55 -48.66 139.71
CA HIS A 694 26.55 -49.42 140.42
C HIS A 694 26.56 -49.03 141.90
N SER A 695 26.20 -47.80 142.30
CA SER A 695 25.92 -47.50 143.71
C SER A 695 24.61 -48.14 144.17
N LEU A 696 23.50 -47.94 143.43
CA LEU A 696 22.28 -48.72 143.62
C LEU A 696 22.49 -50.17 143.21
N CYS A 697 23.26 -50.52 142.17
CA CYS A 697 23.67 -51.92 141.91
C CYS A 697 24.32 -52.61 143.13
N THR A 698 25.28 -51.95 143.78
CA THR A 698 25.90 -52.40 145.02
C THR A 698 24.97 -52.31 146.24
N THR A 699 23.72 -51.85 146.08
CA THR A 699 22.68 -51.83 147.12
C THR A 699 21.27 -52.39 146.71
N LEU A 700 21.03 -52.85 145.47
CA LEU A 700 19.71 -53.15 144.83
C LEU A 700 19.73 -53.91 143.44
N SER A 701 20.53 -54.91 143.08
CA SER A 701 20.52 -55.46 141.67
C SER A 701 19.09 -55.88 141.06
N LEU A 702 18.47 -55.14 140.03
CA LEU A 702 17.01 -55.15 139.45
C LEU A 702 16.62 -54.76 137.88
N ASN A 703 15.45 -54.09 137.47
CA ASN A 703 14.52 -54.29 136.22
C ASN A 703 13.91 -53.09 135.27
N GLY A 704 13.04 -53.29 134.18
CA GLY A 704 12.27 -52.24 133.29
C GLY A 704 11.28 -52.62 132.03
N ALA A 705 10.48 -51.69 131.33
CA ALA A 705 9.45 -51.86 130.14
C ALA A 705 8.84 -50.51 129.45
N ASN A 706 7.87 -50.24 128.45
CA ASN A 706 7.22 -50.71 127.11
C ASN A 706 6.17 -49.66 126.38
N PHE A 707 5.63 -49.78 125.07
CA PHE A 707 4.86 -48.71 124.21
C PHE A 707 3.84 -49.09 122.98
N GLU A 708 3.04 -48.19 122.27
CA GLU A 708 1.95 -48.44 121.16
C GLU A 708 1.45 -47.30 120.08
N LYS A 709 0.48 -47.45 119.07
CA LYS A 709 -0.02 -46.46 117.94
C LYS A 709 -1.34 -46.76 117.01
N ILE A 710 -2.03 -45.80 116.24
CA ILE A 710 -3.21 -45.94 115.20
C ILE A 710 -3.49 -44.79 114.06
N ASN A 711 -4.46 -44.83 113.04
CA ASN A 711 -4.83 -43.80 111.93
C ASN A 711 -6.13 -43.99 110.92
N ASN A 712 -6.65 -42.95 110.12
CA ASN A 712 -7.29 -42.87 108.68
C ASN A 712 -8.81 -42.37 108.29
N ASP A 713 -9.13 -41.77 107.06
CA ASP A 713 -10.52 -41.31 106.48
C ASP A 713 -10.70 -40.84 104.92
N ASP A 714 -11.95 -40.47 104.37
CA ASP A 714 -12.48 -39.56 103.19
C ASP A 714 -12.86 -39.93 101.63
N GLU A 715 -13.90 -39.34 100.89
CA GLU A 715 -14.35 -39.41 99.37
C GLU A 715 -15.70 -38.66 98.80
N LEU A 716 -15.94 -38.21 97.47
CA LEU A 716 -17.31 -37.75 96.84
C LEU A 716 -17.83 -37.68 95.25
N ILE A 717 -17.79 -36.59 94.38
CA ILE A 717 -18.91 -35.93 93.47
C ILE A 717 -19.26 -36.23 91.88
N ASP A 718 -19.35 -35.22 90.95
CA ASP A 718 -19.63 -35.00 89.44
C ASP A 718 -20.93 -35.25 88.57
N ASN A 719 -21.99 -35.96 88.97
CA ASN A 719 -22.89 -36.66 88.00
C ASN A 719 -24.17 -35.95 87.39
N ILE A 720 -24.32 -34.62 87.34
CA ILE A 720 -25.65 -33.98 87.09
C ILE A 720 -25.89 -33.42 85.66
N ASP A 721 -24.90 -32.83 84.99
CA ASP A 721 -25.17 -31.91 83.85
C ASP A 721 -25.55 -32.58 82.51
N ASP A 722 -25.13 -33.82 82.26
CA ASP A 722 -25.26 -34.50 80.94
C ASP A 722 -26.71 -34.72 80.46
N ILE A 723 -27.68 -34.80 81.38
CA ILE A 723 -29.02 -35.30 81.07
C ILE A 723 -29.86 -34.28 80.27
N MET A 724 -29.66 -32.97 80.48
CA MET A 724 -30.54 -31.93 79.92
C MET A 724 -30.34 -31.67 78.42
N MET A 725 -29.14 -31.83 77.88
CA MET A 725 -28.80 -31.31 76.54
C MET A 725 -29.44 -32.12 75.40
N ASN A 726 -29.65 -33.42 75.59
CA ASN A 726 -30.05 -34.34 74.51
C ASN A 726 -31.51 -34.19 74.05
N ALA A 727 -32.40 -33.64 74.88
CA ALA A 727 -33.85 -33.63 74.60
C ALA A 727 -34.30 -32.62 73.52
N LEU A 728 -33.56 -31.51 73.32
CA LEU A 728 -34.01 -30.39 72.49
C LEU A 728 -33.76 -30.53 70.99
N VAL A 729 -32.93 -31.49 70.56
CA VAL A 729 -32.45 -31.59 69.17
C VAL A 729 -33.45 -32.30 68.24
N ALA A 730 -34.24 -33.24 68.74
CA ALA A 730 -35.07 -34.13 67.92
C ALA A 730 -36.24 -33.40 67.20
N VAL A 731 -36.99 -32.58 67.94
CA VAL A 731 -38.30 -32.04 67.51
C VAL A 731 -38.24 -31.11 66.29
N LYS A 732 -37.06 -30.58 65.94
CA LYS A 732 -36.92 -29.60 64.84
C LYS A 732 -36.89 -30.18 63.42
N ARG A 733 -36.55 -31.46 63.22
CA ARG A 733 -36.32 -32.00 61.86
C ARG A 733 -37.59 -32.42 61.13
N GLU A 734 -38.52 -33.08 61.83
CA GLU A 734 -39.66 -33.80 61.24
C GLU A 734 -40.72 -32.90 60.54
N ARG A 735 -40.70 -31.60 60.79
CA ARG A 735 -41.73 -30.65 60.33
C ARG A 735 -41.57 -30.21 58.87
N ASP A 736 -40.34 -30.11 58.38
CA ASP A 736 -40.06 -29.31 57.16
C ASP A 736 -40.14 -30.12 55.86
N ASP A 737 -39.91 -31.44 55.90
CA ASP A 737 -39.94 -32.32 54.72
C ASP A 737 -41.34 -32.44 54.08
N LEU A 738 -42.40 -32.56 54.90
CA LEU A 738 -43.78 -32.79 54.43
C LEU A 738 -44.36 -31.63 53.59
N ARG A 739 -43.76 -30.43 53.66
CA ARG A 739 -44.28 -29.24 52.98
C ARG A 739 -43.99 -29.22 51.47
N ILE A 740 -42.94 -29.90 51.01
CA ILE A 740 -42.45 -29.75 49.63
C ILE A 740 -43.28 -30.58 48.64
N GLN A 741 -43.69 -31.79 49.02
CA GLN A 741 -44.28 -32.77 48.11
C GLN A 741 -45.68 -32.38 47.57
N GLY A 742 -46.47 -31.62 48.34
CA GLY A 742 -47.88 -31.35 48.02
C GLY A 742 -48.12 -30.39 46.85
N ASN A 743 -47.20 -29.46 46.57
CA ASN A 743 -47.40 -28.45 45.53
C ASN A 743 -47.25 -29.01 44.10
N GLN A 744 -46.50 -30.10 43.92
CA GLN A 744 -46.08 -30.56 42.59
C GLN A 744 -47.23 -31.23 41.81
N GLN A 745 -48.15 -31.91 42.51
CA GLN A 745 -49.30 -32.61 41.90
C GLN A 745 -50.43 -31.70 41.40
N ILE A 746 -50.46 -30.42 41.82
CA ILE A 746 -51.55 -29.50 41.47
C ILE A 746 -51.39 -28.94 40.05
N GLN A 747 -50.15 -28.81 39.57
CA GLN A 747 -49.85 -28.22 38.26
C GLN A 747 -50.38 -29.08 37.10
N GLU A 748 -50.15 -30.39 37.13
CA GLU A 748 -50.41 -31.34 36.03
C GLU A 748 -51.90 -31.49 35.70
N LEU A 749 -52.78 -31.38 36.70
CA LEU A 749 -54.24 -31.52 36.51
C LEU A 749 -54.88 -30.33 35.78
N HIS A 750 -54.20 -29.18 35.70
CA HIS A 750 -54.79 -27.97 35.15
C HIS A 750 -54.88 -27.97 33.62
N ASP A 751 -53.90 -28.53 32.92
CA ASP A 751 -53.81 -28.41 31.46
C ASP A 751 -54.72 -29.39 30.71
N LEU A 752 -54.87 -30.64 31.20
CA LEU A 752 -55.76 -31.66 30.63
C LEU A 752 -57.22 -31.20 30.46
N LYS A 753 -57.70 -30.27 31.28
CA LYS A 753 -59.06 -29.74 31.21
C LYS A 753 -59.30 -28.89 29.94
N ARG A 754 -58.26 -28.24 29.40
CA ARG A 754 -58.41 -27.15 28.41
C ARG A 754 -58.77 -27.64 27.00
N ASP A 755 -58.48 -28.89 26.65
CA ASP A 755 -58.65 -29.37 25.26
C ASP A 755 -59.98 -30.08 24.98
N ILE A 756 -60.56 -30.79 25.95
CA ILE A 756 -61.83 -31.51 25.80
C ILE A 756 -62.97 -30.56 25.37
N GLU A 757 -62.94 -29.32 25.85
CA GLU A 757 -64.02 -28.33 25.68
C GLU A 757 -64.09 -27.71 24.28
N LYS A 758 -63.16 -28.07 23.36
CA LYS A 758 -63.19 -27.65 21.94
C LYS A 758 -64.03 -28.57 21.05
N LEU A 759 -64.03 -29.88 21.30
CA LEU A 759 -64.58 -30.89 20.37
C LEU A 759 -66.12 -30.96 20.31
N ARG A 760 -66.84 -30.44 21.32
CA ARG A 760 -68.27 -30.72 21.53
C ARG A 760 -69.27 -29.81 20.79
N ARG A 761 -68.84 -28.95 19.85
CA ARG A 761 -69.66 -27.87 19.26
C ARG A 761 -70.10 -28.08 17.80
N SER A 762 -69.96 -29.28 17.22
CA SER A 762 -69.95 -29.44 15.75
C SER A 762 -70.81 -30.58 15.15
N GLU A 763 -71.83 -31.10 15.84
CA GLU A 763 -72.45 -32.41 15.45
C GLU A 763 -74.01 -32.47 15.42
N SER A 764 -74.74 -31.37 15.69
CA SER A 764 -76.11 -31.49 16.27
C SER A 764 -77.33 -31.14 15.38
N GLU A 765 -77.20 -30.97 14.06
CA GLU A 765 -78.02 -29.96 13.35
C GLU A 765 -78.80 -30.41 12.08
N SER A 766 -79.16 -31.70 11.92
CA SER A 766 -79.24 -32.29 10.56
C SER A 766 -80.50 -33.00 10.01
N LEU A 767 -81.53 -33.42 10.77
CA LEU A 767 -82.47 -34.46 10.25
C LEU A 767 -83.90 -34.51 10.86
N ASN A 768 -84.96 -34.17 10.07
CA ASN A 768 -86.34 -34.74 10.11
C ASN A 768 -87.31 -34.05 9.10
N GLU A 769 -87.75 -34.68 8.00
CA GLU A 769 -88.56 -33.96 6.97
C GLU A 769 -89.39 -34.84 5.95
N SER A 770 -89.94 -36.00 6.31
CA SER A 770 -90.25 -37.04 5.30
C SER A 770 -91.66 -37.14 4.67
N ASP A 771 -92.78 -37.02 5.43
CA ASP A 771 -93.98 -37.85 5.15
C ASP A 771 -95.21 -37.17 4.51
N ASP A 772 -95.28 -35.84 4.39
CA ASP A 772 -96.36 -35.12 3.64
C ASP A 772 -96.31 -35.34 2.11
N ARG A 773 -95.56 -36.35 1.67
CA ARG A 773 -95.03 -36.55 0.32
C ARG A 773 -96.06 -36.92 -0.75
N VAL A 774 -97.09 -37.67 -0.39
CA VAL A 774 -97.88 -38.44 -1.38
C VAL A 774 -99.07 -37.68 -1.95
N ARG A 775 -99.72 -36.81 -1.17
CA ARG A 775 -100.82 -35.95 -1.68
C ARG A 775 -100.31 -34.76 -2.49
N GLU A 776 -99.00 -34.50 -2.42
CA GLU A 776 -98.27 -33.61 -3.32
C GLU A 776 -98.26 -34.20 -4.74
N LEU A 777 -97.90 -35.48 -4.91
CA LEU A 777 -97.71 -36.17 -6.22
C LEU A 777 -98.84 -36.02 -7.26
N THR A 778 -100.09 -35.76 -6.84
CA THR A 778 -101.22 -35.56 -7.78
C THR A 778 -101.41 -34.09 -8.16
N ARG A 779 -101.19 -33.14 -7.24
CA ARG A 779 -101.06 -31.72 -7.59
C ARG A 779 -99.80 -31.51 -8.43
N GLU A 780 -98.70 -32.18 -8.07
CA GLU A 780 -97.52 -32.34 -8.91
C GLU A 780 -97.82 -32.91 -10.29
N ASN A 781 -98.88 -33.68 -10.56
CA ASN A 781 -99.14 -34.21 -11.90
C ASN A 781 -99.77 -33.17 -12.86
N MET A 782 -100.60 -32.27 -12.35
CA MET A 782 -101.04 -31.10 -13.12
C MET A 782 -99.92 -30.05 -13.17
N HIS A 783 -99.29 -29.79 -12.02
CA HIS A 783 -98.18 -28.86 -11.90
C HIS A 783 -96.96 -29.32 -12.71
N THR A 784 -96.71 -30.62 -12.94
CA THR A 784 -95.66 -31.09 -13.86
C THR A 784 -96.03 -30.95 -15.33
N LYS A 785 -97.31 -30.87 -15.70
CA LYS A 785 -97.68 -30.47 -17.08
C LYS A 785 -97.47 -28.98 -17.31
N GLU A 786 -97.82 -28.15 -16.32
CA GLU A 786 -97.51 -26.72 -16.34
C GLU A 786 -96.01 -26.46 -16.25
N GLN A 787 -95.27 -27.19 -15.40
CA GLN A 787 -93.81 -27.19 -15.39
C GLN A 787 -93.26 -27.72 -16.70
N VAL A 788 -93.82 -28.73 -17.37
CA VAL A 788 -93.32 -29.21 -18.67
C VAL A 788 -93.52 -28.15 -19.75
N PHE A 789 -94.63 -27.41 -19.75
CA PHE A 789 -94.81 -26.27 -20.65
C PHE A 789 -93.84 -25.13 -20.32
N MET A 790 -93.73 -24.76 -19.04
CA MET A 790 -92.75 -23.78 -18.54
C MET A 790 -91.30 -24.22 -18.77
N LEU A 791 -91.00 -25.52 -18.76
CA LEU A 791 -89.68 -26.09 -19.03
C LEU A 791 -89.42 -26.18 -20.52
N GLN A 792 -90.42 -26.40 -21.36
CA GLN A 792 -90.28 -26.32 -22.82
C GLN A 792 -90.05 -24.86 -23.26
N GLU A 793 -90.79 -23.92 -22.68
CA GLU A 793 -90.58 -22.49 -22.95
C GLU A 793 -89.26 -22.01 -22.32
N LYS A 794 -88.91 -22.45 -21.11
CA LYS A 794 -87.59 -22.18 -20.51
C LYS A 794 -86.45 -22.91 -21.24
N LEU A 795 -86.70 -24.01 -21.95
CA LEU A 795 -85.74 -24.65 -22.86
C LEU A 795 -85.61 -23.83 -24.15
N ARG A 796 -86.69 -23.20 -24.62
CA ARG A 796 -86.65 -22.25 -25.75
C ARG A 796 -85.87 -20.97 -25.37
N GLU A 797 -86.12 -20.45 -24.17
CA GLU A 797 -85.36 -19.34 -23.58
C GLU A 797 -83.90 -19.73 -23.36
N LEU A 798 -83.60 -20.86 -22.71
CA LEU A 798 -82.23 -21.35 -22.51
C LEU A 798 -81.50 -21.67 -23.83
N ASN A 799 -82.18 -22.09 -24.89
CA ASN A 799 -81.54 -22.24 -26.20
C ASN A 799 -81.23 -20.88 -26.84
N LEU A 800 -82.09 -19.88 -26.66
CA LEU A 800 -81.81 -18.51 -27.08
C LEU A 800 -80.67 -17.89 -26.26
N GLU A 801 -80.68 -18.12 -24.95
CA GLU A 801 -79.67 -17.68 -24.00
C GLU A 801 -78.33 -18.37 -24.27
N LEU A 802 -78.32 -19.68 -24.53
CA LEU A 802 -77.13 -20.43 -25.00
C LEU A 802 -76.63 -19.93 -26.36
N SER A 803 -77.51 -19.51 -27.28
CA SER A 803 -77.08 -18.84 -28.52
C SER A 803 -76.34 -17.55 -28.19
N THR A 804 -76.96 -16.64 -27.43
CA THR A 804 -76.33 -15.37 -27.04
C THR A 804 -75.06 -15.57 -26.21
N LYS A 805 -74.99 -16.63 -25.40
CA LYS A 805 -73.79 -16.99 -24.63
C LYS A 805 -72.71 -17.63 -25.50
N ASN A 806 -73.06 -18.33 -26.58
CA ASN A 806 -72.09 -18.75 -27.59
C ASN A 806 -71.55 -17.52 -28.34
N ASP A 807 -72.42 -16.58 -28.72
CA ASP A 807 -72.01 -15.33 -29.37
C ASP A 807 -71.09 -14.49 -28.46
N GLU A 808 -71.41 -14.37 -27.16
CA GLU A 808 -70.53 -13.78 -26.14
C GLU A 808 -69.20 -14.54 -26.00
N ILE A 809 -69.23 -15.88 -25.99
CA ILE A 809 -68.03 -16.73 -25.91
C ILE A 809 -67.15 -16.52 -27.15
N ASP A 810 -67.73 -16.39 -28.34
CA ASP A 810 -66.99 -16.17 -29.59
C ASP A 810 -66.43 -14.74 -29.68
N MET A 811 -67.13 -13.73 -29.14
CA MET A 811 -66.56 -12.39 -28.90
C MET A 811 -65.39 -12.42 -27.90
N VAL A 812 -65.51 -13.18 -26.80
CA VAL A 812 -64.44 -13.33 -25.80
C VAL A 812 -63.23 -14.08 -26.38
N LYS A 813 -63.45 -15.13 -27.20
CA LYS A 813 -62.37 -15.80 -27.95
C LYS A 813 -61.64 -14.81 -28.86
N ALA A 814 -62.37 -13.99 -29.64
CA ALA A 814 -61.76 -12.98 -30.51
C ALA A 814 -60.91 -11.97 -29.72
N SER A 815 -61.39 -11.51 -28.56
CA SER A 815 -60.63 -10.62 -27.66
C SER A 815 -59.38 -11.30 -27.07
N ILE A 816 -59.47 -12.59 -26.70
CA ILE A 816 -58.32 -13.38 -26.24
C ILE A 816 -57.31 -13.58 -27.37
N GLU A 817 -57.74 -13.83 -28.61
CA GLU A 817 -56.82 -13.89 -29.74
C GLU A 817 -56.15 -12.54 -30.03
N GLU A 818 -56.87 -11.41 -29.89
CA GLU A 818 -56.30 -10.07 -30.07
C GLU A 818 -55.28 -9.74 -28.97
N LEU A 819 -55.56 -10.08 -27.71
CA LEU A 819 -54.59 -10.00 -26.62
C LEU A 819 -53.36 -10.90 -26.86
N ASN A 820 -53.55 -12.10 -27.39
CA ASN A 820 -52.45 -13.00 -27.77
C ASN A 820 -51.64 -12.45 -28.97
N ARG A 821 -52.27 -11.80 -29.95
CA ARG A 821 -51.59 -11.09 -31.05
C ARG A 821 -50.76 -9.92 -30.51
N ASN A 822 -51.30 -9.13 -29.59
CA ASN A 822 -50.59 -8.02 -28.96
C ASN A 822 -49.43 -8.50 -28.06
N SER A 823 -49.62 -9.58 -27.30
CA SER A 823 -48.56 -10.19 -26.48
C SER A 823 -47.45 -10.79 -27.34
N THR A 824 -47.79 -11.49 -28.44
CA THR A 824 -46.78 -12.03 -29.36
C THR A 824 -46.04 -10.93 -30.11
N ALA A 825 -46.72 -9.84 -30.51
CA ALA A 825 -46.08 -8.66 -31.08
C ALA A 825 -45.08 -8.00 -30.10
N SER A 826 -45.44 -7.89 -28.81
CA SER A 826 -44.52 -7.42 -27.76
C SER A 826 -43.31 -8.36 -27.59
N CYS A 827 -43.52 -9.68 -27.57
CA CYS A 827 -42.43 -10.65 -27.53
C CYS A 827 -41.51 -10.56 -28.76
N THR A 828 -42.04 -10.34 -29.97
CA THR A 828 -41.21 -10.13 -31.17
C THR A 828 -40.44 -8.82 -31.11
N SER A 829 -41.03 -7.73 -30.62
CA SER A 829 -40.33 -6.45 -30.43
C SER A 829 -39.19 -6.57 -29.41
N ASN A 830 -39.43 -7.26 -28.29
CA ASN A 830 -38.39 -7.50 -27.28
C ASN A 830 -37.27 -8.40 -27.82
N ALA A 831 -37.60 -9.42 -28.62
CA ALA A 831 -36.62 -10.25 -29.30
C ALA A 831 -35.82 -9.49 -30.36
N GLU A 832 -36.42 -8.53 -31.05
CA GLU A 832 -35.74 -7.65 -32.00
C GLU A 832 -34.82 -6.64 -31.32
N ILE A 833 -35.25 -6.04 -30.20
CA ILE A 833 -34.39 -5.20 -29.33
C ILE A 833 -33.18 -6.02 -28.83
N ALA A 834 -33.40 -7.27 -28.39
CA ALA A 834 -32.30 -8.14 -27.97
C ALA A 834 -31.32 -8.46 -29.11
N ARG A 835 -31.81 -8.73 -30.34
CA ARG A 835 -30.95 -8.89 -31.53
C ARG A 835 -30.15 -7.64 -31.85
N LEU A 836 -30.78 -6.45 -31.77
CA LEU A 836 -30.11 -5.18 -32.01
C LEU A 836 -29.06 -4.87 -30.93
N GLN A 837 -29.33 -5.16 -29.65
CA GLN A 837 -28.35 -5.05 -28.57
C GLN A 837 -27.14 -5.98 -28.78
N VAL A 838 -27.36 -7.23 -29.20
CA VAL A 838 -26.28 -8.16 -29.57
C VAL A 838 -25.52 -7.66 -30.80
N SER A 839 -26.20 -7.12 -31.81
CA SER A 839 -25.55 -6.56 -33.00
C SER A 839 -24.69 -5.33 -32.68
N ILE A 840 -25.17 -4.45 -31.79
CA ILE A 840 -24.41 -3.29 -31.30
C ILE A 840 -23.19 -3.76 -30.50
N ARG A 841 -23.36 -4.72 -29.58
CA ARG A 841 -22.25 -5.27 -28.79
C ARG A 841 -21.20 -5.97 -29.67
N ASN A 842 -21.62 -6.69 -30.70
CA ASN A 842 -20.71 -7.30 -31.68
C ASN A 842 -19.97 -6.23 -32.49
N SER A 843 -20.65 -5.14 -32.89
CA SER A 843 -20.02 -4.00 -33.57
C SER A 843 -19.03 -3.27 -32.68
N GLN A 844 -19.31 -3.12 -31.38
CA GLN A 844 -18.39 -2.52 -30.40
C GLN A 844 -17.16 -3.40 -30.19
N ILE A 845 -17.33 -4.72 -30.06
CA ILE A 845 -16.21 -5.67 -29.98
C ILE A 845 -15.36 -5.63 -31.26
N GLN A 846 -15.96 -5.48 -32.44
CA GLN A 846 -15.21 -5.27 -33.68
C GLN A 846 -14.47 -3.92 -33.71
N GLU A 847 -15.10 -2.84 -33.25
CA GLU A 847 -14.47 -1.52 -33.16
C GLU A 847 -13.26 -1.54 -32.20
N ASP A 848 -13.39 -2.21 -31.06
CA ASP A 848 -12.34 -2.31 -30.04
C ASP A 848 -11.21 -3.27 -30.46
N LEU A 849 -11.52 -4.35 -31.18
CA LEU A 849 -10.51 -5.19 -31.86
C LEU A 849 -9.73 -4.39 -32.91
N VAL A 850 -10.42 -3.61 -33.74
CA VAL A 850 -9.78 -2.73 -34.74
C VAL A 850 -8.96 -1.63 -34.07
N LYS A 851 -9.39 -1.07 -32.93
CA LYS A 851 -8.56 -0.16 -32.12
C LYS A 851 -7.31 -0.86 -31.60
N GLN A 852 -7.42 -2.08 -31.06
CA GLN A 852 -6.29 -2.85 -30.53
C GLN A 852 -5.28 -3.24 -31.64
N GLU A 853 -5.77 -3.58 -32.84
CA GLU A 853 -4.93 -3.79 -34.02
C GLU A 853 -4.25 -2.49 -34.44
N ASN A 854 -4.98 -1.36 -34.45
CA ASN A 854 -4.41 -0.04 -34.74
C ASN A 854 -3.45 0.48 -33.66
N THR A 855 -3.48 0.01 -32.41
CA THR A 855 -2.41 0.29 -31.44
C THR A 855 -1.20 -0.58 -31.71
N LYS A 856 -1.37 -1.89 -31.91
CA LYS A 856 -0.27 -2.82 -32.27
C LYS A 856 0.49 -2.34 -33.51
N LEU A 857 -0.21 -1.96 -34.57
CA LEU A 857 0.40 -1.42 -35.80
C LEU A 857 1.13 -0.09 -35.56
N ARG A 858 0.71 0.75 -34.61
CA ARG A 858 1.46 1.97 -34.22
C ARG A 858 2.71 1.63 -33.42
N ASP A 859 2.64 0.66 -32.53
CA ASP A 859 3.79 0.20 -31.74
C ASP A 859 4.83 -0.47 -32.64
N GLU A 860 4.41 -1.34 -33.56
CA GLU A 860 5.23 -1.93 -34.62
C GLU A 860 5.86 -0.86 -35.52
N LEU A 861 5.10 0.16 -35.95
CA LEU A 861 5.65 1.29 -36.70
C LEU A 861 6.66 2.09 -35.88
N GLN A 862 6.43 2.30 -34.58
CA GLN A 862 7.37 3.00 -33.71
C GLN A 862 8.64 2.18 -33.47
N GLU A 863 8.53 0.85 -33.34
CA GLU A 863 9.67 -0.05 -33.23
C GLU A 863 10.46 -0.14 -34.55
N MET A 864 9.77 -0.23 -35.69
CA MET A 864 10.41 -0.15 -37.01
C MET A 864 11.10 1.20 -37.23
N GLN A 865 10.56 2.32 -36.71
CA GLN A 865 11.25 3.61 -36.70
C GLN A 865 12.47 3.62 -35.77
N LYS A 866 12.40 3.00 -34.57
CA LYS A 866 13.56 2.85 -33.67
C LYS A 866 14.65 1.99 -34.32
N MET A 867 14.27 0.90 -35.00
CA MET A 867 15.17 0.00 -35.72
C MET A 867 15.75 0.64 -36.99
N SER A 868 14.98 1.48 -37.69
CA SER A 868 15.46 2.31 -38.79
C SER A 868 16.49 3.33 -38.30
N LYS A 869 16.23 4.04 -37.20
CA LYS A 869 17.19 4.97 -36.58
C LYS A 869 18.47 4.26 -36.12
N LYS A 870 18.36 3.09 -35.46
CA LYS A 870 19.52 2.25 -35.12
C LYS A 870 20.29 1.82 -36.37
N ARG A 871 19.63 1.40 -37.46
CA ARG A 871 20.30 1.06 -38.72
C ARG A 871 21.00 2.27 -39.35
N SER A 872 20.43 3.47 -39.26
CA SER A 872 21.11 4.71 -39.68
C SER A 872 22.36 4.94 -38.84
N GLN A 873 22.25 4.91 -37.51
CA GLN A 873 23.39 5.10 -36.60
C GLN A 873 24.49 4.07 -36.85
N ASN A 874 24.15 2.79 -37.04
CA ASN A 874 25.11 1.76 -37.39
C ASN A 874 25.76 1.99 -38.76
N LEU A 875 25.06 2.58 -39.74
CA LEU A 875 25.64 2.97 -41.03
C LEU A 875 26.54 4.20 -40.89
N ASP A 876 26.16 5.20 -40.11
CA ASP A 876 26.97 6.38 -39.80
C ASP A 876 28.26 5.98 -39.07
N GLU A 877 28.16 5.06 -38.09
CA GLU A 877 29.30 4.46 -37.39
C GLU A 877 30.19 3.64 -38.33
N LEU A 878 29.61 2.84 -39.23
CA LEU A 878 30.37 2.06 -40.22
C LEU A 878 31.04 2.96 -41.28
N GLU A 879 30.40 4.05 -41.70
CA GLU A 879 31.00 5.03 -42.61
C GLU A 879 32.15 5.78 -41.93
N ASN A 880 32.00 6.14 -40.65
CA ASN A 880 33.08 6.74 -39.86
C ASN A 880 34.22 5.74 -39.59
N MET A 881 33.92 4.46 -39.38
CA MET A 881 34.91 3.38 -39.30
C MET A 881 35.65 3.21 -40.65
N HIS A 882 34.92 3.24 -41.77
CA HIS A 882 35.52 3.16 -43.12
C HIS A 882 36.39 4.38 -43.43
N LYS A 883 35.97 5.60 -43.09
CA LYS A 883 36.81 6.82 -43.17
C LYS A 883 38.09 6.67 -42.34
N THR A 884 37.98 6.14 -41.12
CA THR A 884 39.13 5.88 -40.24
C THR A 884 40.07 4.84 -40.83
N LEU A 885 39.52 3.77 -41.40
CA LEU A 885 40.27 2.70 -42.07
C LEU A 885 40.94 3.19 -43.37
N LEU A 886 40.33 4.12 -44.12
CA LEU A 886 40.94 4.76 -45.29
C LEU A 886 42.11 5.67 -44.90
N VAL A 887 42.01 6.39 -43.78
CA VAL A 887 43.13 7.18 -43.22
C VAL A 887 44.25 6.26 -42.75
N ASP A 888 43.95 5.16 -42.05
CA ASP A 888 44.99 4.23 -41.58
C ASP A 888 45.58 3.40 -42.74
N HIS A 889 44.80 3.03 -43.75
CA HIS A 889 45.32 2.44 -44.99
C HIS A 889 46.25 3.41 -45.74
N SER A 890 45.89 4.70 -45.80
CA SER A 890 46.77 5.74 -46.38
C SER A 890 48.07 5.89 -45.59
N ARG A 891 48.00 5.83 -44.26
CA ARG A 891 49.16 5.83 -43.36
C ARG A 891 50.01 4.57 -43.51
N LEU A 892 49.38 3.40 -43.64
CA LEU A 892 50.03 2.11 -43.84
C LEU A 892 50.71 2.05 -45.22
N GLN A 893 50.12 2.65 -46.25
CA GLN A 893 50.75 2.78 -47.56
C GLN A 893 51.94 3.74 -47.52
N GLN A 894 51.87 4.84 -46.75
CA GLN A 894 53.05 5.70 -46.50
C GLN A 894 54.16 4.95 -45.76
N LEU A 895 53.81 4.16 -44.73
CA LEU A 895 54.75 3.28 -44.02
C LEU A 895 55.34 2.19 -44.92
N HIS A 896 54.54 1.58 -45.81
CA HIS A 896 55.02 0.61 -46.80
C HIS A 896 55.98 1.25 -47.80
N ASN A 897 55.68 2.47 -48.27
CA ASN A 897 56.55 3.21 -49.19
C ASN A 897 57.89 3.58 -48.50
N LEU A 898 57.85 3.99 -47.23
CA LEU A 898 59.04 4.22 -46.41
C LEU A 898 59.84 2.91 -46.22
N LEU A 899 59.20 1.83 -45.78
CA LEU A 899 59.85 0.54 -45.56
C LEU A 899 60.43 -0.05 -46.86
N THR A 900 59.81 0.21 -48.01
CA THR A 900 60.33 -0.18 -49.34
C THR A 900 61.60 0.59 -49.68
N ARG A 901 61.64 1.90 -49.42
CA ARG A 901 62.83 2.75 -49.57
C ARG A 901 63.96 2.27 -48.65
N ASP A 902 63.64 2.05 -47.37
CA ASP A 902 64.58 1.58 -46.35
C ASP A 902 65.14 0.19 -46.71
N TYR A 903 64.29 -0.70 -47.25
CA TYR A 903 64.71 -2.01 -47.77
C TYR A 903 65.63 -1.89 -48.99
N ASP A 904 65.33 -1.03 -49.98
CA ASP A 904 66.20 -0.84 -51.14
C ASP A 904 67.52 -0.13 -50.79
N GLU A 905 67.56 0.66 -49.71
CA GLU A 905 68.80 1.20 -49.13
C GLU A 905 69.60 0.09 -48.42
N ALA A 906 68.99 -0.67 -47.50
CA ALA A 906 69.63 -1.82 -46.85
C ALA A 906 70.08 -2.91 -47.85
N LYS A 907 69.40 -3.05 -49.01
CA LYS A 907 69.76 -3.95 -50.10
C LYS A 907 70.97 -3.47 -50.90
N LYS A 908 71.16 -2.16 -51.07
CA LYS A 908 72.42 -1.58 -51.60
C LYS A 908 73.56 -1.85 -50.63
N GLU A 909 73.38 -1.53 -49.35
CA GLU A 909 74.37 -1.82 -48.31
C GLU A 909 74.71 -3.32 -48.24
N SER A 910 73.71 -4.19 -48.32
CA SER A 910 73.90 -5.64 -48.36
C SER A 910 74.66 -6.12 -49.61
N MET A 911 74.51 -5.44 -50.75
CA MET A 911 75.27 -5.74 -51.97
C MET A 911 76.73 -5.30 -51.82
N GLU A 912 76.99 -4.11 -51.28
CA GLU A 912 78.34 -3.67 -50.95
C GLU A 912 79.01 -4.56 -49.90
N LEU A 913 78.27 -4.98 -48.87
CA LEU A 913 78.76 -5.89 -47.83
C LEU A 913 79.10 -7.26 -48.41
N ARG A 914 78.29 -7.81 -49.34
CA ARG A 914 78.65 -9.05 -50.06
C ARG A 914 79.92 -8.86 -50.88
N GLN A 915 80.08 -7.73 -51.57
CA GLN A 915 81.28 -7.41 -52.33
C GLN A 915 82.52 -7.26 -51.44
N LYS A 916 82.36 -6.78 -50.19
CA LYS A 916 83.41 -6.73 -49.16
C LYS A 916 83.73 -8.14 -48.61
N VAL A 917 82.71 -8.95 -48.30
CA VAL A 917 82.83 -10.33 -47.75
C VAL A 917 83.44 -11.32 -48.75
N GLN A 918 83.19 -11.16 -50.05
CA GLN A 918 83.73 -12.04 -51.09
C GLN A 918 85.27 -12.06 -51.17
N ASN A 919 85.94 -11.07 -50.54
CA ASN A 919 87.40 -10.94 -50.51
C ASN A 919 88.06 -11.57 -49.25
N ILE A 920 87.32 -12.28 -48.39
CA ILE A 920 87.81 -12.76 -47.08
C ILE A 920 88.33 -14.22 -47.14
N PRO A 921 89.60 -14.51 -46.77
CA PRO A 921 90.14 -15.87 -46.78
C PRO A 921 89.59 -16.81 -45.69
N ARG A 922 89.56 -18.12 -46.01
CA ARG A 922 88.91 -19.20 -45.23
C ARG A 922 89.22 -19.28 -43.74
N GLN A 923 90.36 -18.79 -43.24
CA GLN A 923 90.70 -18.87 -41.82
C GLN A 923 89.75 -18.05 -40.93
N GLN A 924 89.18 -16.95 -41.45
CA GLN A 924 88.28 -16.08 -40.68
C GLN A 924 86.88 -16.71 -40.47
N ALA A 925 86.49 -17.69 -41.29
CA ALA A 925 85.18 -18.35 -41.18
C ALA A 925 85.02 -19.22 -39.92
N VAL A 926 86.12 -19.76 -39.36
CA VAL A 926 86.06 -20.57 -38.13
C VAL A 926 85.66 -19.70 -36.93
N PHE A 927 86.12 -18.46 -36.88
CA PHE A 927 85.76 -17.49 -35.84
C PHE A 927 84.28 -17.08 -35.92
N MET A 928 83.74 -16.91 -37.13
CA MET A 928 82.33 -16.59 -37.35
C MET A 928 81.38 -17.67 -36.80
N ASN A 929 81.72 -18.96 -36.95
CA ASN A 929 80.89 -20.06 -36.44
C ASN A 929 80.80 -20.12 -34.90
N ALA A 930 81.78 -19.59 -34.17
CA ALA A 930 81.67 -19.44 -32.72
C ALA A 930 80.65 -18.35 -32.35
N ASN A 931 80.72 -17.21 -33.05
CA ASN A 931 79.86 -16.05 -32.83
C ASN A 931 78.37 -16.34 -33.11
N ILE A 932 78.08 -17.23 -34.08
CA ILE A 932 76.69 -17.66 -34.40
C ILE A 932 76.02 -18.32 -33.19
N ARG A 933 76.72 -19.22 -32.48
CA ARG A 933 76.15 -19.91 -31.30
C ARG A 933 75.84 -18.97 -30.13
N GLU A 934 76.61 -17.89 -29.99
CA GLU A 934 76.36 -16.86 -28.99
C GLU A 934 75.08 -16.05 -29.32
N LEU A 935 74.76 -15.89 -30.61
CA LEU A 935 73.52 -15.26 -31.07
C LEU A 935 72.31 -16.20 -30.94
N GLU A 936 72.47 -17.50 -31.20
CA GLU A 936 71.43 -18.53 -31.00
C GLU A 936 71.00 -18.61 -29.52
N ALA A 937 71.95 -18.51 -28.58
CA ALA A 937 71.67 -18.44 -27.14
C ALA A 937 70.85 -17.18 -26.78
N LYS A 938 71.30 -16.00 -27.22
CA LYS A 938 70.61 -14.71 -26.96
C LYS A 938 69.21 -14.63 -27.56
N LEU A 939 68.99 -15.26 -28.72
CA LEU A 939 67.66 -15.35 -29.33
C LEU A 939 66.71 -16.20 -28.47
N SER A 940 67.19 -17.30 -27.90
CA SER A 940 66.41 -18.17 -27.00
C SER A 940 66.03 -17.44 -25.70
N GLU A 941 66.91 -16.58 -25.21
CA GLU A 941 66.69 -15.73 -24.03
C GLU A 941 65.62 -14.64 -24.30
N GLU A 942 65.66 -13.94 -25.45
CA GLU A 942 64.62 -12.94 -25.79
C GLU A 942 63.26 -13.57 -26.12
N ILE A 943 63.21 -14.80 -26.65
CA ILE A 943 61.94 -15.57 -26.78
C ILE A 943 61.34 -15.81 -25.39
N SER A 944 62.15 -16.31 -24.45
CA SER A 944 61.72 -16.53 -23.06
C SER A 944 61.25 -15.22 -22.39
N ARG A 945 61.91 -14.10 -22.71
CA ARG A 945 61.53 -12.75 -22.23
C ARG A 945 60.19 -12.28 -22.80
N ARG A 946 59.86 -12.62 -24.05
CA ARG A 946 58.56 -12.31 -24.67
C ARG A 946 57.42 -13.11 -24.05
N GLU A 947 57.60 -14.40 -23.81
CA GLU A 947 56.59 -15.22 -23.12
C GLU A 947 56.28 -14.70 -21.72
N GLN A 948 57.28 -14.17 -21.00
CA GLN A 948 57.09 -13.56 -19.69
C GLN A 948 56.28 -12.25 -19.79
N LEU A 949 56.63 -11.37 -20.74
CA LEU A 949 55.87 -10.15 -21.00
C LEU A 949 54.42 -10.41 -21.45
N GLU A 950 54.17 -11.51 -22.18
CA GLU A 950 52.81 -11.91 -22.57
C GLU A 950 51.97 -12.37 -21.37
N LYS A 951 52.58 -13.13 -20.45
CA LYS A 951 51.94 -13.52 -19.16
C LYS A 951 51.61 -12.28 -18.31
N GLU A 952 52.53 -11.32 -18.25
CA GLU A 952 52.33 -10.03 -17.55
C GLU A 952 51.23 -9.19 -18.21
N HIS A 953 51.21 -9.07 -19.54
CA HIS A 953 50.17 -8.35 -20.28
C HIS A 953 48.79 -9.00 -20.11
N LYS A 954 48.71 -10.33 -20.08
CA LYS A 954 47.48 -11.08 -19.78
C LYS A 954 46.99 -10.82 -18.35
N MET A 955 47.90 -10.74 -17.37
CA MET A 955 47.57 -10.38 -15.98
C MET A 955 47.05 -8.95 -15.88
N CYS A 956 47.71 -7.98 -16.54
CA CYS A 956 47.26 -6.59 -16.59
C CYS A 956 45.89 -6.44 -17.25
N ARG A 957 45.59 -7.23 -18.29
CA ARG A 957 44.24 -7.27 -18.89
C ARG A 957 43.18 -7.72 -17.88
N ILE A 958 43.41 -8.82 -17.17
CA ILE A 958 42.49 -9.32 -16.14
C ILE A 958 42.30 -8.29 -15.02
N HIS A 959 43.36 -7.60 -14.61
CA HIS A 959 43.27 -6.53 -13.61
C HIS A 959 42.45 -5.32 -14.10
N CYS A 960 42.62 -4.89 -15.36
CA CYS A 960 41.80 -3.85 -15.98
C CYS A 960 40.33 -4.27 -16.20
N GLU A 961 40.09 -5.54 -16.51
CA GLU A 961 38.74 -6.12 -16.65
C GLU A 961 38.06 -6.22 -15.28
N ASN A 962 38.80 -6.49 -14.19
CA ASN A 962 38.31 -6.38 -12.81
C ASN A 962 37.98 -4.93 -12.44
N LEU A 963 38.92 -3.98 -12.56
CA LEU A 963 38.69 -2.57 -12.20
C LEU A 963 37.48 -1.95 -12.92
N ARG A 964 37.18 -2.38 -14.15
CA ARG A 964 35.96 -1.97 -14.88
C ARG A 964 34.68 -2.49 -14.25
N ARG A 965 34.68 -3.71 -13.70
CA ARG A 965 33.57 -4.29 -12.95
C ARG A 965 33.38 -3.54 -11.63
N ASP A 966 34.45 -3.36 -10.87
CA ASP A 966 34.46 -2.64 -9.59
C ASP A 966 33.90 -1.21 -9.76
N ILE A 967 34.27 -0.51 -10.84
CA ILE A 967 33.71 0.82 -11.20
C ILE A 967 32.23 0.74 -11.56
N THR A 968 31.77 -0.34 -12.21
CA THR A 968 30.36 -0.53 -12.58
C THR A 968 29.50 -0.78 -11.34
N GLU A 969 29.97 -1.63 -10.42
CA GLU A 969 29.34 -1.91 -9.13
C GLU A 969 29.28 -0.65 -8.24
N LEU A 970 30.34 0.17 -8.25
CA LEU A 970 30.38 1.48 -7.56
C LEU A 970 29.44 2.53 -8.19
N VAL A 971 29.13 2.43 -9.49
CA VAL A 971 28.12 3.29 -10.14
C VAL A 971 26.70 2.81 -9.84
N GLN A 972 26.45 1.50 -9.84
CA GLN A 972 25.16 0.92 -9.47
C GLN A 972 24.79 1.28 -8.03
N THR A 973 25.69 1.01 -7.06
CA THR A 973 25.47 1.35 -5.65
C THR A 973 25.34 2.85 -5.40
N ARG A 974 26.02 3.72 -6.17
CA ARG A 974 25.80 5.18 -6.13
C ARG A 974 24.38 5.54 -6.56
N ASP A 975 23.87 4.92 -7.61
CA ASP A 975 22.57 5.24 -8.18
C ASP A 975 21.41 4.65 -7.35
N GLU A 976 21.63 3.49 -6.72
CA GLU A 976 20.78 2.93 -5.66
C GLU A 976 20.68 3.87 -4.45
N LEU A 977 21.82 4.29 -3.87
CA LEU A 977 21.86 5.23 -2.76
C LEU A 977 21.25 6.61 -3.13
N SER A 978 21.37 7.02 -4.39
CA SER A 978 20.72 8.25 -4.89
C SER A 978 19.21 8.11 -4.99
N LEU A 979 18.70 6.91 -5.30
CA LEU A 979 17.28 6.57 -5.31
C LEU A 979 16.72 6.49 -3.88
N GLU A 980 17.46 5.87 -2.95
CA GLU A 980 17.11 5.84 -1.52
C GLU A 980 17.08 7.25 -0.91
N LEU A 981 18.07 8.10 -1.20
CA LEU A 981 18.11 9.49 -0.72
C LEU A 981 16.93 10.31 -1.26
N ARG A 982 16.46 10.05 -2.49
CA ARG A 982 15.23 10.65 -3.04
C ARG A 982 13.98 10.12 -2.33
N ARG A 983 13.84 8.80 -2.17
CA ARG A 983 12.73 8.19 -1.40
C ARG A 983 12.63 8.80 0.01
N ALA A 984 13.74 8.85 0.75
CA ALA A 984 13.82 9.42 2.09
C ALA A 984 13.51 10.93 2.14
N HIS A 985 13.79 11.67 1.06
CA HIS A 985 13.40 13.06 0.93
C HIS A 985 11.88 13.21 0.75
N ASP A 986 11.27 12.37 -0.08
CA ASP A 986 9.84 12.41 -0.39
C ASP A 986 9.00 11.93 0.82
N THR A 987 9.45 10.88 1.51
CA THR A 987 9.10 10.48 2.89
C THR A 987 9.09 11.68 3.85
N CYS A 988 10.24 12.35 4.00
CA CYS A 988 10.35 13.53 4.88
C CYS A 988 9.41 14.67 4.46
N HIS A 989 9.18 14.89 3.17
CA HIS A 989 8.22 15.87 2.68
C HIS A 989 6.77 15.50 3.03
N ASN A 990 6.39 14.23 2.87
CA ASN A 990 5.06 13.72 3.20
C ASN A 990 4.78 13.78 4.71
N LYS A 991 5.73 13.39 5.57
CA LYS A 991 5.59 13.56 7.03
C LYS A 991 5.47 15.02 7.44
N ASN A 992 6.18 15.95 6.79
CA ASN A 992 6.00 17.38 7.06
C ASN A 992 4.59 17.86 6.65
N ASN A 993 4.04 17.40 5.52
CA ASN A 993 2.67 17.69 5.12
C ASN A 993 1.64 17.13 6.13
N GLN A 994 1.81 15.88 6.58
CA GLN A 994 0.97 15.28 7.63
C GLN A 994 1.05 16.06 8.95
N ILE A 995 2.26 16.44 9.37
CA ILE A 995 2.51 17.25 10.56
C ILE A 995 1.82 18.62 10.45
N ASP A 996 1.83 19.27 9.29
CA ASP A 996 1.16 20.56 9.09
C ASP A 996 -0.37 20.45 9.02
N GLU A 997 -0.92 19.32 8.55
CA GLU A 997 -2.36 19.04 8.65
C GLU A 997 -2.79 18.72 10.09
N LEU A 998 -2.00 17.91 10.82
CA LEU A 998 -2.22 17.66 12.25
C LEU A 998 -2.12 18.95 13.08
N LYS A 999 -1.25 19.90 12.72
CA LYS A 999 -1.24 21.25 13.31
C LYS A 999 -2.54 22.03 13.03
N LYS A 1000 -3.12 21.94 11.84
CA LYS A 1000 -4.43 22.58 11.54
C LYS A 1000 -5.54 21.95 12.38
N GLN A 1001 -5.61 20.63 12.43
CA GLN A 1001 -6.59 19.90 13.24
C GLN A 1001 -6.44 20.20 14.74
N LEU A 1002 -5.21 20.25 15.25
CA LEU A 1002 -4.92 20.65 16.63
C LEU A 1002 -5.37 22.10 16.91
N ASN A 1003 -5.09 23.06 16.02
CA ASN A 1003 -5.56 24.44 16.15
C ASN A 1003 -7.10 24.53 16.10
N GLN A 1004 -7.76 23.72 15.28
CA GLN A 1004 -9.22 23.62 15.26
C GLN A 1004 -9.77 23.05 16.58
N LYS A 1005 -9.16 21.98 17.13
CA LYS A 1005 -9.56 21.43 18.43
C LYS A 1005 -9.26 22.38 19.60
N ILE A 1006 -8.19 23.16 19.55
CA ILE A 1006 -7.95 24.26 20.50
C ILE A 1006 -9.06 25.33 20.38
N SER A 1007 -9.54 25.64 19.18
CA SER A 1007 -10.69 26.55 18.99
C SER A 1007 -11.99 25.97 19.57
N GLU A 1008 -12.25 24.67 19.39
CA GLU A 1008 -13.41 23.98 19.98
C GLU A 1008 -13.32 23.93 21.51
N VAL A 1009 -12.16 23.56 22.08
CA VAL A 1009 -11.92 23.54 23.53
C VAL A 1009 -12.06 24.93 24.14
N ASN A 1010 -11.57 26.00 23.48
CA ASN A 1010 -11.75 27.37 23.97
C ASN A 1010 -13.23 27.80 23.97
N LYS A 1011 -14.03 27.41 22.97
CA LYS A 1011 -15.48 27.64 22.93
C LYS A 1011 -16.21 26.88 24.05
N LEU A 1012 -15.84 25.62 24.28
CA LEU A 1012 -16.38 24.80 25.37
C LEU A 1012 -15.98 25.36 26.75
N SER A 1013 -14.73 25.79 26.92
CA SER A 1013 -14.23 26.44 28.14
C SER A 1013 -15.01 27.72 28.45
N SER A 1014 -15.25 28.58 27.44
CA SER A 1014 -16.10 29.78 27.59
C SER A 1014 -17.54 29.44 27.97
N LYS A 1015 -18.10 28.34 27.44
CA LYS A 1015 -19.43 27.84 27.82
C LYS A 1015 -19.45 27.29 29.26
N ILE A 1016 -18.39 26.59 29.68
CA ILE A 1016 -18.22 26.09 31.05
C ILE A 1016 -18.02 27.25 32.03
N GLU A 1017 -17.30 28.30 31.66
CA GLU A 1017 -17.14 29.51 32.49
C GLU A 1017 -18.48 30.25 32.65
N ALA A 1018 -19.25 30.44 31.56
CA ALA A 1018 -20.58 31.02 31.63
C ALA A 1018 -21.56 30.21 32.49
N LEU A 1019 -21.57 28.88 32.35
CA LEU A 1019 -22.35 27.97 33.20
C LEU A 1019 -21.86 27.99 34.66
N SER A 1020 -20.56 28.11 34.90
CA SER A 1020 -19.97 28.25 36.23
C SER A 1020 -20.33 29.58 36.88
N GLN A 1021 -20.40 30.67 36.11
CA GLN A 1021 -20.87 31.96 36.57
C GLN A 1021 -22.35 31.89 36.94
N LEU A 1022 -23.20 31.32 36.09
CA LEU A 1022 -24.63 31.11 36.35
C LEU A 1022 -24.86 30.24 37.60
N ASN A 1023 -24.11 29.14 37.75
CA ASN A 1023 -24.16 28.31 38.95
C ASN A 1023 -23.67 29.06 40.21
N ARG A 1024 -22.70 29.97 40.10
CA ARG A 1024 -22.32 30.85 41.24
C ARG A 1024 -23.46 31.80 41.62
N THR A 1025 -24.22 32.31 40.64
CA THR A 1025 -25.39 33.17 40.90
C THR A 1025 -26.47 32.39 41.65
N TYR A 1026 -26.93 31.24 41.12
CA TYR A 1026 -27.93 30.39 41.78
C TYR A 1026 -27.47 29.89 43.16
N ASN A 1027 -26.18 29.58 43.35
CA ASN A 1027 -25.67 29.20 44.66
C ASN A 1027 -25.70 30.36 45.67
N GLU A 1028 -25.47 31.60 45.24
CA GLU A 1028 -25.58 32.74 46.15
C GLU A 1028 -27.05 33.10 46.44
N GLU A 1029 -27.96 32.91 45.49
CA GLU A 1029 -29.41 33.00 45.72
C GLU A 1029 -29.89 31.93 46.72
N ASN A 1030 -29.47 30.67 46.57
CA ASN A 1030 -29.77 29.62 47.54
C ASN A 1030 -29.17 29.88 48.93
N ARG A 1031 -27.98 30.49 49.02
CA ARG A 1031 -27.42 30.97 50.31
C ARG A 1031 -28.23 32.13 50.88
N ASN A 1032 -28.66 33.08 50.05
CA ASN A 1032 -29.50 34.21 50.47
C ASN A 1032 -30.84 33.72 51.02
N LEU A 1033 -31.47 32.73 50.38
CA LEU A 1033 -32.68 32.06 50.87
C LEU A 1033 -32.40 31.28 52.17
N SER A 1034 -31.32 30.52 52.23
CA SER A 1034 -30.93 29.77 53.44
C SER A 1034 -30.69 30.68 54.65
N ARG A 1035 -30.03 31.83 54.46
CA ARG A 1035 -29.84 32.84 55.53
C ARG A 1035 -31.17 33.45 55.98
N GLN A 1036 -32.12 33.70 55.07
CA GLN A 1036 -33.47 34.16 55.44
C GLN A 1036 -34.20 33.09 56.27
N LEU A 1037 -34.07 31.81 55.90
CA LEU A 1037 -34.62 30.67 56.63
C LEU A 1037 -34.01 30.52 58.03
N GLU A 1038 -32.69 30.72 58.16
CA GLU A 1038 -31.99 30.73 59.46
C GLU A 1038 -32.39 31.93 60.34
N ILE A 1039 -32.60 33.12 59.76
CA ILE A 1039 -33.12 34.30 60.47
C ILE A 1039 -34.55 34.03 60.99
N LEU A 1040 -35.41 33.39 60.19
CA LEU A 1040 -36.76 33.00 60.63
C LEU A 1040 -36.72 31.92 61.73
N LEU A 1041 -35.82 30.94 61.63
CA LEU A 1041 -35.64 29.90 62.65
C LEU A 1041 -35.06 30.45 63.96
N THR A 1042 -34.16 31.43 63.92
CA THR A 1042 -33.62 32.09 65.11
C THR A 1042 -34.66 32.99 65.77
N GLN A 1043 -35.46 33.75 65.02
CA GLN A 1043 -36.61 34.49 65.54
C GLN A 1043 -37.64 33.55 66.20
N ASN A 1044 -37.91 32.39 65.61
CA ASN A 1044 -38.83 31.39 66.18
C ASN A 1044 -38.28 30.80 67.50
N LYS A 1045 -36.98 30.46 67.54
CA LYS A 1045 -36.29 30.02 68.78
C LYS A 1045 -36.29 31.10 69.86
N GLU A 1046 -36.07 32.36 69.51
CA GLU A 1046 -36.14 33.49 70.44
C GLU A 1046 -37.56 33.67 71.02
N LEU A 1047 -38.61 33.56 70.20
CA LEU A 1047 -40.00 33.62 70.66
C LEU A 1047 -40.31 32.46 71.63
N LEU A 1048 -39.85 31.25 71.32
CA LEU A 1048 -39.98 30.10 72.20
C LEU A 1048 -39.20 30.27 73.53
N GLN A 1049 -38.00 30.86 73.48
CA GLN A 1049 -37.21 31.16 74.68
C GLN A 1049 -37.85 32.25 75.55
N ARG A 1050 -38.46 33.29 74.96
CA ARG A 1050 -39.24 34.30 75.70
C ARG A 1050 -40.43 33.63 76.41
N ALA A 1051 -41.22 32.83 75.68
CA ALA A 1051 -42.36 32.11 76.27
C ALA A 1051 -41.96 31.13 77.39
N LEU A 1052 -40.78 30.50 77.30
CA LEU A 1052 -40.23 29.66 78.38
C LEU A 1052 -39.72 30.50 79.56
N HIS A 1053 -39.05 31.62 79.32
CA HIS A 1053 -38.58 32.51 80.39
C HIS A 1053 -39.74 33.13 81.17
N ASP A 1054 -40.79 33.59 80.48
CA ASP A 1054 -42.01 34.12 81.11
C ASP A 1054 -42.66 33.05 82.00
N LYS A 1055 -42.75 31.80 81.51
CA LYS A 1055 -43.22 30.65 82.31
C LYS A 1055 -42.35 30.40 83.54
N ASP A 1056 -41.03 30.44 83.41
CA ASP A 1056 -40.12 30.22 84.54
C ASP A 1056 -40.15 31.38 85.55
N GLN A 1057 -40.42 32.61 85.12
CA GLN A 1057 -40.71 33.75 86.01
C GLN A 1057 -42.00 33.52 86.80
N TYR A 1058 -43.10 33.09 86.15
CA TYR A 1058 -44.33 32.73 86.86
C TYR A 1058 -44.12 31.57 87.85
N HIS A 1059 -43.22 30.62 87.55
CA HIS A 1059 -42.82 29.56 88.50
C HIS A 1059 -41.96 30.09 89.67
N LEU A 1060 -41.09 31.08 89.44
CA LEU A 1060 -40.32 31.76 90.49
C LEU A 1060 -41.21 32.58 91.42
N GLU A 1061 -42.14 33.38 90.89
CA GLU A 1061 -43.13 34.10 91.70
C GLU A 1061 -43.98 33.14 92.53
N MET A 1062 -44.50 32.07 91.93
CA MET A 1062 -45.20 30.98 92.63
C MET A 1062 -44.37 30.39 93.77
N LYS A 1063 -43.07 30.17 93.55
CA LYS A 1063 -42.17 29.64 94.57
C LYS A 1063 -41.91 30.66 95.69
N ASP A 1064 -41.68 31.93 95.37
CA ASP A 1064 -41.46 32.97 96.38
C ASP A 1064 -42.69 33.18 97.25
N PHE A 1065 -43.91 33.13 96.69
CA PHE A 1065 -45.14 33.10 97.49
C PHE A 1065 -45.22 31.85 98.40
N GLN A 1066 -44.78 30.68 97.94
CA GLN A 1066 -44.77 29.46 98.74
C GLN A 1066 -43.66 29.42 99.81
N ASP A 1067 -42.50 30.02 99.55
CA ASP A 1067 -41.42 30.19 100.53
C ASP A 1067 -41.79 31.25 101.58
N GLN A 1068 -42.48 32.34 101.20
CA GLN A 1068 -43.12 33.27 102.16
C GLN A 1068 -44.15 32.55 103.04
N LEU A 1069 -45.03 31.72 102.45
CA LEU A 1069 -46.00 30.90 103.18
C LEU A 1069 -45.30 29.94 104.17
N SER A 1070 -44.14 29.40 103.78
CA SER A 1070 -43.34 28.48 104.59
C SER A 1070 -42.55 29.19 105.70
N ALA A 1071 -42.09 30.43 105.45
CA ALA A 1071 -41.48 31.29 106.46
C ALA A 1071 -42.51 31.67 107.55
N LEU A 1072 -43.75 31.97 107.16
CA LEU A 1072 -44.86 32.20 108.10
C LEU A 1072 -45.16 30.96 108.95
N ARG A 1073 -45.17 29.75 108.36
CA ARG A 1073 -45.30 28.48 109.10
C ARG A 1073 -44.17 28.29 110.12
N ARG A 1074 -42.91 28.53 109.75
CA ARG A 1074 -41.76 28.47 110.67
C ARG A 1074 -41.79 29.56 111.75
N HIS A 1075 -42.37 30.73 111.47
CA HIS A 1075 -42.52 31.77 112.49
C HIS A 1075 -43.61 31.40 113.51
N LYS A 1076 -44.68 30.72 113.08
CA LYS A 1076 -45.67 30.10 113.98
C LYS A 1076 -45.02 29.02 114.86
N GLU A 1077 -44.29 28.09 114.25
CA GLU A 1077 -43.56 27.01 114.94
C GLU A 1077 -42.58 27.54 116.00
N LYS A 1078 -41.80 28.59 115.69
CA LYS A 1078 -40.90 29.26 116.66
C LYS A 1078 -41.61 29.99 117.81
N LEU A 1079 -42.88 30.36 117.66
CA LEU A 1079 -43.69 30.89 118.76
C LEU A 1079 -44.20 29.74 119.64
N GLU A 1080 -44.54 28.60 119.05
CA GLU A 1080 -44.95 27.38 119.75
C GLU A 1080 -43.78 26.78 120.56
N ASP A 1081 -42.57 26.71 119.99
CA ASP A 1081 -41.35 26.28 120.70
C ASP A 1081 -40.97 27.22 121.86
N LYS A 1082 -41.08 28.54 121.68
CA LYS A 1082 -40.81 29.52 122.76
C LYS A 1082 -41.73 29.33 123.96
N ILE A 1083 -42.97 28.89 123.72
CA ILE A 1083 -43.91 28.55 124.80
C ILE A 1083 -43.47 27.25 125.48
N MET A 1084 -43.02 26.23 124.74
CA MET A 1084 -42.51 24.99 125.33
C MET A 1084 -41.22 25.17 126.16
N ASP A 1085 -40.28 26.00 125.71
CA ASP A 1085 -39.00 26.19 126.42
C ASP A 1085 -39.15 26.96 127.75
N GLN A 1086 -40.20 27.79 127.87
CA GLN A 1086 -40.58 28.40 129.15
C GLN A 1086 -41.03 27.36 130.19
N TYR A 1087 -41.61 26.23 129.78
CA TYR A 1087 -41.91 25.12 130.71
C TYR A 1087 -40.67 24.30 131.09
N ARG A 1088 -39.69 24.16 130.18
CA ARG A 1088 -38.48 23.35 130.42
C ARG A 1088 -37.44 24.02 131.32
N THR A 1089 -37.43 25.35 131.39
CA THR A 1089 -36.35 26.14 132.01
C THR A 1089 -36.40 26.21 133.54
N MET A 1090 -37.35 25.53 134.21
CA MET A 1090 -37.45 25.50 135.68
C MET A 1090 -36.38 24.63 136.33
N GLU A 1091 -36.16 23.38 135.86
CA GLU A 1091 -35.25 22.41 136.49
C GLU A 1091 -33.87 22.34 135.80
N ASN A 1092 -33.18 23.48 135.85
CA ASN A 1092 -31.77 23.72 135.49
C ASN A 1092 -30.77 22.74 136.15
N LYS A 1093 -29.58 22.41 135.60
CA LYS A 1093 -28.78 22.88 134.42
C LYS A 1093 -27.79 21.73 133.98
N LYS A 1094 -26.67 21.82 133.24
CA LYS A 1094 -25.68 22.88 132.90
C LYS A 1094 -24.84 22.52 131.63
N SER A 1095 -23.74 23.26 131.40
CA SER A 1095 -22.74 23.27 130.30
C SER A 1095 -21.44 22.48 130.64
N THR A 1096 -20.52 22.03 129.77
CA THR A 1096 -20.33 22.06 128.28
C THR A 1096 -19.17 21.12 127.83
N PRO A 1097 -19.08 20.71 126.54
CA PRO A 1097 -17.99 19.87 125.96
C PRO A 1097 -16.97 20.67 125.10
N GLU A 1098 -15.90 20.04 124.52
CA GLU A 1098 -15.24 20.45 123.23
C GLU A 1098 -14.04 19.56 122.75
N ARG A 1099 -13.85 19.34 121.41
CA ARG A 1099 -12.61 19.60 120.55
C ARG A 1099 -12.16 18.63 119.42
N LYS A 1100 -11.83 19.24 118.25
CA LYS A 1100 -10.80 18.92 117.20
C LYS A 1100 -10.97 17.67 116.29
N GLN A 1101 -10.13 17.45 115.26
CA GLN A 1101 -9.94 18.12 113.93
C GLN A 1101 -8.81 17.42 113.09
N PRO A 1102 -8.80 17.44 111.73
CA PRO A 1102 -7.85 16.67 110.88
C PRO A 1102 -6.84 17.47 110.01
N LEU A 1103 -5.88 16.78 109.36
CA LEU A 1103 -4.96 17.19 108.27
C LEU A 1103 -4.43 15.90 107.55
N VAL A 1104 -3.54 15.82 106.52
CA VAL A 1104 -2.47 16.69 105.99
C VAL A 1104 -2.44 16.73 104.43
N LYS A 1105 -1.56 17.57 103.87
CA LYS A 1105 -1.24 17.93 102.45
C LYS A 1105 -0.07 17.08 101.88
N ARG A 1106 0.28 17.04 100.57
CA ARG A 1106 1.08 18.00 99.73
C ARG A 1106 1.17 17.44 98.28
N ALA A 1107 1.10 18.12 97.11
CA ALA A 1107 1.60 19.42 96.57
C ALA A 1107 3.11 19.43 96.19
N ALA A 1108 3.63 19.99 95.05
CA ALA A 1108 3.07 20.73 93.88
C ALA A 1108 4.09 20.91 92.69
N LYS A 1109 3.80 21.82 91.71
CA LYS A 1109 4.48 22.18 90.41
C LYS A 1109 4.23 21.21 89.23
N ALA A 1110 4.06 21.59 87.95
CA ALA A 1110 3.75 22.85 87.22
C ALA A 1110 4.84 23.92 86.81
N LEU A 1111 4.60 24.53 85.62
CA LEU A 1111 5.10 25.77 84.95
C LEU A 1111 6.50 25.85 84.28
N ILE A 1112 6.53 26.02 82.93
CA ILE A 1112 7.16 27.14 82.15
C ILE A 1112 6.93 26.98 80.61
N ASN A 1113 6.95 28.09 79.86
CA ASN A 1113 6.69 28.24 78.40
C ASN A 1113 7.86 27.71 77.49
N ARG A 1114 7.88 27.70 76.13
CA ARG A 1114 7.34 28.70 75.15
C ARG A 1114 7.51 28.32 73.64
N ARG A 1115 6.40 28.26 72.85
CA ARG A 1115 6.28 28.57 71.37
C ARG A 1115 7.10 27.72 70.34
N ARG A 1116 6.72 27.53 69.05
CA ARG A 1116 5.51 27.83 68.22
C ARG A 1116 5.57 27.05 66.87
N ALA A 1117 4.40 26.72 66.29
CA ALA A 1117 4.07 26.67 64.83
C ALA A 1117 4.84 25.67 63.91
N THR A 1118 4.30 25.07 62.82
CA THR A 1118 2.99 24.99 62.11
C THR A 1118 3.14 23.94 60.98
N SER A 1119 2.14 23.23 60.42
CA SER A 1119 0.76 22.87 60.83
C SER A 1119 0.10 21.99 59.74
N ASN A 1120 -0.91 21.18 60.11
CA ASN A 1120 -1.82 20.39 59.25
C ASN A 1120 -1.23 19.14 58.56
N GLY A 1121 -1.99 18.05 58.36
CA GLY A 1121 -3.34 17.75 58.87
C GLY A 1121 -4.00 16.52 58.22
N GLY A 1122 -4.91 15.86 58.95
CA GLY A 1122 -5.64 14.65 58.52
C GLY A 1122 -4.86 13.34 58.72
N SER A 1123 -5.50 12.18 58.93
CA SER A 1123 -6.92 11.95 59.27
C SER A 1123 -7.09 10.59 59.97
N THR A 1124 -7.70 10.58 61.16
CA THR A 1124 -8.30 9.38 61.80
C THR A 1124 -9.39 9.78 62.79
N THR A 1125 -10.65 9.42 62.52
CA THR A 1125 -11.70 9.02 63.47
C THR A 1125 -12.99 8.67 62.70
N GLU A 1126 -13.82 7.81 63.28
CA GLU A 1126 -15.00 7.20 62.65
C GLU A 1126 -16.32 7.86 63.13
N ASP A 1127 -17.45 7.34 62.64
CA ASP A 1127 -18.80 7.45 63.22
C ASP A 1127 -19.46 8.83 63.44
N SER A 1128 -20.04 9.39 62.36
CA SER A 1128 -21.50 9.63 62.26
C SER A 1128 -21.86 10.15 60.85
N SER A 1129 -22.82 9.62 60.09
CA SER A 1129 -24.21 9.19 60.37
C SER A 1129 -25.24 10.35 60.40
N VAL A 1130 -26.44 10.07 59.85
CA VAL A 1130 -27.70 10.85 59.91
C VAL A 1130 -27.86 12.07 58.96
N TYR A 1131 -28.74 11.89 57.94
CA TYR A 1131 -29.64 12.86 57.27
C TYR A 1131 -29.05 13.93 56.30
N SER A 1132 -29.81 14.50 55.34
CA SER A 1132 -31.04 14.09 54.61
C SER A 1132 -31.42 15.12 53.51
N ALA A 1133 -32.08 14.67 52.43
CA ALA A 1133 -32.88 15.46 51.47
C ALA A 1133 -32.12 16.58 50.71
N ASP A 1134 -32.67 17.34 49.75
CA ASP A 1134 -33.50 17.06 48.54
C ASP A 1134 -32.96 18.06 47.45
N GLU A 1135 -33.45 18.27 46.22
CA GLU A 1135 -34.68 17.96 45.45
C GLU A 1135 -34.25 17.26 44.11
N ARG A 1136 -35.09 16.71 43.20
CA ARG A 1136 -36.23 17.23 42.40
C ARG A 1136 -35.88 18.47 41.54
N SER A 1137 -36.37 18.67 40.30
CA SER A 1137 -37.09 17.77 39.37
C SER A 1137 -37.24 18.37 37.95
N SER A 1138 -37.13 17.50 36.93
CA SER A 1138 -37.99 17.43 35.72
C SER A 1138 -37.94 18.48 34.56
N PRO A 1139 -38.47 18.15 33.34
CA PRO A 1139 -38.29 18.88 32.05
C PRO A 1139 -39.65 19.52 31.58
N PRO A 1140 -40.04 19.70 30.27
CA PRO A 1140 -39.39 19.54 28.94
C PRO A 1140 -39.70 20.65 27.86
N LEU A 1141 -39.37 20.37 26.57
CA LEU A 1141 -40.10 20.68 25.30
C LEU A 1141 -39.32 21.44 24.18
N ALA A 1142 -39.58 21.01 22.91
CA ALA A 1142 -39.42 21.65 21.57
C ALA A 1142 -38.23 22.60 21.28
N GLY A 1143 -37.57 22.64 20.12
CA GLY A 1143 -37.79 22.19 18.72
C GLY A 1143 -36.88 23.09 17.82
N THR A 1144 -36.71 22.99 16.50
CA THR A 1144 -37.24 22.17 15.39
C THR A 1144 -36.20 22.16 14.23
N ASN A 1145 -36.53 21.54 13.08
CA ASN A 1145 -35.80 21.56 11.79
C ASN A 1145 -34.50 20.69 11.75
N GLU A 1146 -34.52 19.52 11.09
CA GLU A 1146 -34.28 19.29 9.63
C GLU A 1146 -32.77 19.30 9.30
N ASP A 1147 -32.13 18.26 8.74
CA ASP A 1147 -32.54 16.95 8.18
C ASP A 1147 -31.42 15.89 8.49
N VAL A 1148 -31.36 14.61 8.06
CA VAL A 1148 -32.02 13.82 6.99
C VAL A 1148 -32.09 12.32 7.37
N ASP A 1149 -32.87 11.53 6.63
CA ASP A 1149 -32.89 10.04 6.62
C ASP A 1149 -31.58 9.42 6.04
N HIS A 1150 -31.21 8.14 6.25
CA HIS A 1150 -31.97 6.95 6.69
C HIS A 1150 -31.28 6.10 7.78
N LEU A 1151 -32.12 5.30 8.45
CA LEU A 1151 -31.91 4.34 9.54
C LEU A 1151 -32.06 2.87 9.02
N PRO A 1152 -31.83 1.78 9.81
CA PRO A 1152 -30.89 1.53 10.92
C PRO A 1152 -30.28 0.06 10.89
N PRO A 1153 -30.08 -0.76 11.98
CA PRO A 1153 -28.76 -1.40 12.18
C PRO A 1153 -28.76 -2.90 12.62
N THR A 1154 -27.58 -3.45 12.95
CA THR A 1154 -27.41 -4.62 13.85
C THR A 1154 -26.19 -4.48 14.78
N CYS A 1155 -26.26 -5.14 15.93
CA CYS A 1155 -25.33 -5.12 17.08
C CYS A 1155 -23.90 -5.68 16.77
N SER A 1156 -22.88 -5.64 17.64
CA SER A 1156 -22.86 -5.57 19.12
C SER A 1156 -21.52 -5.13 19.76
N SER A 1157 -21.53 -4.93 21.09
CA SER A 1157 -20.47 -4.86 22.14
C SER A 1157 -19.01 -5.26 21.82
N SER A 1158 -17.97 -4.73 22.51
CA SER A 1158 -17.89 -3.93 23.77
C SER A 1158 -16.54 -3.21 23.93
N ASP A 1159 -16.51 -2.17 24.79
CA ASP A 1159 -15.51 -1.75 25.81
C ASP A 1159 -13.98 -1.92 25.52
N ASP A 1160 -13.07 -1.00 25.87
CA ASP A 1160 -13.16 0.16 26.79
C ASP A 1160 -12.11 1.24 26.41
N HIS A 1161 -12.36 2.52 26.71
CA HIS A 1161 -11.41 3.62 26.44
C HIS A 1161 -11.35 4.64 27.59
N ASP A 1162 -10.32 4.52 28.43
CA ASP A 1162 -10.06 5.48 29.51
C ASP A 1162 -9.00 6.52 29.07
N VAL A 1163 -9.43 7.76 28.82
CA VAL A 1163 -8.56 8.88 28.40
C VAL A 1163 -8.74 10.05 29.34
N ILE A 1164 -7.80 10.23 30.28
CA ILE A 1164 -7.75 11.42 31.15
C ILE A 1164 -6.35 12.03 31.15
N SER A 1165 -6.28 13.27 30.66
CA SER A 1165 -5.14 14.21 30.76
C SER A 1165 -5.59 15.59 30.28
N PRO A 1166 -4.92 16.70 30.66
CA PRO A 1166 -4.00 16.93 31.79
C PRO A 1166 -4.46 18.14 32.65
N ASP A 1167 -3.66 18.64 33.59
CA ASP A 1167 -3.07 19.99 33.46
C ASP A 1167 -2.08 20.45 34.57
N PHE A 1168 -1.33 21.49 34.21
CA PHE A 1168 -0.17 22.12 34.87
C PHE A 1168 -0.40 22.72 36.28
N SER A 1169 0.64 22.72 37.13
CA SER A 1169 1.54 23.90 37.28
C SER A 1169 2.55 23.79 38.44
N ALA A 1170 3.70 24.45 38.32
CA ALA A 1170 4.89 24.25 39.13
C ALA A 1170 5.00 25.13 40.39
N LYS A 1171 5.78 24.67 41.41
CA LYS A 1171 6.98 25.37 41.94
C LYS A 1171 7.81 24.57 42.95
N ASN A 1172 9.12 24.76 42.87
CA ASN A 1172 10.24 24.25 43.72
C ASN A 1172 10.63 25.38 44.74
N PRO A 1173 11.64 25.30 45.67
CA PRO A 1173 12.58 24.20 46.00
C PRO A 1173 13.06 24.02 47.50
N LEU A 1174 13.96 23.03 47.71
CA LEU A 1174 15.21 23.06 48.52
C LEU A 1174 15.29 22.85 50.08
N LEU A 1175 16.22 21.94 50.46
CA LEU A 1175 17.11 21.84 51.67
C LEU A 1175 16.80 20.90 52.88
N ARG A 1176 17.60 19.80 52.99
CA ARG A 1176 18.33 19.24 54.18
C ARG A 1176 17.53 18.72 55.42
N SER A 1177 17.99 17.74 56.23
CA SER A 1177 19.09 16.75 56.13
C SER A 1177 19.14 15.77 57.34
N ARG A 1178 19.35 14.46 57.07
CA ARG A 1178 20.06 13.41 57.88
C ARG A 1178 19.50 12.82 59.21
N ASN A 1179 19.68 11.50 59.28
CA ASN A 1179 20.18 10.65 60.38
C ASN A 1179 19.24 9.95 61.41
N ASP A 1180 18.94 8.69 61.08
CA ASP A 1180 19.45 7.48 61.75
C ASP A 1180 18.90 6.96 63.11
N PHE A 1181 18.25 5.78 62.98
CA PHE A 1181 18.60 4.49 63.64
C PHE A 1181 17.71 3.86 64.74
N MET A 1182 17.52 2.54 64.55
CA MET A 1182 17.11 1.46 65.48
C MET A 1182 15.65 1.31 65.96
N GLY A 1183 14.98 0.29 65.39
CA GLY A 1183 14.36 -0.78 66.19
C GLY A 1183 12.87 -1.05 65.97
N GLY A 1184 12.46 -2.33 65.97
CA GLY A 1184 11.07 -2.71 66.27
C GLY A 1184 10.24 -3.47 65.21
N SER A 1185 10.78 -4.54 64.63
CA SER A 1185 10.07 -5.67 63.99
C SER A 1185 8.61 -5.51 63.53
N VAL A 1186 8.44 -5.55 62.21
CA VAL A 1186 7.22 -5.94 61.47
C VAL A 1186 6.47 -7.14 62.07
N ARG A 1187 5.13 -7.04 62.18
CA ARG A 1187 4.15 -8.04 61.67
C ARG A 1187 2.69 -7.56 61.81
N SER A 1188 1.99 -7.43 60.69
CA SER A 1188 0.52 -7.35 60.63
C SER A 1188 -0.02 -8.37 59.59
N PRO A 1189 -1.13 -9.10 59.83
CA PRO A 1189 -1.54 -10.23 58.97
C PRO A 1189 -3.01 -10.17 58.49
N ARG A 1190 -3.49 -11.28 57.88
CA ARG A 1190 -4.92 -11.63 57.63
C ARG A 1190 -5.63 -10.78 56.56
N ARG A 1191 -6.84 -11.11 56.07
CA ARG A 1191 -7.54 -12.36 55.61
C ARG A 1191 -9.00 -11.94 55.32
N TYR A 1192 -9.81 -12.84 54.74
CA TYR A 1192 -11.28 -12.73 54.50
C TYR A 1192 -11.68 -11.78 53.34
N GLY A 1193 -12.68 -12.10 52.51
CA GLY A 1193 -13.39 -13.39 52.36
C GLY A 1193 -14.72 -13.26 51.59
N ASN A 1194 -15.22 -14.38 51.04
CA ASN A 1194 -16.57 -14.58 50.44
C ASN A 1194 -16.83 -13.77 49.13
N ASP A 1195 -17.66 -14.16 48.17
CA ASP A 1195 -18.45 -15.38 47.82
C ASP A 1195 -18.77 -15.27 46.30
N HIS A 1196 -19.28 -16.23 45.50
CA HIS A 1196 -19.74 -17.65 45.55
C HIS A 1196 -19.80 -18.11 44.05
N ASP A 1197 -20.10 -19.34 43.62
CA ASP A 1197 -19.74 -20.73 43.99
C ASP A 1197 -20.20 -21.64 42.82
N GLY A 1198 -19.74 -22.91 42.72
CA GLY A 1198 -20.31 -23.90 41.80
C GLY A 1198 -19.34 -24.92 41.20
N HIS A 1199 -19.59 -26.21 41.41
CA HIS A 1199 -18.88 -27.35 40.79
C HIS A 1199 -19.22 -27.52 39.28
N ILE A 1200 -18.44 -28.21 38.42
CA ILE A 1200 -18.42 -29.68 38.30
C ILE A 1200 -17.21 -30.19 37.44
N TYR A 1201 -16.38 -31.06 38.04
CA TYR A 1201 -15.63 -32.26 37.55
C TYR A 1201 -14.70 -32.32 36.30
N THR A 1202 -13.62 -33.12 36.46
CA THR A 1202 -12.88 -34.00 35.48
C THR A 1202 -11.95 -33.45 34.37
N SER A 1203 -10.75 -32.97 34.76
CA SER A 1203 -9.40 -33.61 34.61
C SER A 1203 -9.23 -34.89 33.72
N PRO A 1204 -8.01 -35.27 33.25
CA PRO A 1204 -6.96 -34.52 32.49
C PRO A 1204 -6.26 -35.35 31.35
N PHE A 1205 -5.32 -34.78 30.57
CA PHE A 1205 -4.05 -35.44 30.12
C PHE A 1205 -3.06 -34.41 29.47
N LEU A 1206 -1.88 -34.86 28.97
CA LEU A 1206 -0.63 -34.07 28.82
C LEU A 1206 -0.13 -33.90 27.32
N PRO A 1207 1.17 -33.68 26.99
CA PRO A 1207 1.76 -32.35 26.72
C PRO A 1207 2.60 -32.27 25.40
N PRO A 1208 3.40 -31.20 25.17
CA PRO A 1208 4.56 -31.25 24.25
C PRO A 1208 5.94 -30.95 24.91
N ARG A 1209 7.04 -31.35 24.25
CA ARG A 1209 8.44 -31.29 24.72
C ARG A 1209 9.30 -30.26 23.95
N VAL A 1210 10.14 -29.51 24.69
CA VAL A 1210 11.62 -29.35 24.56
C VAL A 1210 12.30 -29.33 23.18
N PRO A 1211 13.21 -28.34 22.95
CA PRO A 1211 14.46 -28.53 22.20
C PRO A 1211 15.73 -28.48 23.08
N ILE A 1212 16.81 -29.09 22.58
CA ILE A 1212 18.13 -29.27 23.24
C ILE A 1212 19.21 -29.24 22.15
N ARG A 1213 20.48 -28.86 22.37
CA ARG A 1213 21.18 -28.50 23.64
C ARG A 1213 21.36 -26.96 23.71
N ASN A 1214 22.51 -26.26 23.77
CA ASN A 1214 23.94 -26.61 23.97
C ASN A 1214 24.63 -25.51 24.83
N SER A 1215 25.91 -25.67 25.18
CA SER A 1215 26.63 -24.81 26.16
C SER A 1215 28.17 -24.90 25.95
N PRO A 1216 29.08 -24.38 26.82
CA PRO A 1216 28.91 -23.48 28.00
C PRO A 1216 29.96 -22.32 28.12
N MET A 1217 29.81 -21.43 29.12
CA MET A 1217 30.77 -21.21 30.25
C MET A 1217 30.81 -19.79 30.86
N THR A 1218 30.53 -19.72 32.18
CA THR A 1218 31.03 -18.73 33.19
C THR A 1218 30.70 -17.22 33.03
N SER A 1219 30.01 -16.51 33.93
CA SER A 1219 30.10 -16.36 35.41
C SER A 1219 31.20 -15.40 35.92
N SER A 1220 31.00 -14.53 36.93
CA SER A 1220 29.78 -14.00 37.61
C SER A 1220 30.17 -12.80 38.52
N LEU A 1221 29.22 -12.27 39.32
CA LEU A 1221 29.34 -11.57 40.62
C LEU A 1221 29.45 -10.01 40.74
N ARG A 1222 28.37 -9.47 41.33
CA ARG A 1222 28.31 -8.62 42.56
C ARG A 1222 28.86 -7.18 42.58
N SER A 1223 27.94 -6.24 42.32
CA SER A 1223 27.43 -5.22 43.30
C SER A 1223 28.33 -4.66 44.43
N ARG A 1224 28.52 -3.32 44.47
CA ARG A 1224 28.58 -2.49 45.72
C ARG A 1224 28.30 -0.97 45.41
N PRO A 1225 27.97 -0.13 46.42
CA PRO A 1225 27.12 1.07 46.23
C PRO A 1225 27.87 2.42 46.02
N PRO A 1226 27.15 3.51 45.64
CA PRO A 1226 27.75 4.81 45.29
C PRO A 1226 28.00 5.76 46.49
N PRO A 1227 29.03 6.64 46.41
CA PRO A 1227 29.20 7.81 47.27
C PRO A 1227 28.47 9.07 46.74
N PRO A 1228 28.13 10.05 47.59
CA PRO A 1228 27.25 11.19 47.24
C PRO A 1228 27.96 12.40 46.59
N PRO A 1229 27.20 13.29 45.90
CA PRO A 1229 27.76 14.44 45.16
C PRO A 1229 28.16 15.64 46.05
N TYR A 1230 29.24 16.32 45.68
CA TYR A 1230 29.71 17.56 46.31
C TYR A 1230 29.50 18.79 45.42
N ASN A 1231 28.52 19.63 45.79
CA ASN A 1231 28.38 20.98 45.23
C ASN A 1231 29.48 21.93 45.74
N ARG A 1232 30.09 22.70 44.82
CA ARG A 1232 30.49 24.09 45.06
C ARG A 1232 30.20 24.95 43.82
N SER A 1233 29.84 26.21 44.06
CA SER A 1233 29.32 27.18 43.07
C SER A 1233 30.38 28.19 42.61
N PRO A 1234 30.12 28.95 41.52
CA PRO A 1234 31.15 29.70 40.78
C PRO A 1234 31.29 31.18 41.18
N ALA A 1235 32.37 31.83 40.72
CA ALA A 1235 32.45 33.27 40.49
C ALA A 1235 33.67 33.66 39.61
N HIS A 1236 33.48 34.62 38.70
CA HIS A 1236 34.51 35.56 38.14
C HIS A 1236 35.69 34.97 37.32
N LYS A 1237 36.39 35.69 36.43
CA LYS A 1237 36.10 36.80 35.47
C LYS A 1237 37.40 37.04 34.64
N ILE A 1238 37.28 37.59 33.42
CA ILE A 1238 38.30 38.44 32.75
C ILE A 1238 39.61 37.77 32.20
N GLU A 1239 39.61 37.59 30.87
CA GLU A 1239 40.62 38.03 29.87
C GLU A 1239 41.99 37.35 29.57
N GLN A 1240 42.30 37.43 28.26
CA GLN A 1240 43.60 37.65 27.57
C GLN A 1240 44.59 36.50 27.27
N ASN A 1241 44.76 36.25 25.95
CA ASN A 1241 46.02 36.11 25.18
C ASN A 1241 46.92 34.84 25.39
N SER A 1242 47.61 34.31 24.36
CA SER A 1242 47.68 34.66 22.92
C SER A 1242 48.35 33.56 22.06
N SER A 1243 48.26 33.72 20.73
CA SER A 1243 49.19 33.30 19.65
C SER A 1243 48.94 31.98 18.89
N PHE A 1244 49.40 31.81 17.64
CA PHE A 1244 49.39 32.66 16.42
C PHE A 1244 50.03 31.84 15.27
N PHE A 1245 49.41 31.69 14.09
CA PHE A 1245 50.13 31.54 12.80
C PHE A 1245 49.19 31.63 11.57
N GLU A 1246 49.56 32.45 10.58
CA GLU A 1246 48.88 32.61 9.28
C GLU A 1246 49.81 33.35 8.29
N PRO A 1247 49.81 33.09 6.97
CA PRO A 1247 50.65 33.82 6.01
C PRO A 1247 49.91 34.52 4.83
N ILE A 1248 49.62 35.81 5.02
CA ILE A 1248 49.95 36.95 4.12
C ILE A 1248 49.13 37.21 2.82
N ALA A 1249 48.92 38.52 2.61
CA ALA A 1249 48.31 39.31 1.52
C ALA A 1249 48.67 38.90 0.06
N HIS A 1250 47.91 39.27 -0.97
CA HIS A 1250 47.26 40.58 -1.31
C HIS A 1250 45.83 40.42 -1.91
N SER A 1251 45.02 41.45 -2.20
CA SER A 1251 45.30 42.86 -2.56
C SER A 1251 44.16 43.87 -2.22
N THR A 1252 44.13 45.03 -2.90
CA THR A 1252 43.44 46.30 -2.57
C THR A 1252 43.07 47.12 -3.83
N PRO A 1253 42.24 48.19 -3.77
CA PRO A 1253 41.22 48.59 -2.78
C PRO A 1253 39.89 49.12 -3.38
N ASN A 1254 38.96 49.57 -2.53
CA ASN A 1254 37.84 50.46 -2.89
C ASN A 1254 38.29 51.92 -3.09
N SER A 1255 37.57 52.68 -3.94
CA SER A 1255 37.45 54.13 -3.81
C SER A 1255 36.09 54.65 -4.32
N SER A 1256 35.48 55.55 -3.55
CA SER A 1256 34.27 56.31 -3.91
C SER A 1256 34.63 57.74 -4.33
N ILE A 1257 33.64 58.47 -4.90
CA ILE A 1257 33.60 59.93 -5.17
C ILE A 1257 34.09 60.35 -6.58
N LEU A 1258 33.40 61.37 -7.13
CA LEU A 1258 33.59 62.13 -8.39
C LEU A 1258 33.02 61.56 -9.72
N GLU A 1259 31.82 62.06 -10.04
CA GLU A 1259 31.40 62.73 -11.30
C GLU A 1259 31.19 61.97 -12.65
N GLU A 1260 30.00 62.25 -13.20
CA GLU A 1260 29.61 62.23 -14.63
C GLU A 1260 29.91 61.01 -15.53
N ARG A 1261 29.08 59.96 -15.42
CA ARG A 1261 28.31 59.44 -16.58
C ARG A 1261 27.13 58.56 -16.17
N ARG A 1262 25.99 58.70 -16.87
CA ARG A 1262 24.83 57.82 -16.70
C ARG A 1262 25.11 56.45 -17.33
N VAL A 1263 24.96 55.38 -16.56
CA VAL A 1263 24.69 54.04 -17.09
C VAL A 1263 23.55 53.43 -16.27
N VAL A 1264 22.51 53.00 -16.97
CA VAL A 1264 21.17 52.73 -16.43
C VAL A 1264 21.10 51.34 -15.77
N GLY A 1265 20.22 51.21 -14.76
CA GLY A 1265 19.90 49.94 -14.09
C GLY A 1265 18.93 49.04 -14.86
N GLU A 1266 18.43 48.01 -14.18
CA GLU A 1266 17.53 47.01 -14.76
C GLU A 1266 16.15 47.63 -15.06
N GLY A 1267 15.81 47.79 -16.35
CA GLY A 1267 14.48 48.25 -16.77
C GLY A 1267 14.36 48.89 -18.16
N GLU A 1268 15.44 49.44 -18.74
CA GLU A 1268 15.36 50.13 -20.04
C GLU A 1268 15.63 49.23 -21.26
N LYS A 1269 14.87 49.47 -22.34
CA LYS A 1269 14.97 48.75 -23.61
C LYS A 1269 16.32 48.96 -24.29
N ARG A 1270 16.98 47.87 -24.71
CA ARG A 1270 18.11 47.92 -25.63
C ARG A 1270 17.64 47.86 -27.08
N GLU A 1271 17.16 48.99 -27.61
CA GLU A 1271 16.84 49.16 -29.05
C GLU A 1271 18.13 49.31 -29.89
N LEU A 1272 18.97 48.26 -29.87
CA LEU A 1272 20.08 48.06 -30.81
C LEU A 1272 20.47 46.57 -30.78
N VAL A 1273 19.70 45.76 -31.50
CA VAL A 1273 20.00 44.35 -31.74
C VAL A 1273 21.22 44.28 -32.67
N ARG A 1274 22.34 43.73 -32.17
CA ARG A 1274 23.45 43.34 -33.06
C ARG A 1274 22.97 42.26 -34.00
N ASP A 1275 23.38 42.33 -35.27
CA ASP A 1275 22.93 41.40 -36.29
C ASP A 1275 23.16 39.94 -35.91
N LYS A 1276 22.37 39.07 -36.54
CA LYS A 1276 22.39 37.63 -36.25
C LYS A 1276 23.76 37.05 -36.63
N GLU A 1277 24.29 37.51 -37.76
CA GLU A 1277 25.59 37.17 -38.34
C GLU A 1277 26.75 37.65 -37.45
N GLU A 1278 26.74 38.91 -36.98
CA GLU A 1278 27.80 39.47 -36.11
C GLU A 1278 27.94 38.75 -34.76
N ARG A 1279 26.88 38.04 -34.33
CA ARG A 1279 26.90 37.15 -33.16
C ARG A 1279 27.44 35.75 -33.47
N ILE A 1280 27.15 35.22 -34.66
CA ILE A 1280 27.62 33.89 -35.10
C ILE A 1280 29.14 33.91 -35.29
N ASP A 1281 29.67 34.91 -36.02
CA ASP A 1281 31.11 35.04 -36.31
C ASP A 1281 31.97 35.08 -35.05
N LYS A 1282 31.52 35.78 -34.00
CA LYS A 1282 32.25 35.89 -32.72
C LYS A 1282 32.19 34.66 -31.84
N THR A 1283 31.32 33.69 -32.14
CA THR A 1283 31.26 32.40 -31.44
C THR A 1283 32.04 31.28 -32.12
N LEU A 1284 32.58 31.51 -33.33
CA LEU A 1284 33.32 30.51 -34.12
C LEU A 1284 34.86 30.65 -34.05
N SER A 1285 35.37 31.53 -33.18
CA SER A 1285 36.80 31.91 -33.11
C SER A 1285 37.69 30.96 -32.28
N TYR A 1286 37.34 29.69 -32.15
CA TYR A 1286 38.20 28.63 -31.58
C TYR A 1286 38.12 27.39 -32.48
N TYR A 1287 39.28 26.76 -32.75
CA TYR A 1287 39.50 25.67 -33.72
C TYR A 1287 39.48 26.07 -35.20
N GLU A 1288 40.39 26.98 -35.56
CA GLU A 1288 40.83 27.23 -36.94
C GLU A 1288 41.80 26.12 -37.41
N ASN A 1289 41.50 25.43 -38.53
CA ASN A 1289 42.44 25.01 -39.61
C ASN A 1289 41.78 24.06 -40.66
N VAL A 1290 42.33 24.07 -41.89
CA VAL A 1290 41.97 23.26 -43.09
C VAL A 1290 40.75 23.75 -43.89
N ASN A 1291 40.80 23.63 -45.23
CA ASN A 1291 40.01 24.42 -46.19
C ASN A 1291 39.11 23.59 -47.15
N LEU A 1292 37.99 24.20 -47.58
CA LEU A 1292 37.28 24.26 -48.90
C LEU A 1292 37.49 23.17 -50.00
N PRO A 1293 36.54 22.95 -50.96
CA PRO A 1293 35.62 23.96 -51.56
C PRO A 1293 34.15 23.54 -51.84
N GLN A 1294 33.46 24.43 -52.58
CA GLN A 1294 32.01 24.65 -52.78
C GLN A 1294 31.25 23.69 -53.75
N ASN A 1295 29.92 23.80 -53.74
CA ASN A 1295 28.89 23.08 -54.53
C ASN A 1295 28.98 23.22 -56.08
N PRO A 1296 28.21 22.37 -56.80
CA PRO A 1296 27.15 22.91 -57.69
C PRO A 1296 25.76 22.23 -57.50
N PRO A 1297 24.65 22.78 -58.07
CA PRO A 1297 23.27 22.30 -57.82
C PRO A 1297 22.52 21.69 -59.04
N ASP A 1298 21.29 21.20 -58.75
CA ASP A 1298 20.10 21.03 -59.60
C ASP A 1298 19.94 19.86 -60.61
N LEU A 1299 18.66 19.49 -60.76
CA LEU A 1299 17.95 18.69 -61.79
C LEU A 1299 17.61 17.19 -61.51
N PRO A 1300 16.48 16.66 -62.05
CA PRO A 1300 15.62 15.72 -61.29
C PRO A 1300 15.11 14.46 -62.03
N GLU A 1301 14.25 13.72 -61.32
CA GLU A 1301 13.23 12.75 -61.79
C GLU A 1301 13.62 11.37 -62.36
N ASN A 1302 12.77 10.39 -62.00
CA ASN A 1302 12.44 9.14 -62.69
C ASN A 1302 13.57 8.12 -63.05
N SER A 1303 13.64 7.05 -62.25
CA SER A 1303 13.41 5.70 -62.79
C SER A 1303 13.16 4.66 -61.69
N ASP A 1304 12.01 3.97 -61.74
CA ASP A 1304 11.81 2.68 -61.07
C ASP A 1304 12.76 1.62 -61.65
N LEU A 1305 13.40 0.82 -60.80
CA LEU A 1305 13.87 -0.54 -61.13
C LEU A 1305 14.32 -1.27 -59.85
N LYS A 1306 13.58 -2.32 -59.46
CA LYS A 1306 14.07 -3.31 -58.47
C LYS A 1306 15.11 -4.23 -59.12
N PRO A 1307 16.10 -4.68 -58.34
CA PRO A 1307 16.53 -6.07 -58.43
C PRO A 1307 16.40 -6.82 -57.09
N ASN A 1308 16.46 -8.14 -57.18
CA ASN A 1308 16.25 -9.10 -56.10
C ASN A 1308 17.56 -9.51 -55.38
N GLU A 1309 17.38 -10.26 -54.29
CA GLU A 1309 18.23 -11.38 -53.84
C GLU A 1309 19.64 -11.14 -53.25
N SER A 1310 19.74 -11.53 -51.98
CA SER A 1310 20.78 -12.45 -51.46
C SER A 1310 22.25 -12.01 -51.51
N THR A 1311 22.71 -11.35 -50.44
CA THR A 1311 24.10 -11.54 -49.97
C THR A 1311 24.15 -11.61 -48.45
N ILE A 1312 24.27 -12.82 -47.91
CA ILE A 1312 24.66 -13.07 -46.51
C ILE A 1312 26.19 -13.16 -46.49
N TRP A 1313 26.86 -12.26 -45.77
CA TRP A 1313 28.30 -12.35 -45.53
C TRP A 1313 28.57 -13.14 -44.25
N HIS A 1314 29.18 -14.31 -44.39
CA HIS A 1314 29.85 -15.02 -43.29
C HIS A 1314 31.33 -14.64 -43.30
N GLU A 1315 31.83 -14.09 -42.19
CA GLU A 1315 33.27 -13.85 -42.02
C GLU A 1315 34.00 -15.14 -41.63
N TYR A 1316 35.15 -15.37 -42.27
CA TYR A 1316 36.17 -16.34 -41.84
C TYR A 1316 37.24 -15.63 -41.00
N GLY A 1317 37.86 -16.38 -40.09
CA GLY A 1317 38.78 -15.83 -39.08
C GLY A 1317 40.23 -15.57 -39.53
N CYS A 1318 41.09 -15.43 -38.53
CA CYS A 1318 42.45 -14.89 -38.59
C CYS A 1318 43.36 -15.35 -39.74
N VAL A 1319 44.12 -14.38 -40.26
CA VAL A 1319 45.58 -14.36 -40.04
C VAL A 1319 45.90 -13.16 -39.14
#